data_AF-A0A2K3YJJ5-F1
#
_entry.id   AF-A0A2K3YJJ5-F1
#
_cell.length_a   1.000
_cell.length_b   1.000
_cell.length_c   1.000
_cell.angle_alpha   90.00
_cell.angle_beta   90.00
_cell.angle_gamma   90.00
#
_symmetry.space_group_name_H-M   'P 1'
#
loop_
_entity.id
_entity.type
_entity.pdbx_description
1 polymer ?
#
loop_
_entity_poly.entity_id
_entity_poly.type
_entity_poly.pdbx_seq_one_letter_code
_entity_poly.pdbx_strand_id
1 'polypeptide(L)'
;MVKKFGYKTPSMIALTIAGTAMTAHHVDAAENTTAQETPVNVLNDQVAKQQGEVAKQQTTDNTTPIAGTQTYQDPSKVNVDTTKVNATATTDATAEETANDTATEATTALTPEEAPINEEDIQLHSEAEVDQAELQPEYVETPASTPETATTVQPTEATTYATEEPAPATTTEVTTPSTETANVALYNNTVETEEDVNPNGPTPPRVGGKGGPATGTAFRSMPVERKMVPPTYKPKVNSSINTYIRNKNYTVPRYEEDYSSFIPRYGYRGGVGKPEGIVIHDTANDSSTINGEIAYMKRNYNSAFVHGFIDGNRIVETQPTDYLAWGAGYQANQRFIHMELVHVHDYDSFARQMNNMADYVATNLQYYGLQPDSAEYDGRGTVWTHLAVSRHLGGTDHVDPHGYLNAHGYSYAELYDLIQEKYQAKMGITTPAVTKPAAPKPVTPTKPATPSKPSTTVVNNNLTVAKDLGYGRINTKNNGLYTTVYDQHGKATNHTNQTLKVTKTANLNGNQFYLMTDAKTNALLGWVKKGDVQYQHAQAEQSLRKQYTVKPGTVVYNVPWGTQSQVRGTTSKTVNQAFTSQKQQKIGSTQWLYGTVNKMTGWISANNIVVAPKPAPKPAAKPTTKPATKPAVVSPLKVVNNTGMGRINAANNGLRVSVYDKYGKKTTATDQTMRVSKKASLNGQDYYLVTDYVSGTHLGWVKTQDVTYRPSEYAQVINKAYTINPGSKLYAAPWGSSKQVVGTVTGNGAQAFKAVRQQKVANDVYVYGILNNKVQGWVNSNILALPKTAANVTANVSKIGRLKPTNTGLRATVYDKAGKNAATYADKTYKITKTATANNQNYVLLQNTNGKTPLGWVKADEVFTQSMGATKPVKASYTVNGKTSGLYSIPWGTAKQRIDTLKQLASRTFNATKSVAIGKDTFLYGNVNRKTGWINKNDLTAVKSVPVKTTVTRPATKPVASQTLNHSNHYFVFNNNGYYYAHAGDKVAAGRLSNYYEDLFKVSKSSVVNGITWYYGSFKDGKKGWVKAADLRSQLIKYYGSSYTLDQAVNKQQALTYKPQVQRIPGRWQDATREETRRAMDTQRIAKDPASMYQFLKLNQYQGLEASDLDKLLKGKGILNGQGQAFKEAAITHNINEIYLISHALLETGNGTSQLANGGYVNSRNQVVTNESKKYYNMFGIGAFDHDAVRNGFKTAQSNGWDTVRKSIVGGAKFIKEKYIGSGQNTLYRMRWNPHNPAVHQYATDITWADHNAKRMKNFYDQIGEVGKYFDVDTYKTK
;
A
#
# COMPACT_ATOMS: atom_id res chain seq x y z
N MET A 1 -43.05 56.43 6.39
CA MET A 1 -43.12 55.10 5.73
C MET A 1 -42.00 54.99 4.72
N VAL A 2 -41.30 53.84 4.59
CA VAL A 2 -40.32 53.60 3.51
C VAL A 2 -40.43 52.14 3.05
N LYS A 3 -40.58 51.91 1.73
CA LYS A 3 -40.72 50.56 1.16
C LYS A 3 -39.36 49.84 1.12
N LYS A 4 -39.19 48.77 1.90
CA LYS A 4 -38.05 47.85 1.77
C LYS A 4 -38.32 46.82 0.67
N PHE A 5 -37.60 46.91 -0.44
CA PHE A 5 -37.61 45.89 -1.49
C PHE A 5 -36.81 44.65 -1.02
N GLY A 6 -37.48 43.51 -0.88
CA GLY A 6 -36.83 42.22 -0.64
C GLY A 6 -36.64 41.46 -1.94
N TYR A 7 -35.39 41.25 -2.37
CA TYR A 7 -35.05 40.31 -3.44
C TYR A 7 -34.68 38.96 -2.82
N LYS A 8 -35.23 37.86 -3.36
CA LYS A 8 -34.86 36.49 -2.98
C LYS A 8 -33.80 35.91 -3.93
N THR A 9 -33.03 34.97 -3.40
CA THR A 9 -32.08 34.10 -4.11
C THR A 9 -32.77 33.18 -5.10
N PRO A 10 -32.11 32.75 -6.21
CA PRO A 10 -32.66 31.78 -7.15
C PRO A 10 -32.89 30.41 -6.47
N SER A 11 -34.03 29.79 -6.79
CA SER A 11 -34.43 28.49 -6.23
C SER A 11 -33.78 27.34 -7.01
N MET A 12 -32.79 26.68 -6.41
CA MET A 12 -32.22 25.46 -6.99
C MET A 12 -33.23 24.29 -6.92
N ILE A 13 -33.88 24.00 -8.05
CA ILE A 13 -34.56 22.73 -8.27
C ILE A 13 -33.49 21.63 -8.30
N ALA A 14 -33.50 20.74 -7.31
CA ALA A 14 -32.56 19.64 -7.23
C ALA A 14 -32.91 18.54 -8.25
N LEU A 15 -32.20 18.52 -9.38
CA LEU A 15 -32.39 17.49 -10.40
C LEU A 15 -31.76 16.16 -9.96
N THR A 16 -32.57 15.27 -9.40
CA THR A 16 -32.16 13.92 -9.03
C THR A 16 -31.83 13.09 -10.28
N ILE A 17 -30.57 12.70 -10.46
CA ILE A 17 -30.21 11.69 -11.47
C ILE A 17 -30.67 10.33 -10.94
N ALA A 18 -31.67 9.75 -11.59
CA ALA A 18 -32.21 8.46 -11.20
C ALA A 18 -31.26 7.31 -11.55
N GLY A 19 -30.85 6.54 -10.53
CA GLY A 19 -30.36 5.17 -10.67
C GLY A 19 -31.37 4.24 -10.03
N THR A 20 -31.76 3.16 -10.70
CA THR A 20 -32.79 2.23 -10.24
C THR A 20 -32.42 1.58 -8.90
N ALA A 21 -33.27 1.80 -7.89
CA ALA A 21 -33.17 1.12 -6.61
C ALA A 21 -34.08 -0.11 -6.58
N MET A 22 -33.52 -1.29 -6.30
CA MET A 22 -34.30 -2.44 -5.85
C MET A 22 -34.59 -2.28 -4.35
N THR A 23 -35.80 -2.59 -3.93
CA THR A 23 -36.19 -2.60 -2.51
C THR A 23 -35.62 -3.82 -1.78
N ALA A 24 -35.23 -3.63 -0.53
CA ALA A 24 -34.88 -4.70 0.41
C ALA A 24 -35.81 -4.63 1.62
N HIS A 25 -36.32 -5.79 2.06
CA HIS A 25 -37.14 -5.88 3.26
C HIS A 25 -36.26 -5.96 4.51
N HIS A 26 -36.63 -5.21 5.55
CA HIS A 26 -36.23 -5.49 6.93
C HIS A 26 -37.25 -6.42 7.58
N VAL A 27 -36.78 -7.31 8.44
CA VAL A 27 -37.59 -8.03 9.44
C VAL A 27 -36.74 -8.09 10.71
N ASP A 28 -37.29 -7.60 11.82
CA ASP A 28 -36.62 -7.57 13.11
C ASP A 28 -36.71 -8.90 13.86
N ALA A 29 -35.81 -9.11 14.82
CA ALA A 29 -35.92 -10.17 15.83
C ALA A 29 -35.96 -9.52 17.22
N ALA A 30 -37.01 -9.81 17.99
CA ALA A 30 -37.28 -9.17 19.28
C ALA A 30 -36.73 -9.95 20.49
N GLU A 31 -36.56 -9.25 21.60
CA GLU A 31 -35.95 -9.71 22.85
C GLU A 31 -36.91 -10.42 23.81
N ASN A 32 -36.37 -10.97 24.90
CA ASN A 32 -37.01 -11.07 26.23
C ASN A 32 -36.00 -11.63 27.26
N THR A 33 -35.95 -11.26 28.55
CA THR A 33 -36.37 -10.06 29.33
C THR A 33 -35.95 -10.27 30.79
N THR A 34 -35.56 -9.21 31.52
CA THR A 34 -36.20 -8.83 32.81
C THR A 34 -35.65 -7.52 33.43
N ALA A 35 -36.57 -6.58 33.71
CA ALA A 35 -36.69 -5.72 34.91
C ALA A 35 -35.55 -4.74 35.32
N GLN A 36 -35.81 -3.55 35.90
CA GLN A 36 -37.07 -3.01 36.45
C GLN A 36 -37.10 -1.44 36.44
N GLU A 37 -38.34 -0.91 36.42
CA GLU A 37 -38.81 0.44 36.83
C GLU A 37 -38.59 1.70 35.96
N THR A 38 -39.67 2.47 35.84
CA THR A 38 -39.84 3.79 35.18
C THR A 38 -40.73 4.68 36.05
N PRO A 39 -40.68 6.01 35.88
CA PRO A 39 -41.91 6.73 35.48
C PRO A 39 -41.66 7.96 34.56
N VAL A 40 -42.64 8.71 34.01
CA VAL A 40 -43.90 8.39 33.27
C VAL A 40 -44.62 9.74 32.94
N ASN A 41 -44.98 10.00 31.66
CA ASN A 41 -46.29 10.54 31.20
C ASN A 41 -46.33 11.10 29.75
N VAL A 42 -47.21 10.46 28.95
CA VAL A 42 -48.20 10.94 27.94
C VAL A 42 -48.46 12.45 27.68
N LEU A 43 -49.14 12.92 26.61
CA LEU A 43 -50.05 12.35 25.56
C LEU A 43 -49.68 12.96 24.15
N ASN A 44 -50.27 12.65 22.98
CA ASN A 44 -51.51 11.94 22.58
C ASN A 44 -51.30 11.20 21.22
N ASP A 45 -52.17 10.25 20.86
CA ASP A 45 -52.13 9.47 19.62
C ASP A 45 -53.52 9.35 18.95
N GLN A 46 -53.61 9.58 17.63
CA GLN A 46 -54.80 9.25 16.82
C GLN A 46 -54.62 9.41 15.29
N VAL A 47 -53.80 10.35 14.82
CA VAL A 47 -53.70 10.70 13.38
C VAL A 47 -53.09 9.55 12.54
N ALA A 48 -52.26 8.70 13.14
CA ALA A 48 -51.54 7.64 12.43
C ALA A 48 -52.45 6.51 11.88
N LYS A 49 -53.69 6.36 12.36
CA LYS A 49 -54.59 5.26 11.94
C LYS A 49 -55.34 5.48 10.63
N GLN A 50 -55.57 6.72 10.19
CA GLN A 50 -56.40 6.98 8.99
C GLN A 50 -55.64 6.99 7.66
N GLN A 51 -54.31 7.05 7.66
CA GLN A 51 -53.52 7.02 6.41
C GLN A 51 -53.15 5.61 5.93
N GLY A 52 -53.43 4.56 6.71
CA GLY A 52 -53.15 3.17 6.35
C GLY A 52 -54.13 2.54 5.37
N GLU A 53 -55.37 3.03 5.29
CA GLU A 53 -56.46 2.35 4.55
C GLU A 53 -56.66 2.86 3.11
N VAL A 54 -56.29 4.12 2.83
CA VAL A 54 -56.46 4.75 1.50
C VAL A 54 -55.57 4.12 0.43
N ALA A 55 -54.41 3.55 0.81
CA ALA A 55 -53.46 2.93 -0.13
C ALA A 55 -53.84 1.51 -0.59
N LYS A 56 -55.05 1.02 -0.25
CA LYS A 56 -55.46 -0.37 -0.52
C LYS A 56 -56.49 -0.53 -1.66
N GLN A 57 -56.84 0.55 -2.36
CA GLN A 57 -57.82 0.57 -3.45
C GLN A 57 -57.34 1.29 -4.72
N GLN A 58 -56.17 0.91 -5.28
CA GLN A 58 -55.82 1.22 -6.68
C GLN A 58 -54.66 0.36 -7.22
N THR A 59 -54.93 -0.90 -7.55
CA THR A 59 -54.34 -1.70 -8.66
C THR A 59 -54.87 -3.14 -8.58
N THR A 60 -55.81 -3.50 -9.46
CA THR A 60 -56.13 -4.89 -9.83
C THR A 60 -55.69 -5.14 -11.29
N ASP A 61 -55.79 -6.39 -11.76
CA ASP A 61 -55.77 -6.79 -13.17
C ASP A 61 -54.41 -6.60 -13.90
N ASN A 62 -53.42 -7.50 -13.78
CA ASN A 62 -53.50 -8.87 -14.35
C ASN A 62 -52.52 -9.89 -13.72
N THR A 63 -53.07 -10.79 -12.91
CA THR A 63 -52.98 -12.27 -12.94
C THR A 63 -52.24 -12.95 -14.13
N THR A 64 -51.54 -14.11 -14.07
CA THR A 64 -51.02 -15.10 -13.04
C THR A 64 -50.27 -16.26 -13.80
N PRO A 65 -49.92 -17.49 -13.27
CA PRO A 65 -49.41 -17.98 -11.96
C PRO A 65 -48.28 -19.08 -12.03
N ILE A 66 -47.90 -19.64 -10.85
CA ILE A 66 -47.19 -20.94 -10.54
C ILE A 66 -45.78 -21.24 -11.11
N ALA A 67 -44.89 -22.02 -10.48
CA ALA A 67 -44.83 -22.72 -9.18
C ALA A 67 -43.35 -22.80 -8.71
N GLY A 68 -42.97 -23.12 -7.47
CA GLY A 68 -43.73 -23.39 -6.23
C GLY A 68 -42.77 -23.76 -5.07
N THR A 69 -43.21 -23.63 -3.83
CA THR A 69 -42.38 -23.79 -2.61
C THR A 69 -42.75 -25.06 -1.84
N GLN A 70 -41.79 -25.70 -1.16
CA GLN A 70 -42.08 -26.72 -0.14
C GLN A 70 -41.45 -26.38 1.21
N THR A 71 -42.12 -26.81 2.27
CA THR A 71 -41.78 -26.58 3.68
C THR A 71 -40.78 -27.61 4.21
N TYR A 72 -40.05 -27.25 5.27
CA TYR A 72 -39.24 -28.17 6.05
C TYR A 72 -39.74 -28.21 7.50
N GLN A 73 -39.69 -29.38 8.13
CA GLN A 73 -40.27 -29.67 9.45
C GLN A 73 -39.20 -29.66 10.56
N ASP A 74 -39.66 -29.51 11.80
CA ASP A 74 -38.82 -29.50 13.01
C ASP A 74 -38.16 -30.88 13.28
N PRO A 75 -36.80 -30.98 13.28
CA PRO A 75 -36.09 -32.22 13.59
C PRO A 75 -36.05 -32.60 15.08
N SER A 76 -36.69 -31.87 15.99
CA SER A 76 -36.58 -32.08 17.45
C SER A 76 -37.24 -33.36 17.99
N LYS A 77 -37.86 -34.20 17.13
CA LYS A 77 -38.64 -35.38 17.55
C LYS A 77 -38.33 -36.63 16.73
N VAL A 78 -38.46 -37.78 17.41
CA VAL A 78 -38.26 -39.18 16.94
C VAL A 78 -36.79 -39.65 16.92
N ASN A 79 -36.61 -40.97 16.95
CA ASN A 79 -35.47 -41.68 17.57
C ASN A 79 -34.79 -42.68 16.59
N VAL A 80 -33.71 -43.31 17.06
CA VAL A 80 -32.90 -44.40 16.44
C VAL A 80 -33.82 -45.55 15.92
N ASP A 81 -33.59 -46.24 14.78
CA ASP A 81 -32.55 -47.29 14.62
C ASP A 81 -32.45 -47.96 13.19
N THR A 82 -31.43 -48.83 13.03
CA THR A 82 -31.30 -50.08 12.22
C THR A 82 -31.36 -50.14 10.66
N THR A 83 -30.15 -50.34 10.07
CA THR A 83 -29.76 -51.41 9.10
C THR A 83 -30.02 -51.40 7.57
N LYS A 84 -28.94 -51.83 6.85
CA LYS A 84 -28.88 -52.67 5.60
C LYS A 84 -29.31 -52.05 4.25
N VAL A 85 -28.88 -52.54 3.06
CA VAL A 85 -27.59 -53.10 2.54
C VAL A 85 -27.72 -53.32 1.00
N ASN A 86 -26.59 -53.53 0.27
CA ASN A 86 -26.46 -53.73 -1.20
C ASN A 86 -26.66 -52.44 -2.05
N ALA A 87 -25.95 -52.17 -3.17
CA ALA A 87 -25.38 -52.98 -4.27
C ALA A 87 -26.44 -53.42 -5.31
N THR A 88 -26.20 -53.42 -6.63
CA THR A 88 -24.94 -53.67 -7.38
C THR A 88 -24.84 -52.83 -8.68
N ALA A 89 -23.91 -53.16 -9.60
CA ALA A 89 -23.65 -52.53 -10.90
C ALA A 89 -24.72 -52.90 -11.99
N THR A 90 -24.62 -52.66 -13.31
CA THR A 90 -23.46 -52.85 -14.25
C THR A 90 -23.61 -52.06 -15.58
N THR A 91 -22.85 -52.45 -16.62
CA THR A 91 -22.52 -51.84 -17.94
C THR A 91 -23.67 -51.87 -18.99
N ASP A 92 -23.60 -51.48 -20.29
CA ASP A 92 -22.56 -51.36 -21.35
C ASP A 92 -22.87 -50.18 -22.34
N ALA A 93 -21.95 -49.60 -23.16
CA ALA A 93 -21.43 -49.99 -24.50
C ALA A 93 -22.50 -50.13 -25.63
N THR A 94 -22.31 -49.79 -26.92
CA THR A 94 -21.10 -49.47 -27.76
C THR A 94 -21.47 -48.55 -28.98
N ALA A 95 -20.53 -48.27 -29.90
CA ALA A 95 -20.61 -47.32 -31.05
C ALA A 95 -20.88 -48.02 -32.43
N GLU A 96 -20.86 -47.43 -33.65
CA GLU A 96 -20.36 -46.13 -34.19
C GLU A 96 -21.39 -45.46 -35.18
N GLU A 97 -21.29 -45.14 -36.49
CA GLU A 97 -20.33 -45.21 -37.64
C GLU A 97 -20.90 -44.38 -38.87
N THR A 98 -20.13 -44.13 -39.94
CA THR A 98 -20.48 -43.69 -41.34
C THR A 98 -20.70 -42.18 -41.68
N ALA A 99 -20.49 -41.79 -42.95
CA ALA A 99 -20.42 -40.40 -43.47
C ALA A 99 -20.63 -40.25 -45.01
N ASN A 100 -20.71 -38.99 -45.48
CA ASN A 100 -20.32 -38.41 -46.80
C ASN A 100 -21.22 -38.44 -48.09
N ASP A 101 -21.41 -37.21 -48.64
CA ASP A 101 -21.10 -36.72 -50.02
C ASP A 101 -22.17 -36.37 -51.10
N THR A 102 -21.76 -35.43 -51.99
CA THR A 102 -22.35 -34.92 -53.27
C THR A 102 -23.71 -34.16 -53.21
N ALA A 103 -23.93 -32.94 -53.74
CA ALA A 103 -23.64 -32.23 -55.03
C ALA A 103 -24.90 -32.18 -55.96
N THR A 104 -25.12 -31.26 -56.92
CA THR A 104 -24.25 -30.38 -57.75
C THR A 104 -24.98 -29.08 -58.23
N GLU A 105 -24.19 -28.06 -58.66
CA GLU A 105 -24.46 -27.08 -59.76
C GLU A 105 -25.66 -26.10 -59.67
N ALA A 106 -25.69 -24.89 -60.29
CA ALA A 106 -24.78 -24.06 -61.14
C ALA A 106 -25.42 -22.63 -61.22
N THR A 107 -24.91 -21.49 -61.76
CA THR A 107 -23.66 -20.83 -62.27
C THR A 107 -24.06 -19.33 -62.51
N THR A 108 -23.32 -18.27 -62.90
CA THR A 108 -21.93 -17.81 -63.24
C THR A 108 -22.05 -16.27 -63.43
N ALA A 109 -21.06 -15.37 -63.31
CA ALA A 109 -19.69 -15.36 -62.76
C ALA A 109 -19.44 -13.91 -62.21
N LEU A 110 -18.43 -13.06 -62.43
CA LEU A 110 -17.17 -12.96 -63.23
C LEU A 110 -16.10 -12.18 -62.39
N THR A 111 -14.86 -12.10 -62.87
CA THR A 111 -13.68 -11.37 -62.32
C THR A 111 -12.79 -10.87 -63.50
N PRO A 112 -11.57 -10.24 -63.37
CA PRO A 112 -10.74 -9.90 -62.19
C PRO A 112 -9.98 -8.52 -62.23
N GLU A 113 -9.10 -8.33 -61.23
CA GLU A 113 -7.74 -7.69 -61.29
C GLU A 113 -7.50 -6.17 -61.02
N GLU A 114 -6.21 -5.80 -60.95
CA GLU A 114 -5.50 -4.84 -60.05
C GLU A 114 -5.67 -3.29 -60.21
N ALA A 115 -4.87 -2.52 -59.45
CA ALA A 115 -4.83 -1.04 -59.31
C ALA A 115 -3.89 -0.38 -60.36
N PRO A 116 -3.72 0.99 -60.51
CA PRO A 116 -3.75 2.05 -59.47
C PRO A 116 -4.21 3.49 -59.89
N ILE A 117 -3.90 4.50 -59.05
CA ILE A 117 -3.75 5.98 -59.26
C ILE A 117 -4.87 6.90 -59.84
N ASN A 118 -5.27 7.87 -59.00
CA ASN A 118 -5.27 9.36 -59.18
C ASN A 118 -6.18 10.14 -60.17
N GLU A 119 -6.91 11.14 -59.59
CA GLU A 119 -7.31 12.52 -60.04
C GLU A 119 -8.13 12.85 -61.32
N GLU A 120 -8.90 13.97 -61.18
CA GLU A 120 -9.58 14.90 -62.15
C GLU A 120 -10.63 14.33 -63.15
N ASP A 121 -11.85 14.89 -63.31
CA ASP A 121 -12.27 16.28 -63.61
C ASP A 121 -13.14 16.96 -62.51
N ILE A 122 -13.29 18.29 -62.31
CA ILE A 122 -13.20 19.55 -63.12
C ILE A 122 -14.57 20.02 -63.70
N GLN A 123 -15.00 21.31 -63.68
CA GLN A 123 -14.67 22.50 -62.83
C GLN A 123 -15.66 23.67 -63.15
N LEU A 124 -15.16 24.92 -63.21
CA LEU A 124 -15.75 26.21 -63.67
C LEU A 124 -16.66 26.95 -62.67
N HIS A 125 -16.45 28.22 -62.28
CA HIS A 125 -15.36 29.23 -62.46
C HIS A 125 -15.35 30.14 -61.18
N SER A 126 -14.25 30.51 -60.49
CA SER A 126 -13.06 31.37 -60.79
C SER A 126 -13.36 32.90 -60.81
N GLU A 127 -12.45 33.86 -60.53
CA GLU A 127 -11.03 33.89 -60.04
C GLU A 127 -10.96 34.49 -58.59
N ALA A 128 -9.90 35.07 -57.97
CA ALA A 128 -8.47 35.39 -58.23
C ALA A 128 -7.69 35.38 -56.85
N GLU A 129 -6.36 35.49 -56.64
CA GLU A 129 -5.16 36.01 -57.37
C GLU A 129 -4.94 37.55 -57.35
N VAL A 130 -3.71 38.13 -57.20
CA VAL A 130 -2.31 37.59 -57.12
C VAL A 130 -1.48 38.23 -55.97
N ASP A 131 -0.38 37.54 -55.62
CA ASP A 131 0.81 37.83 -54.76
C ASP A 131 1.66 39.08 -55.22
N GLN A 132 2.78 39.59 -54.65
CA GLN A 132 3.74 39.17 -53.59
C GLN A 132 4.62 40.37 -53.08
N ALA A 133 5.46 40.13 -52.04
CA ALA A 133 6.84 40.68 -51.80
C ALA A 133 7.12 41.99 -50.98
N GLU A 134 7.65 41.77 -49.76
CA GLU A 134 8.89 42.30 -49.11
C GLU A 134 9.17 43.80 -48.69
N LEU A 135 10.00 43.90 -47.62
CA LEU A 135 10.85 45.01 -47.12
C LEU A 135 10.30 46.14 -46.20
N GLN A 136 11.24 46.72 -45.44
CA GLN A 136 11.20 47.86 -44.47
C GLN A 136 11.94 49.08 -45.09
N PRO A 137 11.99 50.34 -44.53
CA PRO A 137 11.89 50.70 -43.09
C PRO A 137 11.34 52.10 -42.68
N GLU A 138 11.32 52.33 -41.35
CA GLU A 138 11.67 53.56 -40.55
C GLU A 138 11.08 54.99 -40.73
N TYR A 139 10.78 55.62 -39.56
CA TYR A 139 10.63 57.06 -39.21
C TYR A 139 9.59 57.92 -39.99
N VAL A 140 8.90 58.96 -39.46
CA VAL A 140 9.30 60.15 -38.65
C VAL A 140 8.16 60.61 -37.68
N GLU A 141 8.49 61.61 -36.86
CA GLU A 141 7.97 62.18 -35.59
C GLU A 141 6.53 62.76 -35.43
N THR A 142 6.24 63.06 -34.16
CA THR A 142 5.23 63.95 -33.50
C THR A 142 5.24 65.43 -33.98
N PRO A 143 4.15 66.23 -33.83
CA PRO A 143 3.65 66.82 -32.55
C PRO A 143 2.13 66.60 -32.32
N ALA A 144 1.47 66.79 -31.16
CA ALA A 144 1.71 67.48 -29.87
C ALA A 144 1.24 68.95 -29.74
N SER A 145 0.00 69.18 -29.25
CA SER A 145 -0.35 70.24 -28.26
C SER A 145 -1.81 70.20 -27.73
N THR A 146 -1.97 70.55 -26.45
CA THR A 146 -3.20 71.03 -25.75
C THR A 146 -3.43 72.56 -26.02
N PRO A 147 -4.42 73.32 -25.47
CA PRO A 147 -5.28 73.10 -24.28
C PRO A 147 -6.78 73.59 -24.35
N GLU A 148 -7.52 73.48 -23.22
CA GLU A 148 -8.50 74.46 -22.63
C GLU A 148 -9.73 75.03 -23.43
N THR A 149 -10.85 75.56 -22.87
CA THR A 149 -11.72 75.27 -21.67
C THR A 149 -13.13 75.91 -21.85
N ALA A 150 -14.09 75.59 -20.96
CA ALA A 150 -15.13 76.50 -20.37
C ALA A 150 -16.38 76.95 -21.19
N THR A 151 -17.57 77.32 -20.62
CA THR A 151 -18.22 77.15 -19.28
C THR A 151 -19.72 77.61 -19.31
N THR A 152 -20.47 77.43 -18.20
CA THR A 152 -21.79 78.02 -17.77
C THR A 152 -23.06 77.32 -18.32
N VAL A 153 -24.26 77.30 -17.70
CA VAL A 153 -24.91 77.87 -16.46
C VAL A 153 -25.69 76.69 -15.77
N GLN A 154 -26.16 76.57 -14.51
CA GLN A 154 -26.62 77.43 -13.38
C GLN A 154 -27.97 78.18 -13.61
N PRO A 155 -28.77 78.53 -12.57
CA PRO A 155 -28.73 78.20 -11.11
C PRO A 155 -29.75 77.05 -10.80
N THR A 156 -30.50 76.84 -9.69
CA THR A 156 -30.84 77.49 -8.38
C THR A 156 -30.93 76.40 -7.25
N GLU A 157 -30.44 76.61 -6.02
CA GLU A 157 -31.02 77.17 -4.76
C GLU A 157 -31.97 76.28 -3.92
N ALA A 158 -31.91 76.25 -2.57
CA ALA A 158 -30.82 76.62 -1.62
C ALA A 158 -31.11 76.11 -0.18
N THR A 159 -30.07 75.68 0.56
CA THR A 159 -29.83 76.03 1.98
C THR A 159 -28.46 75.50 2.46
N THR A 160 -27.69 76.35 3.14
CA THR A 160 -26.35 76.08 3.74
C THR A 160 -26.45 76.04 5.28
N TYR A 161 -25.46 75.66 6.09
CA TYR A 161 -24.12 76.22 6.40
C TYR A 161 -23.42 75.25 7.41
N ALA A 162 -22.13 75.27 7.78
CA ALA A 162 -20.86 75.87 7.30
C ALA A 162 -19.67 75.08 7.95
N THR A 163 -18.44 75.61 7.94
CA THR A 163 -17.17 74.83 8.08
C THR A 163 -16.31 75.14 9.33
N GLU A 164 -15.32 74.26 9.55
CA GLU A 164 -13.97 74.52 10.13
C GLU A 164 -13.69 74.52 11.66
N GLU A 165 -12.38 74.60 11.96
CA GLU A 165 -11.63 74.28 13.20
C GLU A 165 -11.92 75.20 14.42
N PRO A 166 -11.60 74.85 15.70
CA PRO A 166 -10.19 74.69 16.13
C PRO A 166 -9.89 73.84 17.41
N ALA A 167 -8.64 73.91 17.89
CA ALA A 167 -8.18 73.70 19.28
C ALA A 167 -8.00 75.09 19.99
N PRO A 168 -7.72 75.24 21.32
CA PRO A 168 -7.19 74.28 22.31
C PRO A 168 -7.84 74.36 23.72
N ALA A 169 -7.13 73.83 24.75
CA ALA A 169 -7.00 74.19 26.19
C ALA A 169 -8.13 74.96 26.96
N THR A 170 -8.31 74.88 28.29
CA THR A 170 -7.42 74.60 29.46
C THR A 170 -8.35 74.22 30.66
N THR A 171 -7.99 73.69 31.86
CA THR A 171 -6.71 73.38 32.55
C THR A 171 -6.78 71.95 33.18
N THR A 172 -6.54 71.56 34.45
CA THR A 172 -6.21 72.25 35.74
C THR A 172 -5.37 71.36 36.69
N GLU A 173 -4.52 72.06 37.44
CA GLU A 173 -3.74 71.80 38.67
C GLU A 173 -4.29 70.84 39.76
N VAL A 174 -3.51 70.28 40.72
CA VAL A 174 -2.04 70.24 40.96
C VAL A 174 -1.69 69.11 41.94
N THR A 175 -0.56 68.40 41.73
CA THR A 175 0.47 68.08 42.76
C THR A 175 1.71 67.41 42.16
N THR A 176 2.87 67.70 42.75
CA THR A 176 4.25 67.39 42.33
C THR A 176 4.80 66.12 43.02
N PRO A 177 6.03 65.57 42.71
CA PRO A 177 7.17 66.22 42.05
C PRO A 177 7.97 65.42 40.96
N SER A 178 8.68 66.20 40.12
CA SER A 178 10.10 66.09 39.68
C SER A 178 10.78 64.74 39.38
N THR A 179 11.80 64.60 38.51
CA THR A 179 12.15 65.07 37.14
C THR A 179 13.48 64.33 36.75
N GLU A 180 14.24 64.49 35.65
CA GLU A 180 14.28 65.54 34.60
C GLU A 180 14.66 65.01 33.20
N THR A 181 15.89 65.25 32.69
CA THR A 181 16.28 64.97 31.28
C THR A 181 17.71 64.46 31.12
N ALA A 182 17.95 63.66 30.08
CA ALA A 182 19.24 63.55 29.38
C ALA A 182 19.03 63.01 27.94
N ASN A 183 19.92 63.39 27.02
CA ASN A 183 19.84 63.05 25.59
C ASN A 183 20.87 61.96 25.17
N VAL A 184 20.74 61.50 23.91
CA VAL A 184 21.77 60.80 23.09
C VAL A 184 22.10 59.34 23.46
N ALA A 185 21.76 58.41 22.56
CA ALA A 185 22.74 57.47 21.95
C ALA A 185 22.12 56.65 20.80
N LEU A 186 22.84 56.56 19.68
CA LEU A 186 22.69 55.48 18.71
C LEU A 186 23.33 54.20 19.27
N TYR A 187 22.73 53.03 19.04
CA TYR A 187 23.52 51.83 18.74
C TYR A 187 22.76 50.85 17.84
N ASN A 188 23.22 50.74 16.60
CA ASN A 188 22.83 49.66 15.70
C ASN A 188 23.45 48.33 16.17
N ASN A 189 22.83 47.21 15.80
CA ASN A 189 23.63 46.19 15.14
C ASN A 189 22.79 45.43 14.09
N THR A 190 22.89 45.87 12.84
CA THR A 190 22.35 45.17 11.68
C THR A 190 23.24 43.99 11.31
N VAL A 191 22.63 42.83 11.05
CA VAL A 191 23.17 41.86 10.09
C VAL A 191 22.02 41.42 9.19
N GLU A 192 22.07 41.84 7.94
CA GLU A 192 21.18 41.34 6.90
C GLU A 192 21.56 39.89 6.56
N THR A 193 20.56 39.00 6.51
CA THR A 193 20.59 37.86 5.59
C THR A 193 19.19 37.68 5.02
N GLU A 194 18.95 38.26 3.85
CA GLU A 194 17.80 37.85 3.02
C GLU A 194 18.00 36.39 2.58
N GLU A 195 17.06 35.50 2.93
CA GLU A 195 16.80 34.30 2.13
C GLU A 195 15.36 34.40 1.60
N ASP A 196 15.20 35.07 0.46
CA ASP A 196 13.95 35.16 -0.31
C ASP A 196 13.63 33.79 -0.94
N VAL A 197 12.94 32.95 -0.18
CA VAL A 197 12.47 31.61 -0.62
C VAL A 197 10.99 31.67 -1.02
N ASN A 198 10.68 32.49 -2.03
CA ASN A 198 9.36 32.58 -2.64
C ASN A 198 8.80 31.18 -3.03
N PRO A 199 7.75 30.68 -2.35
CA PRO A 199 7.24 29.32 -2.54
C PRO A 199 6.32 29.17 -3.76
N ASN A 200 5.89 30.30 -4.35
CA ASN A 200 4.90 30.36 -5.42
C ASN A 200 5.53 30.70 -6.78
N GLY A 201 6.86 30.58 -6.90
CA GLY A 201 7.62 30.96 -8.09
C GLY A 201 7.31 30.14 -9.35
N PRO A 202 7.64 30.68 -10.54
CA PRO A 202 7.51 29.98 -11.82
C PRO A 202 8.16 28.60 -11.81
N THR A 203 7.34 27.56 -11.97
CA THR A 203 7.82 26.19 -12.18
C THR A 203 7.94 25.95 -13.70
N PRO A 204 9.11 25.54 -14.23
CA PRO A 204 9.25 25.16 -15.64
C PRO A 204 8.26 24.05 -16.05
N PRO A 205 7.87 23.95 -17.33
CA PRO A 205 6.82 23.02 -17.79
C PRO A 205 7.01 21.58 -17.28
N ARG A 206 6.06 21.10 -16.48
CA ARG A 206 6.23 19.89 -15.65
C ARG A 206 5.04 18.94 -15.75
N VAL A 207 5.23 17.85 -16.49
CA VAL A 207 4.42 16.63 -16.31
C VAL A 207 4.63 16.13 -14.87
N GLY A 208 3.53 15.92 -14.14
CA GLY A 208 3.52 15.83 -12.66
C GLY A 208 4.19 14.59 -12.03
N GLY A 209 4.34 14.53 -10.71
CA GLY A 209 3.97 15.52 -9.69
C GLY A 209 4.29 15.02 -8.27
N LYS A 210 4.50 15.95 -7.32
CA LYS A 210 4.69 15.66 -5.88
C LYS A 210 4.36 16.89 -5.02
N GLY A 211 3.60 16.68 -3.95
CA GLY A 211 3.68 17.39 -2.66
C GLY A 211 4.00 16.38 -1.54
N GLY A 212 4.27 16.79 -0.29
CA GLY A 212 4.25 18.15 0.26
C GLY A 212 5.30 18.41 1.36
N PRO A 213 5.20 19.54 2.10
CA PRO A 213 6.16 20.05 3.09
C PRO A 213 5.70 19.80 4.55
N ALA A 214 6.16 20.54 5.58
CA ALA A 214 7.52 20.65 6.17
C ALA A 214 7.46 21.62 7.38
N THR A 215 8.14 21.35 8.51
CA THR A 215 8.20 22.28 9.67
C THR A 215 9.48 22.18 10.51
N GLY A 216 10.07 23.35 10.80
CA GLY A 216 10.62 23.78 12.08
C GLY A 216 11.65 22.94 12.86
N THR A 217 12.88 23.45 12.96
CA THR A 217 13.88 23.04 13.98
C THR A 217 14.46 24.25 14.70
N ALA A 218 14.73 24.13 16.00
CA ALA A 218 15.57 25.08 16.73
C ALA A 218 16.45 24.35 17.76
N PHE A 219 17.78 24.43 17.60
CA PHE A 219 18.80 24.69 18.63
C PHE A 219 20.20 24.71 17.97
N ARG A 220 21.19 25.35 18.61
CA ARG A 220 22.48 25.74 18.01
C ARG A 220 23.64 24.76 18.29
N SER A 221 24.69 24.90 17.46
CA SER A 221 26.10 24.48 17.66
C SER A 221 26.45 22.97 17.59
N MET A 222 27.63 22.69 17.04
CA MET A 222 28.20 21.33 16.81
C MET A 222 29.29 20.99 17.87
N PRO A 223 29.86 19.76 17.90
CA PRO A 223 30.91 19.39 16.95
C PRO A 223 30.99 17.89 16.52
N VAL A 224 31.91 17.62 15.58
CA VAL A 224 32.43 16.32 15.11
C VAL A 224 31.50 15.48 14.21
N GLU A 225 31.98 15.21 12.99
CA GLU A 225 31.33 14.31 12.03
C GLU A 225 31.28 12.87 12.58
N ARG A 226 30.07 12.41 12.92
CA ARG A 226 29.81 11.02 13.31
C ARG A 226 28.65 10.48 12.48
N LYS A 227 28.82 9.28 11.95
CA LYS A 227 27.90 8.58 11.03
C LYS A 227 26.49 8.49 11.64
N MET A 228 25.60 9.44 11.32
CA MET A 228 24.32 9.61 12.01
C MET A 228 23.44 8.35 11.86
N VAL A 229 23.19 7.70 12.99
CA VAL A 229 22.11 6.73 13.16
C VAL A 229 20.80 7.53 13.29
N PRO A 230 19.68 7.12 12.67
CA PRO A 230 18.39 7.76 12.90
C PRO A 230 18.02 7.77 14.38
N PRO A 231 17.38 8.83 14.89
CA PRO A 231 17.02 8.91 16.31
C PRO A 231 16.07 7.77 16.69
N THR A 232 16.27 7.22 17.89
CA THR A 232 15.36 6.24 18.49
C THR A 232 13.96 6.84 18.63
N TYR A 233 12.92 6.11 18.22
CA TYR A 233 11.53 6.54 18.41
C TYR A 233 11.24 6.76 19.90
N LYS A 234 10.53 7.85 20.23
CA LYS A 234 10.06 8.15 21.57
C LYS A 234 8.55 7.81 21.63
N PRO A 235 8.13 6.80 22.40
CA PRO A 235 6.72 6.49 22.58
C PRO A 235 5.94 7.70 23.07
N LYS A 236 4.80 8.00 22.44
CA LYS A 236 3.93 9.12 22.81
C LYS A 236 3.00 8.79 23.99
N VAL A 237 2.81 7.51 24.28
CA VAL A 237 1.99 6.99 25.38
C VAL A 237 2.78 5.97 26.20
N ASN A 238 2.48 5.88 27.50
CA ASN A 238 2.96 4.78 28.32
C ASN A 238 2.16 3.52 27.96
N SER A 239 2.84 2.40 27.72
CA SER A 239 2.22 1.17 27.25
C SER A 239 3.02 -0.04 27.70
N SER A 240 2.39 -0.93 28.46
CA SER A 240 3.01 -2.20 28.88
C SER A 240 3.19 -3.12 27.67
N ILE A 241 2.17 -3.21 26.81
CA ILE A 241 2.12 -4.10 25.65
C ILE A 241 3.06 -3.63 24.54
N ASN A 242 3.13 -2.34 24.21
CA ASN A 242 4.14 -1.88 23.23
C ASN A 242 5.56 -2.06 23.76
N THR A 243 5.79 -1.84 25.06
CA THR A 243 7.09 -2.13 25.69
C THR A 243 7.41 -3.63 25.63
N TYR A 244 6.43 -4.51 25.83
CA TYR A 244 6.58 -5.95 25.67
C TYR A 244 6.89 -6.35 24.22
N ILE A 245 6.21 -5.76 23.23
CA ILE A 245 6.46 -5.95 21.78
C ILE A 245 7.88 -5.54 21.40
N ARG A 246 8.33 -4.36 21.87
CA ARG A 246 9.70 -3.86 21.69
C ARG A 246 10.73 -4.80 22.34
N ASN A 247 10.51 -5.19 23.60
CA ASN A 247 11.37 -6.13 24.34
C ASN A 247 11.47 -7.52 23.69
N LYS A 248 10.36 -8.02 23.10
CA LYS A 248 10.30 -9.33 22.42
C LYS A 248 10.83 -9.30 20.99
N ASN A 249 11.00 -8.11 20.40
CA ASN A 249 11.48 -7.91 19.02
C ASN A 249 10.73 -8.79 18.00
N TYR A 250 9.38 -8.72 18.03
CA TYR A 250 8.54 -9.63 17.25
C TYR A 250 8.71 -9.47 15.72
N THR A 251 9.11 -10.56 15.08
CA THR A 251 9.04 -10.71 13.63
C THR A 251 7.58 -10.82 13.19
N VAL A 252 7.19 -10.02 12.20
CA VAL A 252 5.86 -10.03 11.59
C VAL A 252 5.78 -11.23 10.61
N PRO A 253 4.67 -11.99 10.57
CA PRO A 253 4.51 -13.10 9.64
C PRO A 253 4.46 -12.60 8.18
N ARG A 254 4.79 -13.49 7.25
CA ARG A 254 4.62 -13.20 5.82
C ARG A 254 3.12 -13.17 5.49
N TYR A 255 2.68 -12.15 4.78
CA TYR A 255 1.27 -12.01 4.40
C TYR A 255 0.91 -13.13 3.41
N GLU A 256 -0.24 -13.77 3.64
CA GLU A 256 -0.81 -14.82 2.81
C GLU A 256 -1.89 -14.21 1.90
N GLU A 257 -1.95 -14.56 0.61
CA GLU A 257 -3.03 -14.10 -0.28
C GLU A 257 -4.01 -15.25 -0.56
N ASP A 258 -5.23 -15.13 -0.06
CA ASP A 258 -6.31 -16.11 -0.24
C ASP A 258 -7.48 -15.50 -1.05
N TYR A 259 -7.14 -14.80 -2.14
CA TYR A 259 -8.10 -14.08 -2.98
C TYR A 259 -9.09 -15.01 -3.69
N SER A 260 -10.38 -14.81 -3.47
CA SER A 260 -11.44 -15.45 -4.26
C SER A 260 -11.72 -14.67 -5.55
N SER A 261 -11.75 -15.36 -6.70
CA SER A 261 -12.05 -14.75 -8.00
C SER A 261 -13.51 -14.32 -8.18
N PHE A 262 -14.42 -14.81 -7.32
CA PHE A 262 -15.84 -14.47 -7.31
C PHE A 262 -16.18 -13.22 -6.49
N ILE A 263 -15.30 -12.76 -5.59
CA ILE A 263 -15.55 -11.56 -4.79
C ILE A 263 -15.34 -10.34 -5.69
N PRO A 264 -16.32 -9.43 -5.83
CA PRO A 264 -16.31 -8.39 -6.83
C PRO A 264 -15.22 -7.34 -6.58
N ARG A 265 -14.77 -6.69 -7.66
CA ARG A 265 -13.64 -5.76 -7.67
C ARG A 265 -14.04 -4.40 -8.24
N TYR A 266 -14.46 -3.51 -7.36
CA TYR A 266 -14.76 -2.12 -7.70
C TYR A 266 -13.61 -1.21 -7.26
N GLY A 267 -13.35 -0.13 -7.99
CA GLY A 267 -12.38 0.88 -7.54
C GLY A 267 -12.92 1.64 -6.31
N TYR A 268 -12.01 2.18 -5.50
CA TYR A 268 -12.37 3.21 -4.51
C TYR A 268 -12.98 4.43 -5.21
N ARG A 269 -13.60 5.35 -4.46
CA ARG A 269 -14.15 6.60 -5.03
C ARG A 269 -13.10 7.49 -5.70
N GLY A 270 -11.81 7.32 -5.38
CA GLY A 270 -10.68 7.95 -6.08
C GLY A 270 -10.13 7.16 -7.28
N GLY A 271 -10.63 5.95 -7.53
CA GLY A 271 -10.13 4.99 -8.52
C GLY A 271 -9.46 3.74 -7.93
N VAL A 272 -8.97 2.85 -8.79
CA VAL A 272 -8.20 1.65 -8.39
C VAL A 272 -6.83 2.08 -7.83
N GLY A 273 -6.42 1.48 -6.72
CA GLY A 273 -5.18 1.81 -6.00
C GLY A 273 -5.23 3.20 -5.34
N LYS A 274 -6.41 3.62 -4.88
CA LYS A 274 -6.68 4.92 -4.22
C LYS A 274 -7.49 4.80 -2.92
N PRO A 275 -7.13 3.92 -1.96
CA PRO A 275 -7.65 4.04 -0.61
C PRO A 275 -7.17 5.35 0.04
N GLU A 276 -8.01 5.91 0.90
CA GLU A 276 -7.74 7.10 1.71
C GLU A 276 -7.19 6.74 3.11
N GLY A 277 -7.21 5.45 3.47
CA GLY A 277 -6.89 4.95 4.81
C GLY A 277 -7.28 3.49 5.03
N ILE A 278 -7.24 3.06 6.29
CA ILE A 278 -7.59 1.71 6.77
C ILE A 278 -8.56 1.85 7.95
N VAL A 279 -9.61 1.02 7.95
CA VAL A 279 -10.44 0.71 9.13
C VAL A 279 -9.90 -0.57 9.78
N ILE A 280 -9.66 -0.47 11.09
CA ILE A 280 -9.32 -1.59 11.97
C ILE A 280 -10.62 -2.06 12.65
N HIS A 281 -10.87 -3.35 12.58
CA HIS A 281 -12.06 -4.04 13.09
C HIS A 281 -11.71 -5.11 14.13
N ASP A 282 -12.71 -5.62 14.85
CA ASP A 282 -12.63 -6.91 15.54
C ASP A 282 -13.82 -7.81 15.14
N THR A 283 -13.58 -9.12 15.15
CA THR A 283 -14.55 -10.12 14.68
C THR A 283 -15.77 -10.32 15.59
N ALA A 284 -15.81 -9.66 16.76
CA ALA A 284 -16.82 -9.82 17.82
C ALA A 284 -17.07 -11.27 18.28
N ASN A 285 -16.16 -12.21 17.97
CA ASN A 285 -16.38 -13.65 18.11
C ASN A 285 -15.23 -14.34 18.86
N ASP A 286 -15.37 -14.41 20.19
CA ASP A 286 -14.41 -15.06 21.11
C ASP A 286 -14.23 -16.57 20.91
N SER A 287 -14.96 -17.21 19.98
CA SER A 287 -14.88 -18.65 19.72
C SER A 287 -14.21 -19.02 18.39
N SER A 288 -13.90 -18.03 17.55
CA SER A 288 -13.56 -18.29 16.15
C SER A 288 -12.08 -18.56 15.89
N THR A 289 -11.76 -18.81 14.63
CA THR A 289 -10.38 -18.89 14.14
C THR A 289 -10.29 -18.19 12.80
N ILE A 290 -9.10 -17.70 12.45
CA ILE A 290 -8.87 -16.99 11.19
C ILE A 290 -9.34 -17.79 9.94
N ASN A 291 -9.23 -19.12 9.95
CA ASN A 291 -9.74 -19.97 8.88
C ASN A 291 -11.27 -20.08 8.88
N GLY A 292 -11.89 -20.09 10.07
CA GLY A 292 -13.35 -20.08 10.22
C GLY A 292 -13.96 -18.79 9.69
N GLU A 293 -13.38 -17.65 10.05
CA GLU A 293 -13.82 -16.32 9.62
C GLU A 293 -13.64 -16.10 8.12
N ILE A 294 -12.47 -16.44 7.56
CA ILE A 294 -12.24 -16.40 6.11
C ILE A 294 -13.25 -17.30 5.38
N ALA A 295 -13.52 -18.50 5.90
CA ALA A 295 -14.50 -19.41 5.28
C ALA A 295 -15.94 -18.92 5.42
N TYR A 296 -16.30 -18.23 6.52
CA TYR A 296 -17.60 -17.60 6.72
C TYR A 296 -17.78 -16.41 5.76
N MET A 297 -16.83 -15.47 5.75
CA MET A 297 -16.81 -14.33 4.82
C MET A 297 -16.85 -14.79 3.35
N LYS A 298 -16.15 -15.88 2.98
CA LYS A 298 -16.20 -16.42 1.62
C LYS A 298 -17.55 -17.04 1.23
N ARG A 299 -18.34 -17.55 2.19
CA ARG A 299 -19.72 -18.00 1.95
C ARG A 299 -20.69 -16.83 1.87
N ASN A 300 -20.48 -15.80 2.69
CA ASN A 300 -21.41 -14.69 2.91
C ASN A 300 -20.98 -13.36 2.25
N TYR A 301 -20.07 -13.42 1.26
CA TYR A 301 -19.41 -12.23 0.67
C TYR A 301 -20.36 -11.22 0.03
N ASN A 302 -21.59 -11.65 -0.33
CA ASN A 302 -22.63 -10.77 -0.85
C ASN A 302 -23.18 -9.80 0.21
N SER A 303 -23.05 -10.12 1.50
CA SER A 303 -23.48 -9.27 2.62
C SER A 303 -22.35 -8.36 3.10
N ALA A 304 -21.18 -8.95 3.35
CA ALA A 304 -19.99 -8.25 3.82
C ALA A 304 -18.72 -9.01 3.42
N PHE A 305 -17.65 -8.28 3.10
CA PHE A 305 -16.31 -8.86 2.93
C PHE A 305 -15.22 -7.83 3.23
N VAL A 306 -14.08 -8.31 3.71
CA VAL A 306 -12.94 -7.48 4.12
C VAL A 306 -11.71 -7.75 3.28
N HIS A 307 -10.70 -6.89 3.42
CA HIS A 307 -9.42 -7.06 2.72
C HIS A 307 -8.56 -8.14 3.36
N GLY A 308 -8.70 -8.39 4.66
CA GLY A 308 -8.01 -9.49 5.32
C GLY A 308 -8.24 -9.58 6.82
N PHE A 309 -7.67 -10.64 7.39
CA PHE A 309 -7.79 -11.03 8.80
C PHE A 309 -6.39 -11.17 9.43
N ILE A 310 -6.27 -10.84 10.71
CA ILE A 310 -5.00 -10.89 11.46
C ILE A 310 -5.21 -11.58 12.82
N ASP A 311 -4.37 -12.56 13.10
CA ASP A 311 -4.23 -13.18 14.42
C ASP A 311 -2.79 -13.03 14.97
N GLY A 312 -2.51 -13.63 16.12
CA GLY A 312 -1.18 -13.60 16.75
C GLY A 312 -0.06 -14.31 15.96
N ASN A 313 -0.35 -14.99 14.85
CA ASN A 313 0.58 -15.81 14.07
C ASN A 313 0.52 -15.54 12.55
N ARG A 314 -0.60 -15.03 12.03
CA ARG A 314 -0.89 -14.91 10.59
C ARG A 314 -1.49 -13.55 10.22
N ILE A 315 -1.28 -13.18 8.96
CA ILE A 315 -1.92 -12.05 8.26
C ILE A 315 -2.37 -12.63 6.92
N VAL A 316 -3.67 -12.62 6.63
CA VAL A 316 -4.23 -13.21 5.41
C VAL A 316 -5.09 -12.19 4.68
N GLU A 317 -4.67 -11.78 3.48
CA GLU A 317 -5.42 -10.89 2.59
C GLU A 317 -6.43 -11.71 1.76
N THR A 318 -7.73 -11.43 1.93
CA THR A 318 -8.87 -12.08 1.25
C THR A 318 -9.35 -11.36 -0.01
N GLN A 319 -9.00 -10.09 -0.20
CA GLN A 319 -9.19 -9.33 -1.45
C GLN A 319 -8.07 -8.27 -1.62
N PRO A 320 -7.55 -8.00 -2.83
CA PRO A 320 -6.44 -7.06 -3.00
C PRO A 320 -6.80 -5.63 -2.61
N THR A 321 -5.93 -5.00 -1.81
CA THR A 321 -6.07 -3.62 -1.29
C THR A 321 -6.10 -2.49 -2.33
N ASP A 322 -5.97 -2.81 -3.63
CA ASP A 322 -6.15 -1.86 -4.73
C ASP A 322 -7.63 -1.66 -5.15
N TYR A 323 -8.56 -2.48 -4.65
CA TYR A 323 -10.01 -2.39 -4.87
C TYR A 323 -10.74 -2.16 -3.55
N LEU A 324 -12.00 -1.71 -3.56
CA LEU A 324 -12.79 -1.56 -2.32
C LEU A 324 -13.29 -2.90 -1.76
N ALA A 325 -13.72 -2.88 -0.50
CA ALA A 325 -14.41 -3.98 0.18
C ALA A 325 -15.64 -3.48 0.96
N TRP A 326 -16.37 -4.40 1.59
CA TRP A 326 -17.63 -4.12 2.29
C TRP A 326 -17.54 -4.50 3.78
N GLY A 327 -16.92 -3.63 4.58
CA GLY A 327 -16.64 -3.90 6.01
C GLY A 327 -17.17 -2.89 7.03
N ALA A 328 -17.49 -1.64 6.65
CA ALA A 328 -17.93 -0.61 7.61
C ALA A 328 -18.99 0.36 7.04
N GLY A 329 -19.98 -0.16 6.32
CA GLY A 329 -21.00 0.66 5.68
C GLY A 329 -20.51 1.46 4.46
N TYR A 330 -21.44 1.90 3.61
CA TYR A 330 -21.12 2.39 2.26
C TYR A 330 -20.18 3.61 2.22
N GLN A 331 -20.15 4.42 3.29
CA GLN A 331 -19.29 5.60 3.41
C GLN A 331 -17.82 5.25 3.63
N ALA A 332 -17.50 4.21 4.40
CA ALA A 332 -16.13 3.74 4.59
C ALA A 332 -15.68 2.78 3.48
N ASN A 333 -16.58 1.88 3.06
CA ASN A 333 -16.34 0.88 2.01
C ASN A 333 -15.67 1.50 0.77
N GLN A 334 -16.24 2.58 0.24
CA GLN A 334 -15.73 3.28 -0.95
C GLN A 334 -14.39 4.02 -0.75
N ARG A 335 -13.82 4.03 0.47
CA ARG A 335 -12.66 4.83 0.87
C ARG A 335 -11.49 4.01 1.41
N PHE A 336 -11.74 2.89 2.09
CA PHE A 336 -10.76 2.31 3.00
C PHE A 336 -10.48 0.83 2.79
N ILE A 337 -9.28 0.43 3.22
CA ILE A 337 -8.93 -0.97 3.45
C ILE A 337 -9.59 -1.40 4.78
N HIS A 338 -10.07 -2.63 4.87
CA HIS A 338 -10.80 -3.15 6.05
C HIS A 338 -10.06 -4.38 6.58
N MET A 339 -9.65 -4.37 7.85
CA MET A 339 -8.83 -5.43 8.45
C MET A 339 -9.35 -5.89 9.81
N GLU A 340 -9.59 -7.20 9.90
CA GLU A 340 -10.20 -7.85 11.06
C GLU A 340 -9.18 -8.36 12.09
N LEU A 341 -9.43 -8.06 13.36
CA LEU A 341 -8.77 -8.71 14.50
C LEU A 341 -9.58 -9.94 14.91
N VAL A 342 -9.06 -11.13 14.61
CA VAL A 342 -9.61 -12.40 15.10
C VAL A 342 -9.24 -12.55 16.58
N HIS A 343 -10.19 -12.84 17.46
CA HIS A 343 -9.93 -12.81 18.90
C HIS A 343 -8.87 -13.83 19.32
N VAL A 344 -7.93 -13.40 20.18
CA VAL A 344 -6.89 -14.24 20.81
C VAL A 344 -6.81 -13.94 22.31
N HIS A 345 -6.87 -14.98 23.13
CA HIS A 345 -7.13 -14.80 24.58
C HIS A 345 -5.87 -14.69 25.46
N ASP A 346 -4.66 -14.90 24.90
CA ASP A 346 -3.40 -14.82 25.65
C ASP A 346 -2.59 -13.56 25.32
N TYR A 347 -2.01 -12.94 26.36
CA TYR A 347 -1.25 -11.67 26.27
C TYR A 347 -0.08 -11.72 25.27
N ASP A 348 0.54 -12.89 25.09
CA ASP A 348 1.72 -13.06 24.22
C ASP A 348 1.28 -13.12 22.74
N SER A 349 0.13 -13.70 22.45
CA SER A 349 -0.52 -13.69 21.14
C SER A 349 -1.24 -12.38 20.82
N PHE A 350 -1.89 -11.73 21.79
CA PHE A 350 -2.45 -10.37 21.61
C PHE A 350 -1.34 -9.36 21.28
N ALA A 351 -0.23 -9.40 22.03
CA ALA A 351 0.93 -8.56 21.72
C ALA A 351 1.52 -8.84 20.32
N ARG A 352 1.55 -10.11 19.88
CA ARG A 352 1.90 -10.42 18.47
C ARG A 352 0.86 -9.87 17.49
N GLN A 353 -0.43 -9.99 17.77
CA GLN A 353 -1.50 -9.50 16.90
C GLN A 353 -1.43 -7.98 16.74
N MET A 354 -1.24 -7.23 17.83
CA MET A 354 -1.02 -5.78 17.78
C MET A 354 0.26 -5.42 17.01
N ASN A 355 1.34 -6.19 17.19
CA ASN A 355 2.55 -6.07 16.38
C ASN A 355 2.32 -6.33 14.88
N ASN A 356 1.45 -7.29 14.54
CA ASN A 356 1.11 -7.69 13.18
C ASN A 356 0.20 -6.66 12.50
N MET A 357 -0.89 -6.27 13.16
CA MET A 357 -1.81 -5.21 12.73
C MET A 357 -1.08 -3.89 12.53
N ALA A 358 -0.30 -3.44 13.52
CA ALA A 358 0.43 -2.18 13.40
C ALA A 358 1.51 -2.20 12.30
N ASP A 359 2.05 -3.37 11.95
CA ASP A 359 2.97 -3.49 10.82
C ASP A 359 2.24 -3.48 9.47
N TYR A 360 1.12 -4.19 9.39
CA TYR A 360 0.27 -4.24 8.20
C TYR A 360 -0.27 -2.85 7.85
N VAL A 361 -0.78 -2.12 8.85
CA VAL A 361 -1.26 -0.75 8.69
C VAL A 361 -0.12 0.16 8.25
N ALA A 362 1.01 0.15 8.95
CA ALA A 362 2.17 0.96 8.56
C ALA A 362 2.72 0.63 7.16
N THR A 363 2.63 -0.63 6.73
CA THR A 363 3.06 -1.10 5.39
C THR A 363 2.11 -0.62 4.30
N ASN A 364 0.79 -0.74 4.49
CA ASN A 364 -0.19 -0.29 3.51
C ASN A 364 -0.23 1.24 3.41
N LEU A 365 -0.14 1.97 4.52
CA LEU A 365 0.03 3.43 4.50
C LEU A 365 1.28 3.82 3.69
N GLN A 366 2.42 3.16 3.92
CA GLN A 366 3.64 3.38 3.13
C GLN A 366 3.47 3.06 1.63
N TYR A 367 2.78 1.97 1.29
CA TYR A 367 2.54 1.55 -0.11
C TYR A 367 1.68 2.55 -0.88
N TYR A 368 0.59 3.04 -0.29
CA TYR A 368 -0.29 4.05 -0.92
C TYR A 368 0.25 5.48 -0.82
N GLY A 369 1.32 5.71 -0.04
CA GLY A 369 1.93 7.02 0.16
C GLY A 369 1.15 7.92 1.13
N LEU A 370 0.32 7.31 1.98
CA LEU A 370 -0.39 7.91 3.09
C LEU A 370 0.55 8.05 4.30
N GLN A 371 0.24 8.95 5.23
CA GLN A 371 0.90 9.09 6.54
C GLN A 371 -0.08 8.66 7.63
N PRO A 372 0.36 8.06 8.76
CA PRO A 372 -0.52 7.78 9.88
C PRO A 372 -1.16 9.07 10.40
N ASP A 373 -2.48 9.08 10.42
CA ASP A 373 -3.31 10.16 10.94
C ASP A 373 -4.60 9.52 11.50
N SER A 374 -5.07 9.96 12.67
CA SER A 374 -6.00 9.17 13.50
C SER A 374 -7.40 9.80 13.57
N ALA A 375 -8.36 9.19 12.89
CA ALA A 375 -9.73 9.71 12.77
C ALA A 375 -10.63 9.57 14.00
N GLU A 376 -10.17 8.85 15.04
CA GLU A 376 -10.93 8.57 16.26
C GLU A 376 -11.60 9.82 16.88
N TYR A 377 -10.92 10.97 16.87
CA TYR A 377 -11.37 12.17 17.57
C TYR A 377 -12.10 13.21 16.68
N ASP A 378 -11.71 13.40 15.41
CA ASP A 378 -12.22 14.49 14.56
C ASP A 378 -12.81 14.06 13.21
N GLY A 379 -12.87 12.74 12.94
CA GLY A 379 -13.34 12.20 11.67
C GLY A 379 -12.42 12.54 10.48
N ARG A 380 -11.11 12.68 10.70
CA ARG A 380 -10.10 12.86 9.65
C ARG A 380 -8.88 11.99 9.87
N GLY A 381 -8.35 11.46 8.79
CA GLY A 381 -7.09 10.73 8.80
C GLY A 381 -7.13 9.46 7.97
N THR A 382 -6.15 8.61 8.22
CA THR A 382 -5.81 7.43 7.41
C THR A 382 -5.85 6.14 8.23
N VAL A 383 -5.99 6.24 9.56
CA VAL A 383 -6.23 5.15 10.50
C VAL A 383 -7.57 5.41 11.19
N TRP A 384 -8.47 4.45 11.06
CA TRP A 384 -9.83 4.48 11.57
C TRP A 384 -10.09 3.21 12.38
N THR A 385 -10.99 3.31 13.36
CA THR A 385 -11.69 2.17 13.97
C THR A 385 -13.09 2.08 13.39
N HIS A 386 -13.79 0.96 13.57
CA HIS A 386 -15.21 0.89 13.19
C HIS A 386 -16.02 1.92 13.98
N LEU A 387 -15.74 2.08 15.27
CA LEU A 387 -16.31 3.13 16.12
C LEU A 387 -16.11 4.55 15.55
N ALA A 388 -14.93 4.85 14.98
CA ALA A 388 -14.68 6.13 14.32
C ALA A 388 -15.48 6.29 13.02
N VAL A 389 -15.73 5.21 12.29
CA VAL A 389 -16.64 5.23 11.13
C VAL A 389 -18.07 5.50 11.58
N SER A 390 -18.58 4.75 12.56
CA SER A 390 -19.94 4.90 13.10
C SER A 390 -20.19 6.32 13.63
N ARG A 391 -19.23 6.88 14.38
CA ARG A 391 -19.29 8.25 14.93
C ARG A 391 -19.23 9.36 13.89
N HIS A 392 -18.33 9.24 12.89
CA HIS A 392 -17.95 10.38 12.03
C HIS A 392 -18.37 10.26 10.56
N LEU A 393 -18.83 9.09 10.11
CA LEU A 393 -19.26 8.82 8.72
C LEU A 393 -20.65 8.19 8.65
N GLY A 394 -21.02 7.36 9.62
CA GLY A 394 -22.30 6.66 9.68
C GLY A 394 -22.48 5.58 8.61
N GLY A 395 -23.68 4.99 8.57
CA GLY A 395 -23.98 3.79 7.76
C GLY A 395 -23.55 2.48 8.43
N THR A 396 -23.19 2.55 9.70
CA THR A 396 -22.90 1.47 10.66
C THR A 396 -22.97 2.10 12.06
N ASP A 397 -23.31 1.31 13.07
CA ASP A 397 -23.43 1.66 14.49
C ASP A 397 -22.41 0.90 15.39
N HIS A 398 -21.66 -0.02 14.79
CA HIS A 398 -20.65 -0.85 15.43
C HIS A 398 -19.56 -0.06 16.19
N VAL A 399 -18.96 -0.70 17.19
CA VAL A 399 -18.02 -0.06 18.14
C VAL A 399 -16.63 -0.72 18.24
N ASP A 400 -16.36 -1.71 17.38
CA ASP A 400 -15.06 -2.39 17.31
C ASP A 400 -13.91 -1.45 16.84
N PRO A 401 -12.65 -1.72 17.20
CA PRO A 401 -12.17 -2.83 18.03
C PRO A 401 -12.10 -2.48 19.54
N HIS A 402 -12.73 -1.39 19.97
CA HIS A 402 -12.45 -0.79 21.29
C HIS A 402 -12.79 -1.70 22.48
N GLY A 403 -13.88 -2.48 22.36
CA GLY A 403 -14.23 -3.49 23.37
C GLY A 403 -13.15 -4.55 23.51
N TYR A 404 -12.72 -5.14 22.39
CA TYR A 404 -11.68 -6.17 22.36
C TYR A 404 -10.31 -5.65 22.86
N LEU A 405 -9.87 -4.46 22.43
CA LEU A 405 -8.62 -3.88 22.92
C LEU A 405 -8.68 -3.65 24.45
N ASN A 406 -9.78 -3.08 24.95
CA ASN A 406 -9.95 -2.77 26.37
C ASN A 406 -10.00 -4.04 27.25
N ALA A 407 -10.59 -5.14 26.75
CA ALA A 407 -10.58 -6.44 27.43
C ALA A 407 -9.15 -6.99 27.67
N HIS A 408 -8.18 -6.61 26.82
CA HIS A 408 -6.77 -6.92 27.00
C HIS A 408 -5.96 -5.86 27.78
N GLY A 409 -6.63 -4.85 28.35
CA GLY A 409 -5.98 -3.76 29.08
C GLY A 409 -5.14 -2.86 28.17
N TYR A 410 -5.59 -2.65 26.93
CA TYR A 410 -4.89 -1.94 25.88
C TYR A 410 -5.81 -0.92 25.20
N SER A 411 -5.27 0.23 24.81
CA SER A 411 -6.05 1.30 24.18
C SER A 411 -5.72 1.47 22.69
N TYR A 412 -6.69 1.98 21.92
CA TYR A 412 -6.44 2.38 20.53
C TYR A 412 -5.29 3.42 20.42
N ALA A 413 -5.10 4.29 21.42
CA ALA A 413 -4.00 5.24 21.46
C ALA A 413 -2.61 4.55 21.48
N GLU A 414 -2.50 3.39 22.13
CA GLU A 414 -1.28 2.57 22.11
C GLU A 414 -1.11 1.84 20.78
N LEU A 415 -2.18 1.31 20.19
CA LEU A 415 -2.14 0.75 18.84
C LEU A 415 -1.66 1.79 17.82
N TYR A 416 -2.15 3.04 17.95
CA TYR A 416 -1.75 4.14 17.09
C TYR A 416 -0.29 4.60 17.31
N ASP A 417 0.23 4.62 18.55
CA ASP A 417 1.67 4.85 18.80
C ASP A 417 2.54 3.75 18.16
N LEU A 418 2.10 2.49 18.18
CA LEU A 418 2.82 1.39 17.55
C LEU A 418 2.79 1.45 16.02
N ILE A 419 1.65 1.84 15.42
CA ILE A 419 1.52 2.13 13.99
C ILE A 419 2.46 3.29 13.61
N GLN A 420 2.47 4.36 14.40
CA GLN A 420 3.31 5.53 14.19
C GLN A 420 4.80 5.17 14.25
N GLU A 421 5.23 4.39 15.24
CA GLU A 421 6.60 3.88 15.37
C GLU A 421 7.01 3.06 14.15
N LYS A 422 6.21 2.03 13.82
CA LYS A 422 6.51 1.11 12.70
C LYS A 422 6.54 1.85 11.37
N TYR A 423 5.68 2.83 11.15
CA TYR A 423 5.72 3.67 9.96
C TYR A 423 7.00 4.52 9.89
N GLN A 424 7.38 5.19 10.99
CA GLN A 424 8.61 6.00 11.01
C GLN A 424 9.87 5.15 10.83
N ALA A 425 9.91 3.94 11.39
CA ALA A 425 10.99 2.97 11.18
C ALA A 425 11.04 2.46 9.72
N LYS A 426 9.89 2.09 9.12
CA LYS A 426 9.78 1.69 7.70
C LYS A 426 10.18 2.82 6.74
N MET A 427 9.96 4.07 7.13
CA MET A 427 10.37 5.27 6.37
C MET A 427 11.82 5.70 6.64
N GLY A 428 12.53 5.06 7.59
CA GLY A 428 13.91 5.39 7.96
C GLY A 428 14.06 6.72 8.70
N ILE A 429 12.98 7.25 9.26
CA ILE A 429 12.94 8.51 10.03
C ILE A 429 13.49 8.27 11.44
N THR A 430 13.18 7.11 12.02
CA THR A 430 13.63 6.69 13.35
C THR A 430 14.18 5.26 13.33
N THR A 431 14.85 4.86 14.40
CA THR A 431 15.00 3.43 14.76
C THR A 431 13.88 3.04 15.76
N PRO A 432 13.49 1.75 15.84
CA PRO A 432 12.55 1.29 16.86
C PRO A 432 13.01 1.63 18.28
N ALA A 433 12.06 1.81 19.20
CA ALA A 433 12.34 2.23 20.57
C ALA A 433 13.12 1.17 21.36
N VAL A 434 14.34 1.52 21.80
CA VAL A 434 15.26 0.59 22.48
C VAL A 434 15.24 0.77 24.00
N THR A 435 14.76 -0.25 24.69
CA THR A 435 14.79 -0.43 26.15
C THR A 435 16.07 -1.16 26.57
N LYS A 436 17.15 -0.43 26.84
CA LYS A 436 18.39 -1.02 27.38
C LYS A 436 18.28 -1.25 28.90
N PRO A 437 18.53 -2.46 29.43
CA PRO A 437 18.61 -2.69 30.87
C PRO A 437 19.74 -1.87 31.53
N ALA A 438 19.47 -1.33 32.72
CA ALA A 438 20.50 -0.69 33.53
C ALA A 438 21.49 -1.73 34.09
N ALA A 439 22.77 -1.38 34.16
CA ALA A 439 23.78 -2.23 34.78
C ALA A 439 23.72 -2.12 36.32
N PRO A 440 23.83 -3.23 37.08
CA PRO A 440 23.83 -3.18 38.53
C PRO A 440 25.14 -2.55 39.05
N LYS A 441 25.04 -1.65 40.02
CA LYS A 441 26.18 -1.26 40.86
C LYS A 441 26.47 -2.35 41.90
N PRO A 442 27.74 -2.58 42.29
CA PRO A 442 28.06 -3.39 43.46
C PRO A 442 27.58 -2.70 44.74
N VAL A 443 27.22 -3.48 45.76
CA VAL A 443 26.91 -3.00 47.12
C VAL A 443 27.51 -3.97 48.13
N THR A 444 28.24 -3.43 49.11
CA THR A 444 28.88 -4.17 50.22
C THR A 444 28.14 -3.81 51.53
N PRO A 445 27.94 -4.73 52.49
CA PRO A 445 26.76 -4.65 53.37
C PRO A 445 26.99 -4.11 54.78
N THR A 446 25.94 -3.53 55.36
CA THR A 446 25.71 -3.42 56.82
C THR A 446 24.21 -3.56 57.15
N LYS A 447 23.88 -3.71 58.45
CA LYS A 447 22.66 -4.35 58.99
C LYS A 447 22.23 -3.59 60.28
N PRO A 448 21.02 -3.81 60.85
CA PRO A 448 19.68 -3.44 60.37
C PRO A 448 18.91 -2.52 61.35
N ALA A 449 17.75 -2.01 60.93
CA ALA A 449 16.62 -1.70 61.81
C ALA A 449 15.28 -1.98 61.10
N THR A 450 14.24 -2.31 61.87
CA THR A 450 12.90 -2.79 61.43
C THR A 450 11.87 -2.41 62.50
N PRO A 451 10.53 -2.51 62.27
CA PRO A 451 9.81 -2.82 61.03
C PRO A 451 8.60 -1.90 60.71
N SER A 452 8.13 -1.92 59.45
CA SER A 452 6.71 -1.75 59.12
C SER A 452 6.35 -2.59 57.88
N LYS A 453 5.07 -2.96 57.72
CA LYS A 453 4.60 -4.11 56.91
C LYS A 453 3.17 -3.86 56.40
N PRO A 454 2.72 -4.41 55.25
CA PRO A 454 3.44 -5.27 54.28
C PRO A 454 3.70 -4.59 52.92
N SER A 455 4.70 -5.09 52.19
CA SER A 455 4.88 -4.82 50.76
C SER A 455 4.49 -6.06 49.95
N THR A 456 3.68 -5.87 48.89
CA THR A 456 3.37 -6.90 47.89
C THR A 456 4.16 -6.68 46.61
N THR A 457 5.38 -7.21 46.62
CA THR A 457 6.33 -7.28 45.49
C THR A 457 5.66 -7.70 44.18
N VAL A 458 5.89 -6.94 43.10
CA VAL A 458 5.69 -7.42 41.72
C VAL A 458 7.06 -7.59 41.06
N VAL A 459 7.32 -8.78 40.52
CA VAL A 459 8.64 -9.21 40.01
C VAL A 459 8.69 -9.07 38.48
N ASN A 460 9.88 -8.79 37.93
CA ASN A 460 10.11 -8.56 36.50
C ASN A 460 9.62 -9.71 35.59
N ASN A 461 8.50 -9.50 34.88
CA ASN A 461 7.72 -10.49 34.11
C ASN A 461 8.35 -10.98 32.78
N ASN A 462 9.64 -11.30 32.76
CA ASN A 462 10.34 -11.81 31.57
C ASN A 462 10.09 -13.31 31.33
N LEU A 463 9.01 -13.64 30.60
CA LEU A 463 8.78 -14.98 30.07
C LEU A 463 9.69 -15.29 28.86
N THR A 464 10.47 -16.36 28.99
CA THR A 464 11.18 -17.03 27.88
C THR A 464 10.63 -18.43 27.66
N VAL A 465 10.53 -18.88 26.40
CA VAL A 465 9.99 -20.21 26.02
C VAL A 465 10.87 -20.83 24.94
N ALA A 466 11.21 -22.11 25.09
CA ALA A 466 12.00 -22.87 24.11
C ALA A 466 11.32 -24.20 23.77
N LYS A 467 11.64 -24.78 22.61
CA LYS A 467 11.19 -26.13 22.24
C LYS A 467 11.99 -27.18 23.02
N ASP A 468 11.30 -28.21 23.49
CA ASP A 468 11.88 -29.42 24.08
C ASP A 468 11.47 -30.66 23.25
N LEU A 469 12.09 -31.80 23.51
CA LEU A 469 11.78 -33.11 22.93
C LEU A 469 11.73 -34.24 23.96
N GLY A 470 12.02 -33.96 25.23
CA GLY A 470 12.10 -34.93 26.32
C GLY A 470 10.77 -35.44 26.83
N TYR A 471 10.86 -36.22 27.91
CA TYR A 471 9.73 -36.79 28.62
C TYR A 471 9.78 -36.39 30.09
N GLY A 472 8.61 -36.28 30.71
CA GLY A 472 8.48 -35.88 32.11
C GLY A 472 7.46 -36.72 32.85
N ARG A 473 7.66 -36.91 34.15
CA ARG A 473 6.66 -37.45 35.08
C ARG A 473 6.35 -36.40 36.13
N ILE A 474 5.09 -36.06 36.32
CA ILE A 474 4.65 -35.15 37.38
C ILE A 474 4.73 -35.91 38.72
N ASN A 475 5.40 -35.31 39.69
CA ASN A 475 5.54 -35.81 41.06
C ASN A 475 4.17 -35.95 41.74
N THR A 476 4.02 -36.92 42.65
CA THR A 476 2.76 -37.10 43.41
C THR A 476 2.41 -35.87 44.25
N LYS A 477 3.41 -35.19 44.81
CA LYS A 477 3.29 -33.83 45.38
C LYS A 477 3.77 -32.82 44.33
N ASN A 478 2.86 -31.97 43.86
CA ASN A 478 3.10 -30.97 42.81
C ASN A 478 2.18 -29.74 42.99
N ASN A 479 2.41 -28.68 42.22
CA ASN A 479 1.65 -27.42 42.23
C ASN A 479 0.45 -27.41 41.24
N GLY A 480 0.09 -28.55 40.65
CA GLY A 480 -0.95 -28.68 39.63
C GLY A 480 -0.50 -28.45 38.19
N LEU A 481 -1.44 -28.65 37.26
CA LEU A 481 -1.33 -28.23 35.86
C LEU A 481 -1.86 -26.81 35.69
N TYR A 482 -0.98 -25.93 35.25
CA TYR A 482 -1.22 -24.53 34.91
C TYR A 482 -1.70 -24.45 33.45
N THR A 483 -2.78 -23.71 33.17
CA THR A 483 -3.28 -23.49 31.80
C THR A 483 -2.27 -22.64 31.03
N THR A 484 -1.80 -21.56 31.66
CA THR A 484 -0.67 -20.75 31.23
C THR A 484 0.36 -20.64 32.34
N VAL A 485 1.62 -20.34 32.02
CA VAL A 485 2.67 -20.08 33.02
C VAL A 485 2.44 -18.81 33.88
N TYR A 486 1.41 -18.02 33.57
CA TYR A 486 1.00 -16.84 34.34
C TYR A 486 -0.10 -17.15 35.36
N ASP A 487 -0.77 -18.31 35.30
CA ASP A 487 -1.82 -18.69 36.25
C ASP A 487 -1.20 -18.73 37.66
N GLN A 488 -1.87 -18.14 38.66
CA GLN A 488 -1.31 -18.05 40.02
C GLN A 488 -1.21 -19.44 40.71
N HIS A 489 -2.15 -20.33 40.40
CA HIS A 489 -2.25 -21.68 40.93
C HIS A 489 -2.52 -22.68 39.79
N GLY A 490 -1.89 -23.86 39.82
CA GLY A 490 -2.21 -24.94 38.91
C GLY A 490 -3.43 -25.73 39.40
N LYS A 491 -4.23 -26.24 38.46
CA LYS A 491 -5.37 -27.13 38.74
C LYS A 491 -4.85 -28.52 39.14
N ALA A 492 -5.50 -29.17 40.10
CA ALA A 492 -5.12 -30.52 40.52
C ALA A 492 -5.17 -31.50 39.34
N THR A 493 -4.22 -32.44 39.26
CA THR A 493 -4.12 -33.40 38.15
C THR A 493 -3.98 -34.84 38.62
N ASN A 494 -4.67 -35.74 37.92
CA ASN A 494 -4.53 -37.19 38.04
C ASN A 494 -3.40 -37.76 37.14
N HIS A 495 -2.75 -36.95 36.31
CA HIS A 495 -1.61 -37.34 35.46
C HIS A 495 -0.26 -37.42 36.21
N THR A 496 -0.30 -37.62 37.53
CA THR A 496 0.92 -37.88 38.33
C THR A 496 1.40 -39.31 38.13
N ASN A 497 2.71 -39.54 38.28
CA ASN A 497 3.34 -40.86 38.08
C ASN A 497 2.98 -41.52 36.72
N GLN A 498 2.76 -40.70 35.69
CA GLN A 498 2.62 -41.07 34.28
C GLN A 498 3.72 -40.39 33.49
N THR A 499 4.26 -41.06 32.46
CA THR A 499 5.28 -40.49 31.57
C THR A 499 4.61 -39.77 30.41
N LEU A 500 4.80 -38.46 30.37
CA LEU A 500 4.22 -37.50 29.45
C LEU A 500 5.31 -36.94 28.52
N LYS A 501 4.92 -36.41 27.36
CA LYS A 501 5.84 -35.71 26.45
C LYS A 501 6.00 -34.26 26.88
N VAL A 502 7.24 -33.80 27.00
CA VAL A 502 7.59 -32.39 27.23
C VAL A 502 7.93 -31.76 25.88
N THR A 503 7.07 -30.85 25.42
CA THR A 503 7.21 -30.24 24.07
C THR A 503 7.84 -28.84 24.08
N LYS A 504 7.79 -28.17 25.24
CA LYS A 504 8.40 -26.85 25.47
C LYS A 504 8.92 -26.75 26.90
N THR A 505 9.94 -25.93 27.10
CA THR A 505 10.34 -25.38 28.40
C THR A 505 9.95 -23.91 28.46
N ALA A 506 9.70 -23.40 29.66
CA ALA A 506 9.50 -21.97 29.90
C ALA A 506 10.22 -21.53 31.18
N ASN A 507 10.50 -20.23 31.27
CA ASN A 507 11.00 -19.59 32.48
C ASN A 507 10.35 -18.20 32.61
N LEU A 508 9.58 -18.00 33.68
CA LEU A 508 8.97 -16.73 34.09
C LEU A 508 9.51 -16.38 35.48
N ASN A 509 10.23 -15.27 35.59
CA ASN A 509 10.70 -14.70 36.87
C ASN A 509 11.63 -15.64 37.67
N GLY A 510 12.32 -16.57 37.00
CA GLY A 510 13.11 -17.63 37.63
C GLY A 510 12.33 -18.93 37.87
N ASN A 511 10.99 -18.89 37.88
CA ASN A 511 10.16 -20.08 37.90
C ASN A 511 10.23 -20.77 36.54
N GLN A 512 10.84 -21.95 36.50
CA GLN A 512 10.93 -22.76 35.29
C GLN A 512 9.75 -23.73 35.20
N PHE A 513 9.24 -23.95 33.99
CA PHE A 513 8.08 -24.80 33.69
C PHE A 513 8.34 -25.72 32.49
N TYR A 514 7.57 -26.79 32.38
CA TYR A 514 7.51 -27.72 31.25
C TYR A 514 6.09 -27.81 30.69
N LEU A 515 5.93 -27.83 29.36
CA LEU A 515 4.64 -28.02 28.70
C LEU A 515 4.37 -29.50 28.47
N MET A 516 3.40 -30.04 29.19
CA MET A 516 3.01 -31.44 29.17
C MET A 516 1.97 -31.73 28.10
N THR A 517 2.19 -32.84 27.40
CA THR A 517 1.28 -33.42 26.41
C THR A 517 1.16 -34.92 26.63
N ASP A 518 -0.03 -35.49 26.42
CA ASP A 518 -0.19 -36.95 26.48
C ASP A 518 0.67 -37.63 25.41
N ALA A 519 1.36 -38.71 25.77
CA ALA A 519 2.33 -39.32 24.87
C ALA A 519 1.70 -40.12 23.72
N LYS A 520 0.43 -40.53 23.84
CA LYS A 520 -0.30 -41.39 22.90
C LYS A 520 -1.15 -40.56 21.92
N THR A 521 -1.93 -39.61 22.42
CA THR A 521 -2.81 -38.73 21.62
C THR A 521 -2.12 -37.44 21.18
N ASN A 522 -1.08 -36.99 21.90
CA ASN A 522 -0.49 -35.65 21.81
C ASN A 522 -1.45 -34.52 22.25
N ALA A 523 -2.53 -34.84 22.97
CA ALA A 523 -3.40 -33.85 23.60
C ALA A 523 -2.61 -32.96 24.57
N LEU A 524 -2.94 -31.67 24.62
CA LEU A 524 -2.33 -30.71 25.51
C LEU A 524 -2.88 -30.86 26.93
N LEU A 525 -2.00 -30.98 27.93
CA LEU A 525 -2.40 -31.16 29.34
C LEU A 525 -2.19 -29.88 30.15
N GLY A 526 -1.15 -29.11 29.85
CA GLY A 526 -0.85 -27.83 30.51
C GLY A 526 0.63 -27.68 30.87
N TRP A 527 0.97 -26.55 31.46
CA TRP A 527 2.27 -26.28 32.05
C TRP A 527 2.37 -26.84 33.47
N VAL A 528 3.58 -27.18 33.91
CA VAL A 528 3.85 -27.59 35.30
C VAL A 528 5.23 -27.09 35.71
N LYS A 529 5.42 -26.71 36.98
CA LYS A 529 6.71 -26.24 37.47
C LYS A 529 7.77 -27.34 37.34
N LYS A 530 8.97 -26.96 36.88
CA LYS A 530 10.09 -27.90 36.62
C LYS A 530 10.54 -28.67 37.87
N GLY A 531 10.42 -28.08 39.07
CA GLY A 531 10.70 -28.78 40.33
C GLY A 531 9.71 -29.92 40.63
N ASP A 532 8.50 -29.87 40.07
CA ASP A 532 7.47 -30.89 40.23
C ASP A 532 7.59 -32.03 39.20
N VAL A 533 8.68 -32.07 38.41
CA VAL A 533 8.83 -32.97 37.27
C VAL A 533 10.16 -33.72 37.30
N GLN A 534 10.08 -35.05 37.33
CA GLN A 534 11.22 -35.88 36.92
C GLN A 534 11.33 -35.82 35.39
N TYR A 535 12.36 -35.16 34.88
CA TYR A 535 12.59 -34.95 33.44
C TYR A 535 13.69 -35.86 32.88
N GLN A 536 13.50 -36.35 31.67
CA GLN A 536 14.50 -37.09 30.88
C GLN A 536 14.58 -36.51 29.47
N HIS A 537 15.75 -35.99 29.09
CA HIS A 537 16.00 -35.53 27.72
C HIS A 537 15.95 -36.70 26.73
N ALA A 538 15.31 -36.50 25.59
CA ALA A 538 15.22 -37.50 24.53
C ALA A 538 15.92 -37.06 23.24
N GLN A 539 16.49 -38.02 22.52
CA GLN A 539 16.89 -37.81 21.14
C GLN A 539 15.66 -37.95 20.22
N ALA A 540 15.74 -37.44 18.99
CA ALA A 540 14.68 -37.62 17.99
C ALA A 540 14.44 -39.12 17.70
N GLU A 541 13.18 -39.49 17.45
CA GLU A 541 12.84 -40.86 17.02
C GLU A 541 13.56 -41.22 15.71
N GLN A 542 14.06 -42.45 15.62
CA GLN A 542 14.72 -42.99 14.44
C GLN A 542 14.01 -44.25 13.97
N SER A 543 13.73 -44.37 12.67
CA SER A 543 13.18 -45.59 12.08
C SER A 543 14.17 -46.75 12.23
N LEU A 544 13.72 -47.88 12.76
CA LEU A 544 14.53 -49.08 12.99
C LEU A 544 13.65 -50.31 12.81
N ARG A 545 13.85 -51.04 11.71
CA ARG A 545 13.22 -52.35 11.49
C ARG A 545 14.25 -53.46 11.65
N LYS A 546 14.26 -54.09 12.82
CA LYS A 546 15.13 -55.21 13.17
C LYS A 546 14.44 -56.17 14.14
N GLN A 547 14.63 -57.47 13.93
CA GLN A 547 14.21 -58.49 14.88
C GLN A 547 15.25 -58.67 16.00
N TYR A 548 14.75 -58.95 17.19
CA TYR A 548 15.52 -59.16 18.40
C TYR A 548 14.89 -60.29 19.23
N THR A 549 15.71 -61.02 19.97
CA THR A 549 15.26 -61.91 21.04
C THR A 549 15.23 -61.12 22.35
N VAL A 550 14.08 -61.08 23.03
CA VAL A 550 13.89 -60.40 24.31
C VAL A 550 13.75 -61.40 25.45
N LYS A 551 14.25 -61.01 26.62
CA LYS A 551 14.27 -61.80 27.86
C LYS A 551 12.85 -62.13 28.35
N PRO A 552 12.67 -63.20 29.14
CA PRO A 552 11.39 -63.50 29.78
C PRO A 552 10.95 -62.35 30.70
N GLY A 553 9.64 -62.14 30.85
CA GLY A 553 9.08 -61.10 31.72
C GLY A 553 9.34 -59.65 31.28
N THR A 554 9.82 -59.42 30.05
CA THR A 554 10.03 -58.08 29.48
C THR A 554 8.72 -57.31 29.44
N VAL A 555 8.68 -56.18 30.15
CA VAL A 555 7.53 -55.26 30.18
C VAL A 555 7.46 -54.44 28.89
N VAL A 556 6.27 -54.38 28.30
CA VAL A 556 5.95 -53.58 27.10
C VAL A 556 5.09 -52.39 27.53
N TYR A 557 5.49 -51.17 27.15
CA TYR A 557 4.84 -49.92 27.56
C TYR A 557 4.16 -49.20 26.39
N ASN A 558 3.18 -48.35 26.67
CA ASN A 558 2.55 -47.48 25.66
C ASN A 558 3.45 -46.30 25.24
N VAL A 559 4.46 -45.95 26.05
CA VAL A 559 5.37 -44.80 25.89
C VAL A 559 6.80 -45.24 26.29
N PRO A 560 7.90 -44.73 25.68
CA PRO A 560 9.23 -45.06 26.17
C PRO A 560 9.44 -44.45 27.56
N TRP A 561 10.19 -45.13 28.43
CA TRP A 561 10.28 -44.76 29.86
C TRP A 561 8.92 -44.74 30.60
N GLY A 562 7.93 -45.53 30.17
CA GLY A 562 6.62 -45.62 30.83
C GLY A 562 6.63 -46.08 32.30
N THR A 563 5.54 -45.81 33.01
CA THR A 563 5.25 -46.28 34.38
C THR A 563 4.33 -47.51 34.39
N GLN A 564 4.04 -48.08 35.57
CA GLN A 564 3.19 -49.28 35.69
C GLN A 564 1.77 -49.06 35.13
N SER A 565 1.19 -47.88 35.34
CA SER A 565 -0.10 -47.47 34.74
C SER A 565 -0.07 -47.29 33.22
N GLN A 566 1.12 -47.36 32.60
CA GLN A 566 1.33 -47.26 31.16
C GLN A 566 1.87 -48.56 30.55
N VAL A 567 1.88 -49.66 31.32
CA VAL A 567 2.14 -51.01 30.82
C VAL A 567 1.02 -51.45 29.89
N ARG A 568 1.40 -52.07 28.77
CA ARG A 568 0.50 -52.71 27.80
C ARG A 568 0.47 -54.23 27.94
N GLY A 569 1.49 -54.81 28.57
CA GLY A 569 1.59 -56.22 28.93
C GLY A 569 3.04 -56.64 29.18
N THR A 570 3.26 -57.93 29.37
CA THR A 570 4.58 -58.54 29.62
C THR A 570 4.79 -59.73 28.69
N THR A 571 6.03 -59.96 28.26
CA THR A 571 6.41 -61.22 27.60
C THR A 571 6.33 -62.38 28.60
N SER A 572 6.28 -63.62 28.10
CA SER A 572 6.21 -64.82 28.96
C SER A 572 7.29 -64.79 30.03
N LYS A 573 6.94 -65.17 31.27
CA LYS A 573 7.88 -65.21 32.41
C LYS A 573 8.95 -66.31 32.29
N THR A 574 8.74 -67.31 31.43
CA THR A 574 9.58 -68.52 31.36
C THR A 574 10.45 -68.65 30.11
N VAL A 575 10.10 -67.99 29.00
CA VAL A 575 10.79 -68.17 27.71
C VAL A 575 11.15 -66.85 27.03
N ASN A 576 12.28 -66.86 26.32
CA ASN A 576 12.68 -65.78 25.42
C ASN A 576 11.67 -65.64 24.25
N GLN A 577 11.42 -64.42 23.77
CA GLN A 577 10.41 -64.17 22.73
C GLN A 577 10.94 -63.26 21.61
N ALA A 578 10.37 -63.39 20.41
CA ALA A 578 10.75 -62.60 19.25
C ALA A 578 10.04 -61.23 19.24
N PHE A 579 10.84 -60.15 19.20
CA PHE A 579 10.37 -58.78 19.11
C PHE A 579 10.82 -58.15 17.79
N THR A 580 9.86 -57.67 16.99
CA THR A 580 10.13 -56.95 15.74
C THR A 580 10.02 -55.45 15.98
N SER A 581 11.16 -54.76 16.01
CA SER A 581 11.20 -53.29 16.11
C SER A 581 10.69 -52.60 14.85
N GLN A 582 10.17 -51.38 15.01
CA GLN A 582 9.70 -50.48 13.95
C GLN A 582 10.40 -49.10 14.01
N LYS A 583 10.68 -48.61 15.22
CA LYS A 583 11.46 -47.39 15.51
C LYS A 583 12.19 -47.50 16.85
N GLN A 584 13.15 -46.61 17.07
CA GLN A 584 13.91 -46.49 18.31
C GLN A 584 13.99 -45.03 18.76
N GLN A 585 14.23 -44.82 20.06
CA GLN A 585 14.48 -43.50 20.63
C GLN A 585 15.39 -43.65 21.86
N LYS A 586 16.33 -42.72 22.05
CA LYS A 586 17.15 -42.68 23.27
C LYS A 586 16.52 -41.72 24.28
N ILE A 587 16.22 -42.21 25.48
CA ILE A 587 15.69 -41.43 26.61
C ILE A 587 16.73 -41.47 27.73
N GLY A 588 17.34 -40.31 28.03
CA GLY A 588 18.50 -40.23 28.90
C GLY A 588 19.66 -41.10 28.40
N SER A 589 20.15 -42.00 29.27
CA SER A 589 21.15 -43.02 28.90
C SER A 589 20.57 -44.22 28.15
N THR A 590 19.27 -44.51 28.30
CA THR A 590 18.64 -45.78 27.86
C THR A 590 18.13 -45.71 26.43
N GLN A 591 18.45 -46.74 25.64
CA GLN A 591 17.86 -46.94 24.32
C GLN A 591 16.52 -47.68 24.44
N TRP A 592 15.46 -47.11 23.87
CA TRP A 592 14.12 -47.70 23.82
C TRP A 592 13.77 -48.09 22.39
N LEU A 593 13.12 -49.25 22.22
CA LEU A 593 12.66 -49.75 20.93
C LEU A 593 11.13 -49.86 20.94
N TYR A 594 10.47 -49.33 19.91
CA TYR A 594 9.04 -49.56 19.65
C TYR A 594 8.89 -50.71 18.66
N GLY A 595 7.95 -51.62 18.91
CA GLY A 595 7.75 -52.78 18.05
C GLY A 595 6.69 -53.73 18.58
N THR A 596 6.62 -54.91 17.96
CA THR A 596 5.61 -55.93 18.26
C THR A 596 6.26 -57.21 18.80
N VAL A 597 5.71 -57.75 19.89
CA VAL A 597 6.00 -59.08 20.47
C VAL A 597 4.68 -59.69 20.91
N ASN A 598 4.44 -60.97 20.59
CA ASN A 598 3.20 -61.71 20.92
C ASN A 598 1.91 -60.90 20.67
N LYS A 599 1.75 -60.34 19.47
CA LYS A 599 0.64 -59.45 19.03
C LYS A 599 0.53 -58.11 19.77
N MET A 600 1.17 -57.92 20.93
CA MET A 600 1.26 -56.63 21.63
C MET A 600 2.26 -55.70 20.94
N THR A 601 1.84 -54.46 20.67
CA THR A 601 2.72 -53.43 20.07
C THR A 601 2.94 -52.27 21.03
N GLY A 602 4.19 -51.96 21.33
CA GLY A 602 4.60 -50.96 22.33
C GLY A 602 6.12 -50.79 22.44
N TRP A 603 6.57 -50.07 23.46
CA TRP A 603 7.97 -49.77 23.75
C TRP A 603 8.59 -50.73 24.77
N ILE A 604 9.84 -51.14 24.52
CA ILE A 604 10.69 -51.89 25.46
C ILE A 604 12.04 -51.20 25.64
N SER A 605 12.72 -51.47 26.76
CA SER A 605 14.14 -51.10 26.93
C SER A 605 15.04 -52.08 26.17
N ALA A 606 16.03 -51.56 25.44
CA ALA A 606 17.01 -52.37 24.73
C ALA A 606 17.88 -53.23 25.66
N ASN A 607 17.96 -52.90 26.95
CA ASN A 607 18.68 -53.70 27.95
C ASN A 607 18.03 -55.09 28.18
N ASN A 608 16.77 -55.26 27.74
CA ASN A 608 16.04 -56.52 27.80
C ASN A 608 16.24 -57.41 26.56
N ILE A 609 17.07 -56.98 25.61
CA ILE A 609 17.53 -57.83 24.49
C ILE A 609 18.55 -58.84 25.02
N VAL A 610 18.54 -60.05 24.48
CA VAL A 610 19.59 -61.05 24.71
C VAL A 610 20.81 -60.72 23.84
N VAL A 611 21.95 -60.45 24.48
CA VAL A 611 23.21 -60.12 23.80
C VAL A 611 24.10 -61.36 23.75
N ALA A 612 24.61 -61.70 22.57
CA ALA A 612 25.54 -62.82 22.40
C ALA A 612 26.94 -62.50 22.99
N PRO A 613 27.64 -63.46 23.61
CA PRO A 613 28.97 -63.23 24.20
C PRO A 613 30.06 -62.83 23.18
N LYS A 614 31.14 -62.20 23.67
CA LYS A 614 32.32 -61.84 22.86
C LYS A 614 33.64 -62.09 23.63
N PRO A 615 34.72 -62.61 23.01
CA PRO A 615 35.97 -62.94 23.71
C PRO A 615 36.83 -61.74 24.17
N ALA A 616 37.80 -62.02 25.04
CA ALA A 616 38.68 -61.07 25.72
C ALA A 616 40.06 -60.83 25.02
N PRO A 617 40.83 -59.77 25.38
CA PRO A 617 42.05 -59.34 24.66
C PRO A 617 43.40 -59.57 25.41
N LYS A 618 44.53 -59.40 24.70
CA LYS A 618 45.91 -59.29 25.23
C LYS A 618 46.63 -58.01 24.68
N PRO A 619 47.74 -57.53 25.29
CA PRO A 619 48.29 -56.18 25.09
C PRO A 619 49.30 -56.04 23.92
N ALA A 620 49.80 -54.82 23.70
CA ALA A 620 50.73 -54.43 22.63
C ALA A 620 51.99 -53.70 23.15
N ALA A 621 53.07 -53.68 22.35
CA ALA A 621 54.39 -53.13 22.70
C ALA A 621 55.00 -52.27 21.56
N LYS A 622 56.07 -51.51 21.85
CA LYS A 622 56.75 -50.54 20.96
C LYS A 622 58.09 -50.06 21.61
N PRO A 623 59.16 -49.66 20.88
CA PRO A 623 59.56 -49.87 19.47
C PRO A 623 60.88 -50.72 19.35
N THR A 624 61.43 -50.89 18.14
CA THR A 624 62.67 -51.68 17.89
C THR A 624 63.57 -51.14 16.75
N THR A 625 64.78 -51.70 16.65
CA THR A 625 65.91 -51.44 15.73
C THR A 625 66.74 -52.73 15.59
N LYS A 626 67.77 -52.92 14.73
CA LYS A 626 68.17 -52.41 13.39
C LYS A 626 69.44 -53.21 12.98
N PRO A 627 69.60 -53.77 11.76
CA PRO A 627 68.63 -54.14 10.72
C PRO A 627 68.71 -55.63 10.28
N ALA A 628 67.59 -56.31 10.06
CA ALA A 628 67.59 -57.67 9.47
C ALA A 628 66.27 -57.97 8.74
N THR A 629 66.34 -58.61 7.58
CA THR A 629 65.19 -58.91 6.69
C THR A 629 64.46 -60.19 7.11
N LYS A 630 63.46 -60.05 7.98
CA LYS A 630 62.59 -61.16 8.43
C LYS A 630 61.55 -61.60 7.36
N PRO A 631 60.94 -62.80 7.49
CA PRO A 631 60.00 -63.36 6.51
C PRO A 631 58.73 -62.53 6.25
N ALA A 632 58.05 -62.86 5.15
CA ALA A 632 56.91 -62.14 4.59
C ALA A 632 55.80 -61.82 5.60
N VAL A 633 55.55 -60.51 5.80
CA VAL A 633 54.48 -60.01 6.67
C VAL A 633 53.14 -60.08 5.93
N VAL A 634 52.29 -61.02 6.33
CA VAL A 634 50.88 -61.04 5.92
C VAL A 634 50.22 -59.75 6.44
N SER A 635 49.79 -58.87 5.53
CA SER A 635 49.30 -57.55 5.91
C SER A 635 47.92 -57.66 6.55
N PRO A 636 47.71 -57.14 7.78
CA PRO A 636 46.46 -57.35 8.51
C PRO A 636 45.27 -56.73 7.77
N LEU A 637 44.17 -57.48 7.68
CA LEU A 637 42.95 -57.10 6.97
C LEU A 637 42.38 -55.77 7.51
N LYS A 638 42.55 -54.69 6.76
CA LYS A 638 42.04 -53.36 7.09
C LYS A 638 40.71 -53.14 6.39
N VAL A 639 39.59 -53.24 7.12
CA VAL A 639 38.25 -52.95 6.59
C VAL A 639 37.76 -51.59 7.08
N VAL A 640 37.31 -50.75 6.15
CA VAL A 640 36.66 -49.47 6.43
C VAL A 640 35.27 -49.44 5.80
N ASN A 641 34.32 -48.74 6.44
CA ASN A 641 33.01 -48.51 5.85
C ASN A 641 33.15 -47.59 4.62
N ASN A 642 32.25 -47.76 3.64
CA ASN A 642 32.20 -46.97 2.44
C ASN A 642 30.74 -46.64 2.09
N THR A 643 30.52 -45.58 1.31
CA THR A 643 29.19 -45.04 0.98
C THR A 643 28.97 -44.89 -0.52
N GLY A 644 29.95 -45.25 -1.34
CA GLY A 644 29.98 -45.09 -2.78
C GLY A 644 29.06 -46.04 -3.54
N MET A 645 29.01 -45.82 -4.85
CA MET A 645 28.33 -46.67 -5.82
C MET A 645 29.36 -47.33 -6.73
N GLY A 646 29.09 -48.56 -7.16
CA GLY A 646 29.98 -49.30 -8.06
C GLY A 646 29.20 -50.13 -9.07
N ARG A 647 29.73 -50.22 -10.29
CA ARG A 647 29.34 -51.26 -11.26
C ARG A 647 30.51 -52.22 -11.43
N ILE A 648 30.26 -53.53 -11.39
CA ILE A 648 31.29 -54.51 -11.76
C ILE A 648 31.47 -54.48 -13.28
N ASN A 649 32.73 -54.40 -13.70
CA ASN A 649 33.14 -54.36 -15.10
C ASN A 649 32.84 -55.70 -15.80
N ALA A 650 32.62 -55.68 -17.12
CA ALA A 650 32.26 -56.89 -17.87
C ALA A 650 33.32 -58.01 -17.73
N ALA A 651 34.60 -57.64 -17.85
CA ALA A 651 35.73 -58.46 -17.39
C ALA A 651 36.00 -58.18 -15.90
N ASN A 652 36.03 -59.22 -15.07
CA ASN A 652 36.27 -59.14 -13.63
C ASN A 652 36.80 -60.48 -13.05
N ASN A 653 37.42 -60.43 -11.86
CA ASN A 653 38.01 -61.57 -11.15
C ASN A 653 37.00 -62.36 -10.27
N GLY A 654 35.69 -62.20 -10.55
CA GLY A 654 34.59 -62.83 -9.81
C GLY A 654 34.32 -62.24 -8.41
N LEU A 655 33.16 -62.62 -7.85
CA LEU A 655 32.75 -62.29 -6.48
C LEU A 655 33.26 -63.34 -5.48
N ARG A 656 33.72 -62.87 -4.33
CA ARG A 656 34.26 -63.68 -3.23
C ARG A 656 33.35 -63.57 -2.02
N VAL A 657 33.19 -64.66 -1.28
CA VAL A 657 32.45 -64.67 0.00
C VAL A 657 33.30 -63.97 1.06
N SER A 658 34.60 -64.19 1.04
CA SER A 658 35.60 -63.57 1.90
C SER A 658 36.75 -62.99 1.09
N VAL A 659 37.36 -61.91 1.57
CA VAL A 659 38.60 -61.36 0.96
C VAL A 659 39.79 -62.30 1.04
N TYR A 660 39.73 -63.33 1.89
CA TYR A 660 40.72 -64.41 1.98
C TYR A 660 40.54 -65.50 0.89
N ASP A 661 39.42 -65.52 0.15
CA ASP A 661 39.19 -66.53 -0.90
C ASP A 661 40.21 -66.37 -2.04
N LYS A 662 40.90 -67.45 -2.42
CA LYS A 662 41.95 -67.41 -3.46
C LYS A 662 41.41 -67.00 -4.84
N TYR A 663 40.21 -67.42 -5.19
CA TYR A 663 39.55 -67.13 -6.47
C TYR A 663 38.10 -66.63 -6.24
N GLY A 664 37.58 -65.79 -7.14
CA GLY A 664 36.19 -65.34 -7.11
C GLY A 664 35.31 -66.19 -8.04
N LYS A 665 34.05 -66.37 -7.67
CA LYS A 665 33.04 -67.04 -8.50
C LYS A 665 32.55 -66.08 -9.59
N LYS A 666 32.38 -66.58 -10.82
CA LYS A 666 31.84 -65.81 -11.96
C LYS A 666 30.47 -65.23 -11.59
N THR A 667 30.20 -63.99 -11.98
CA THR A 667 28.96 -63.28 -11.64
C THR A 667 28.28 -62.69 -12.87
N THR A 668 26.94 -62.69 -12.86
CA THR A 668 26.08 -61.98 -13.82
C THR A 668 25.77 -60.54 -13.40
N ALA A 669 26.18 -60.13 -12.20
CA ALA A 669 25.94 -58.81 -11.60
C ALA A 669 26.78 -57.66 -12.22
N THR A 670 27.07 -57.73 -13.52
CA THR A 670 27.84 -56.73 -14.28
C THR A 670 26.93 -55.67 -14.91
N ASP A 671 27.44 -54.46 -15.11
CA ASP A 671 26.67 -53.27 -15.55
C ASP A 671 25.32 -53.09 -14.82
N GLN A 672 25.38 -53.11 -13.49
CA GLN A 672 24.31 -52.62 -12.63
C GLN A 672 24.92 -51.86 -11.46
N THR A 673 24.30 -50.76 -11.06
CA THR A 673 24.80 -49.91 -9.97
C THR A 673 24.41 -50.49 -8.62
N MET A 674 25.44 -50.86 -7.85
CA MET A 674 25.37 -51.48 -6.53
C MET A 674 25.98 -50.52 -5.49
N ARG A 675 25.60 -50.68 -4.22
CA ARG A 675 26.23 -49.94 -3.11
C ARG A 675 27.56 -50.60 -2.76
N VAL A 676 28.60 -49.79 -2.61
CA VAL A 676 29.88 -50.21 -2.04
C VAL A 676 29.83 -49.89 -0.55
N SER A 677 29.50 -50.88 0.27
CA SER A 677 29.25 -50.69 1.71
C SER A 677 30.53 -50.70 2.56
N LYS A 678 31.60 -51.34 2.05
CA LYS A 678 32.92 -51.39 2.69
C LYS A 678 34.04 -51.44 1.64
N LYS A 679 35.21 -50.90 2.00
CA LYS A 679 36.50 -51.19 1.34
C LYS A 679 37.36 -52.02 2.29
N ALA A 680 38.05 -53.01 1.77
CA ALA A 680 38.98 -53.87 2.50
C ALA A 680 40.34 -53.90 1.80
N SER A 681 41.42 -53.86 2.58
CA SER A 681 42.80 -54.02 2.09
C SER A 681 43.43 -55.26 2.75
N LEU A 682 43.97 -56.17 1.95
CA LEU A 682 44.64 -57.41 2.39
C LEU A 682 45.82 -57.71 1.46
N ASN A 683 47.02 -57.91 2.01
CA ASN A 683 48.25 -58.22 1.26
C ASN A 683 48.49 -57.30 0.03
N GLY A 684 48.31 -55.99 0.22
CA GLY A 684 48.45 -54.99 -0.86
C GLY A 684 47.32 -54.97 -1.91
N GLN A 685 46.36 -55.89 -1.84
CA GLN A 685 45.20 -55.94 -2.72
C GLN A 685 43.98 -55.30 -2.06
N ASP A 686 43.29 -54.45 -2.82
CA ASP A 686 42.10 -53.73 -2.38
C ASP A 686 40.81 -54.37 -2.95
N TYR A 687 39.78 -54.45 -2.11
CA TYR A 687 38.47 -55.02 -2.41
C TYR A 687 37.32 -54.11 -1.99
N TYR A 688 36.22 -54.14 -2.73
CA TYR A 688 34.94 -53.53 -2.39
C TYR A 688 33.90 -54.60 -2.05
N LEU A 689 33.14 -54.40 -0.97
CA LEU A 689 31.94 -55.20 -0.69
C LEU A 689 30.76 -54.60 -1.45
N VAL A 690 30.41 -55.21 -2.58
CA VAL A 690 29.23 -54.81 -3.34
C VAL A 690 27.97 -55.40 -2.72
N THR A 691 26.93 -54.57 -2.70
CA THR A 691 25.65 -54.85 -2.07
C THR A 691 24.57 -54.38 -3.04
N ASP A 692 23.59 -55.23 -3.36
CA ASP A 692 22.49 -54.80 -4.22
C ASP A 692 21.79 -53.57 -3.65
N TYR A 693 21.43 -52.63 -4.52
CA TYR A 693 20.88 -51.35 -4.10
C TYR A 693 19.43 -51.47 -3.57
N VAL A 694 18.64 -52.42 -4.08
CA VAL A 694 17.20 -52.52 -3.82
C VAL A 694 16.91 -53.41 -2.62
N SER A 695 17.38 -54.67 -2.67
CA SER A 695 17.22 -55.67 -1.61
C SER A 695 18.15 -55.43 -0.42
N GLY A 696 19.28 -54.74 -0.63
CA GLY A 696 20.33 -54.62 0.38
C GLY A 696 21.16 -55.89 0.57
N THR A 697 21.00 -56.90 -0.29
CA THR A 697 21.73 -58.18 -0.20
C THR A 697 23.21 -57.98 -0.50
N HIS A 698 24.10 -58.43 0.37
CA HIS A 698 25.54 -58.46 0.09
C HIS A 698 25.83 -59.51 -0.99
N LEU A 699 26.38 -59.09 -2.13
CA LEU A 699 26.66 -59.97 -3.27
C LEU A 699 28.08 -60.57 -3.20
N GLY A 700 29.01 -59.87 -2.54
CA GLY A 700 30.35 -60.37 -2.24
C GLY A 700 31.43 -59.30 -2.35
N TRP A 701 32.67 -59.72 -2.10
CA TRP A 701 33.87 -58.91 -2.30
C TRP A 701 34.38 -59.05 -3.73
N VAL A 702 34.72 -57.93 -4.35
CA VAL A 702 35.30 -57.84 -5.70
C VAL A 702 36.52 -56.92 -5.64
N LYS A 703 37.56 -57.17 -6.46
CA LYS A 703 38.76 -56.30 -6.48
C LYS A 703 38.37 -54.87 -6.90
N THR A 704 38.99 -53.84 -6.34
CA THR A 704 38.64 -52.45 -6.67
C THR A 704 38.87 -52.10 -8.15
N GLN A 705 39.88 -52.69 -8.78
CA GLN A 705 40.16 -52.52 -10.22
C GLN A 705 39.03 -53.03 -11.13
N ASP A 706 38.24 -54.00 -10.66
CA ASP A 706 37.15 -54.63 -11.43
C ASP A 706 35.82 -53.84 -11.27
N VAL A 707 35.85 -52.67 -10.61
CA VAL A 707 34.67 -51.86 -10.29
C VAL A 707 34.82 -50.43 -10.76
N THR A 708 33.94 -50.01 -11.67
CA THR A 708 33.73 -48.59 -11.97
C THR A 708 33.06 -47.93 -10.76
N TYR A 709 33.87 -47.27 -9.91
CA TYR A 709 33.45 -46.67 -8.64
C TYR A 709 33.13 -45.17 -8.77
N ARG A 710 32.07 -44.71 -8.09
CA ARG A 710 31.79 -43.30 -7.83
C ARG A 710 31.62 -43.07 -6.32
N PRO A 711 32.24 -42.04 -5.71
CA PRO A 711 31.91 -41.65 -4.34
C PRO A 711 30.44 -41.22 -4.25
N SER A 712 29.78 -41.44 -3.12
CA SER A 712 28.38 -41.06 -2.92
C SER A 712 28.15 -40.70 -1.46
N GLU A 713 27.24 -39.75 -1.24
CA GLU A 713 26.67 -39.47 0.09
C GLU A 713 25.57 -40.49 0.40
N TYR A 714 25.08 -40.57 1.64
CA TYR A 714 23.89 -41.37 1.96
C TYR A 714 22.62 -40.72 1.38
N ALA A 715 21.62 -41.54 1.06
CA ALA A 715 20.30 -41.05 0.63
C ALA A 715 19.61 -40.28 1.77
N GLN A 716 19.42 -38.98 1.59
CA GLN A 716 18.69 -38.09 2.48
C GLN A 716 17.19 -38.20 2.17
N VAL A 717 16.34 -38.20 3.20
CA VAL A 717 14.89 -38.06 3.03
C VAL A 717 14.56 -36.61 2.72
N ILE A 718 13.70 -36.38 1.74
CA ILE A 718 13.15 -35.06 1.40
C ILE A 718 11.63 -35.17 1.22
N ASN A 719 10.94 -34.04 1.14
CA ASN A 719 9.56 -33.98 0.67
C ASN A 719 9.46 -32.77 -0.27
N LYS A 720 9.63 -33.02 -1.57
CA LYS A 720 9.59 -31.98 -2.61
C LYS A 720 8.78 -32.50 -3.78
N ALA A 721 7.80 -31.74 -4.24
CA ALA A 721 7.17 -32.03 -5.52
C ALA A 721 8.02 -31.44 -6.66
N TYR A 722 8.01 -32.13 -7.80
CA TYR A 722 8.68 -31.78 -9.06
C TYR A 722 7.75 -32.12 -10.24
N THR A 723 8.10 -31.67 -11.43
CA THR A 723 7.60 -32.18 -12.72
C THR A 723 8.73 -32.84 -13.50
N ILE A 724 8.39 -33.84 -14.30
CA ILE A 724 9.33 -34.61 -15.15
C ILE A 724 8.77 -34.75 -16.57
N ASN A 725 9.64 -34.60 -17.58
CA ASN A 725 9.21 -34.65 -18.98
C ASN A 725 9.02 -36.10 -19.49
N PRO A 726 8.11 -36.33 -20.46
CA PRO A 726 8.00 -37.60 -21.17
C PRO A 726 9.32 -38.09 -21.79
N GLY A 727 9.44 -39.39 -22.00
CA GLY A 727 10.68 -40.05 -22.44
C GLY A 727 11.74 -40.24 -21.35
N SER A 728 11.62 -39.55 -20.20
CA SER A 728 12.54 -39.70 -19.07
C SER A 728 12.47 -41.11 -18.47
N LYS A 729 13.62 -41.74 -18.22
CA LYS A 729 13.72 -43.06 -17.59
C LYS A 729 13.92 -42.95 -16.08
N LEU A 730 13.21 -43.79 -15.33
CA LEU A 730 13.33 -43.95 -13.88
C LEU A 730 14.09 -45.24 -13.57
N TYR A 731 14.94 -45.23 -12.54
CA TYR A 731 15.89 -46.31 -12.24
C TYR A 731 15.74 -46.90 -10.83
N ALA A 732 16.06 -48.19 -10.68
CA ALA A 732 16.07 -48.90 -9.39
C ALA A 732 17.11 -48.34 -8.39
N ALA A 733 18.19 -47.76 -8.92
CA ALA A 733 19.32 -47.19 -8.19
C ALA A 733 19.67 -45.79 -8.73
N PRO A 734 20.23 -44.88 -7.89
CA PRO A 734 20.84 -43.64 -8.37
C PRO A 734 22.05 -43.99 -9.25
N TRP A 735 22.29 -43.21 -10.32
CA TRP A 735 23.24 -43.58 -11.38
C TRP A 735 22.99 -45.00 -11.96
N GLY A 736 21.73 -45.43 -12.09
CA GLY A 736 21.37 -46.75 -12.61
C GLY A 736 21.79 -47.02 -14.07
N SER A 737 21.86 -48.29 -14.45
CA SER A 737 22.12 -48.74 -15.83
C SER A 737 20.84 -49.00 -16.61
N SER A 738 20.96 -49.34 -17.91
CA SER A 738 19.84 -49.82 -18.73
C SER A 738 19.14 -51.04 -18.12
N LYS A 739 19.92 -51.96 -17.51
CA LYS A 739 19.42 -53.13 -16.77
C LYS A 739 18.60 -52.78 -15.51
N GLN A 740 18.63 -51.51 -15.09
CA GLN A 740 17.97 -51.03 -13.86
C GLN A 740 16.85 -50.03 -14.13
N VAL A 741 16.37 -49.90 -15.36
CA VAL A 741 15.18 -49.08 -15.67
C VAL A 741 13.93 -49.74 -15.07
N VAL A 742 13.20 -49.01 -14.23
CA VAL A 742 11.96 -49.47 -13.56
C VAL A 742 10.70 -48.80 -14.11
N GLY A 743 10.86 -47.89 -15.08
CA GLY A 743 9.77 -47.24 -15.78
C GLY A 743 10.26 -46.11 -16.69
N THR A 744 9.41 -45.68 -17.62
CA THR A 744 9.62 -44.51 -18.46
C THR A 744 8.41 -43.60 -18.33
N VAL A 745 8.60 -42.28 -18.31
CA VAL A 745 7.52 -41.29 -18.29
C VAL A 745 6.85 -41.26 -19.67
N THR A 746 5.54 -41.55 -19.74
CA THR A 746 4.77 -41.67 -20.99
C THR A 746 3.65 -40.64 -21.07
N GLY A 747 3.15 -40.36 -22.28
CA GLY A 747 2.08 -39.39 -22.53
C GLY A 747 2.58 -37.97 -22.86
N ASN A 748 1.64 -37.04 -23.06
CA ASN A 748 1.94 -35.69 -23.56
C ASN A 748 2.06 -34.67 -22.42
N GLY A 749 3.20 -33.98 -22.33
CA GLY A 749 3.44 -32.94 -21.33
C GLY A 749 4.07 -33.42 -20.00
N ALA A 750 4.59 -32.48 -19.21
CA ALA A 750 5.37 -32.78 -18.01
C ALA A 750 4.48 -33.27 -16.83
N GLN A 751 4.81 -34.43 -16.27
CA GLN A 751 4.02 -35.13 -15.26
C GLN A 751 4.48 -34.87 -13.82
N ALA A 752 3.58 -35.04 -12.85
CA ALA A 752 3.85 -34.78 -11.43
C ALA A 752 4.72 -35.89 -10.80
N PHE A 753 5.86 -35.48 -10.24
CA PHE A 753 6.85 -36.34 -9.60
C PHE A 753 7.06 -35.94 -8.14
N LYS A 754 6.54 -36.74 -7.20
CA LYS A 754 6.66 -36.49 -5.76
C LYS A 754 7.97 -37.09 -5.23
N ALA A 755 9.00 -36.28 -5.06
CA ALA A 755 10.29 -36.72 -4.54
C ALA A 755 10.27 -36.91 -3.02
N VAL A 756 10.75 -38.08 -2.59
CA VAL A 756 10.80 -38.51 -1.19
C VAL A 756 12.21 -38.79 -0.68
N ARG A 757 13.22 -38.92 -1.58
CA ARG A 757 14.65 -38.98 -1.21
C ARG A 757 15.53 -38.27 -2.25
N GLN A 758 16.73 -37.85 -1.84
CA GLN A 758 17.81 -37.40 -2.74
C GLN A 758 19.13 -38.06 -2.32
N GLN A 759 20.02 -38.33 -3.27
CA GLN A 759 21.34 -38.91 -3.01
C GLN A 759 22.35 -38.36 -4.03
N LYS A 760 23.44 -37.78 -3.54
CA LYS A 760 24.52 -37.27 -4.40
C LYS A 760 25.50 -38.39 -4.74
N VAL A 761 25.79 -38.57 -6.03
CA VAL A 761 26.73 -39.57 -6.57
C VAL A 761 27.75 -38.84 -7.45
N ALA A 762 29.01 -38.82 -7.03
CA ALA A 762 30.03 -37.89 -7.50
C ALA A 762 29.52 -36.43 -7.44
N ASN A 763 29.44 -35.73 -8.58
CA ASN A 763 28.94 -34.36 -8.66
C ASN A 763 27.43 -34.30 -8.98
N ASP A 764 26.83 -35.40 -9.43
CA ASP A 764 25.41 -35.50 -9.78
C ASP A 764 24.55 -35.64 -8.52
N VAL A 765 23.37 -35.01 -8.50
CA VAL A 765 22.31 -35.32 -7.52
C VAL A 765 21.27 -36.19 -8.19
N TYR A 766 20.96 -37.33 -7.58
CA TYR A 766 19.85 -38.20 -7.96
C TYR A 766 18.71 -38.04 -6.97
N VAL A 767 17.47 -38.14 -7.45
CA VAL A 767 16.25 -37.91 -6.70
C VAL A 767 15.33 -39.12 -6.87
N TYR A 768 14.84 -39.67 -5.76
CA TYR A 768 13.85 -40.75 -5.76
C TYR A 768 12.46 -40.18 -5.53
N GLY A 769 11.50 -40.56 -6.37
CA GLY A 769 10.14 -40.09 -6.26
C GLY A 769 9.11 -41.00 -6.90
N ILE A 770 7.86 -40.59 -6.75
CA ILE A 770 6.67 -41.31 -7.22
C ILE A 770 6.01 -40.47 -8.30
N LEU A 771 5.83 -41.06 -9.48
CA LEU A 771 5.15 -40.52 -10.65
C LEU A 771 3.67 -40.91 -10.61
N ASN A 772 2.78 -39.91 -10.61
CA ASN A 772 1.31 -40.08 -10.66
C ASN A 772 0.77 -41.16 -9.69
N ASN A 773 1.36 -41.29 -8.49
CA ASN A 773 1.06 -42.30 -7.46
C ASN A 773 1.16 -43.79 -7.90
N LYS A 774 1.77 -44.10 -9.06
CA LYS A 774 1.84 -45.48 -9.61
C LYS A 774 3.27 -46.00 -9.83
N VAL A 775 4.16 -45.22 -10.43
CA VAL A 775 5.53 -45.65 -10.77
C VAL A 775 6.52 -44.95 -9.84
N GLN A 776 7.57 -45.63 -9.38
CA GLN A 776 8.58 -45.06 -8.47
C GLN A 776 10.01 -45.39 -8.91
N GLY A 777 10.94 -44.46 -8.74
CA GLY A 777 12.34 -44.68 -9.10
C GLY A 777 13.24 -43.46 -8.90
N TRP A 778 14.54 -43.68 -9.08
CA TRP A 778 15.59 -42.66 -9.10
C TRP A 778 15.69 -42.00 -10.48
N VAL A 779 15.99 -40.70 -10.48
CA VAL A 779 16.26 -39.90 -11.68
C VAL A 779 17.34 -38.86 -11.37
N ASN A 780 18.10 -38.38 -12.36
CA ASN A 780 19.03 -37.26 -12.15
C ASN A 780 18.21 -35.96 -11.93
N SER A 781 18.62 -35.11 -10.96
CA SER A 781 17.92 -33.86 -10.64
C SER A 781 17.79 -32.90 -11.82
N ASN A 782 18.70 -32.99 -12.79
CA ASN A 782 18.81 -32.04 -13.89
C ASN A 782 17.70 -32.20 -14.93
N ILE A 783 16.91 -33.28 -14.86
CA ILE A 783 15.70 -33.47 -15.68
C ILE A 783 14.40 -33.34 -14.86
N LEU A 784 14.47 -32.76 -13.65
CA LEU A 784 13.33 -32.40 -12.83
C LEU A 784 13.14 -30.87 -12.76
N ALA A 785 11.94 -30.39 -13.06
CA ALA A 785 11.52 -29.00 -12.85
C ALA A 785 10.63 -28.89 -11.60
N LEU A 786 10.36 -27.68 -11.09
CA LEU A 786 9.40 -27.49 -9.98
C LEU A 786 7.96 -27.38 -10.51
N PRO A 787 6.95 -27.98 -9.84
CA PRO A 787 5.67 -28.37 -10.47
C PRO A 787 4.67 -27.22 -10.54
N LYS A 788 3.78 -27.22 -11.54
CA LYS A 788 2.89 -26.12 -11.99
C LYS A 788 2.00 -25.35 -10.98
N THR A 789 2.08 -25.54 -9.66
CA THR A 789 1.22 -24.85 -8.66
C THR A 789 1.95 -24.49 -7.35
N ALA A 790 1.54 -23.37 -6.75
CA ALA A 790 1.78 -22.95 -5.37
C ALA A 790 0.58 -22.12 -4.88
N ALA A 791 0.29 -22.12 -3.58
CA ALA A 791 -0.55 -21.08 -2.99
C ALA A 791 0.17 -19.72 -3.15
N ASN A 792 -0.57 -18.68 -3.48
CA ASN A 792 0.02 -17.45 -3.98
C ASN A 792 0.54 -16.61 -2.82
N VAL A 793 1.84 -16.33 -2.83
CA VAL A 793 2.45 -15.55 -1.76
C VAL A 793 3.21 -14.39 -2.37
N THR A 794 2.57 -13.22 -2.38
CA THR A 794 3.24 -11.95 -2.61
C THR A 794 4.21 -11.63 -1.46
N ALA A 795 5.15 -10.72 -1.72
CA ALA A 795 6.04 -10.12 -0.73
C ALA A 795 6.47 -8.74 -1.24
N ASN A 796 6.33 -7.72 -0.39
CA ASN A 796 6.86 -6.38 -0.66
C ASN A 796 8.40 -6.41 -0.64
N VAL A 797 9.04 -5.72 -1.59
CA VAL A 797 10.50 -5.68 -1.76
C VAL A 797 10.97 -4.29 -2.18
N SER A 798 12.22 -3.92 -1.84
CA SER A 798 12.90 -2.76 -2.42
C SER A 798 13.94 -3.24 -3.43
N LYS A 799 13.52 -3.39 -4.69
CA LYS A 799 14.37 -3.83 -5.80
C LYS A 799 14.24 -2.89 -6.99
N ILE A 800 15.19 -3.01 -7.91
CA ILE A 800 15.15 -2.37 -9.23
C ILE A 800 15.38 -3.45 -10.30
N GLY A 801 14.79 -3.27 -11.49
CA GLY A 801 14.81 -4.29 -12.54
C GLY A 801 14.84 -3.72 -13.94
N ARG A 802 15.73 -4.24 -14.80
CA ARG A 802 15.77 -3.97 -16.24
C ARG A 802 14.98 -5.05 -16.98
N LEU A 803 13.87 -4.69 -17.60
CA LEU A 803 13.05 -5.60 -18.40
C LEU A 803 13.83 -6.02 -19.65
N LYS A 804 13.93 -7.33 -19.92
CA LYS A 804 14.66 -7.85 -21.08
C LYS A 804 14.04 -7.38 -22.40
N PRO A 805 14.83 -7.24 -23.48
CA PRO A 805 14.31 -6.95 -24.82
C PRO A 805 13.20 -7.93 -25.23
N THR A 806 13.47 -9.23 -25.09
CA THR A 806 12.47 -10.31 -25.24
C THR A 806 11.80 -10.60 -23.89
N ASN A 807 10.47 -10.54 -23.86
CA ASN A 807 9.64 -10.82 -22.68
C ASN A 807 8.23 -11.27 -23.12
N THR A 808 7.43 -11.83 -22.21
CA THR A 808 6.07 -12.34 -22.51
C THR A 808 4.95 -11.40 -22.04
N GLY A 809 5.22 -10.10 -22.08
CA GLY A 809 4.24 -9.05 -21.83
C GLY A 809 3.95 -8.75 -20.35
N LEU A 810 3.29 -7.62 -20.13
CA LEU A 810 2.83 -7.17 -18.82
C LEU A 810 1.43 -7.73 -18.52
N ARG A 811 1.24 -8.20 -17.29
CA ARG A 811 -0.02 -8.79 -16.80
C ARG A 811 -0.63 -7.89 -15.74
N ALA A 812 -1.95 -7.76 -15.70
CA ALA A 812 -2.66 -7.08 -14.63
C ALA A 812 -2.55 -7.89 -13.32
N THR A 813 -2.57 -9.22 -13.41
CA THR A 813 -2.38 -10.13 -12.26
C THR A 813 -1.38 -11.24 -12.56
N VAL A 814 -0.90 -11.94 -11.53
CA VAL A 814 -0.08 -13.16 -11.70
C VAL A 814 -0.85 -14.37 -12.24
N TYR A 815 -2.17 -14.25 -12.36
CA TYR A 815 -3.10 -15.29 -12.83
C TYR A 815 -3.41 -15.18 -14.34
N ASP A 816 -3.14 -14.03 -14.96
CA ASP A 816 -3.45 -13.78 -16.36
C ASP A 816 -2.71 -14.78 -17.26
N LYS A 817 -3.43 -15.53 -18.10
CA LYS A 817 -2.85 -16.58 -18.97
C LYS A 817 -1.78 -16.01 -19.93
N ALA A 818 -2.03 -14.83 -20.50
CA ALA A 818 -1.11 -14.11 -21.38
C ALA A 818 -0.81 -12.70 -20.83
N GLY A 819 0.35 -12.13 -21.19
CA GLY A 819 0.68 -10.72 -20.95
C GLY A 819 0.37 -9.87 -22.18
N LYS A 820 -0.03 -8.61 -21.96
CA LYS A 820 -0.22 -7.61 -23.01
C LYS A 820 1.14 -7.11 -23.52
N ASN A 821 1.21 -6.72 -24.79
CA ASN A 821 2.45 -6.29 -25.46
C ASN A 821 3.20 -5.22 -24.62
N ALA A 822 4.48 -5.47 -24.35
CA ALA A 822 5.33 -4.61 -23.54
C ALA A 822 6.58 -4.07 -24.27
N ALA A 823 6.59 -4.06 -25.61
CA ALA A 823 7.72 -3.60 -26.41
C ALA A 823 8.16 -2.15 -26.09
N THR A 824 7.20 -1.28 -25.76
CA THR A 824 7.46 0.12 -25.32
C THR A 824 8.18 0.22 -23.97
N TYR A 825 8.10 -0.83 -23.14
CA TYR A 825 8.79 -0.95 -21.85
C TYR A 825 10.08 -1.79 -21.94
N ALA A 826 10.27 -2.54 -23.03
CA ALA A 826 11.43 -3.43 -23.20
C ALA A 826 12.76 -2.66 -23.25
N ASP A 827 13.78 -3.22 -22.60
CA ASP A 827 15.10 -2.60 -22.38
C ASP A 827 15.08 -1.25 -21.64
N LYS A 828 14.24 -1.14 -20.60
CA LYS A 828 14.20 -0.02 -19.64
C LYS A 828 14.25 -0.55 -18.21
N THR A 829 14.78 0.27 -17.31
CA THR A 829 14.89 0.00 -15.87
C THR A 829 13.69 0.58 -15.12
N TYR A 830 13.14 -0.21 -14.20
CA TYR A 830 11.92 0.06 -13.42
C TYR A 830 12.14 -0.27 -11.94
N LYS A 831 11.32 0.31 -11.06
CA LYS A 831 11.24 -0.15 -9.68
C LYS A 831 10.48 -1.47 -9.62
N ILE A 832 10.88 -2.34 -8.70
CA ILE A 832 10.14 -3.55 -8.31
C ILE A 832 9.76 -3.39 -6.84
N THR A 833 8.46 -3.33 -6.56
CA THR A 833 7.91 -3.16 -5.21
C THR A 833 7.25 -4.41 -4.65
N LYS A 834 6.78 -5.32 -5.49
CA LYS A 834 6.25 -6.63 -5.10
C LYS A 834 6.92 -7.75 -5.90
N THR A 835 7.22 -8.87 -5.23
CA THR A 835 7.51 -10.17 -5.83
C THR A 835 6.41 -11.15 -5.46
N ALA A 836 6.00 -12.02 -6.36
CA ALA A 836 5.00 -13.06 -6.09
C ALA A 836 5.43 -14.39 -6.70
N THR A 837 4.86 -15.49 -6.19
CA THR A 837 5.03 -16.83 -6.77
C THR A 837 3.64 -17.40 -7.02
N ALA A 838 3.30 -17.62 -8.29
CA ALA A 838 2.06 -18.24 -8.74
C ALA A 838 2.37 -19.25 -9.85
N ASN A 839 1.69 -20.39 -9.88
CA ASN A 839 1.90 -21.46 -10.88
C ASN A 839 3.38 -21.85 -11.08
N ASN A 840 4.13 -21.98 -9.98
CA ASN A 840 5.60 -22.06 -9.88
C ASN A 840 6.34 -21.21 -10.92
N GLN A 841 5.93 -19.96 -11.00
CA GLN A 841 6.55 -18.90 -11.77
C GLN A 841 6.69 -17.72 -10.81
N ASN A 842 7.92 -17.25 -10.64
CA ASN A 842 8.16 -16.03 -9.88
C ASN A 842 7.82 -14.84 -10.77
N TYR A 843 7.12 -13.86 -10.22
CA TYR A 843 6.77 -12.62 -10.88
C TYR A 843 7.32 -11.42 -10.09
N VAL A 844 7.57 -10.33 -10.80
CA VAL A 844 7.90 -9.01 -10.26
C VAL A 844 6.89 -8.00 -10.76
N LEU A 845 6.40 -7.16 -9.84
CA LEU A 845 5.52 -6.04 -10.17
C LEU A 845 6.39 -4.87 -10.59
N LEU A 846 6.39 -4.52 -11.89
CA LEU A 846 7.08 -3.33 -12.36
C LEU A 846 6.25 -2.09 -12.01
N GLN A 847 6.93 -1.05 -11.52
CA GLN A 847 6.35 0.27 -11.33
C GLN A 847 7.04 1.33 -12.19
N ASN A 848 6.28 2.37 -12.53
CA ASN A 848 6.79 3.55 -13.21
C ASN A 848 7.90 4.28 -12.41
N THR A 849 8.61 5.20 -13.08
CA THR A 849 9.77 5.92 -12.51
C THR A 849 9.45 6.71 -11.24
N ASN A 850 8.23 7.23 -11.09
CA ASN A 850 7.81 7.91 -9.87
C ASN A 850 7.49 6.95 -8.71
N GLY A 851 7.16 5.68 -8.99
CA GLY A 851 6.84 4.65 -8.00
C GLY A 851 5.42 4.74 -7.41
N LYS A 852 4.47 5.32 -8.15
CA LYS A 852 3.06 5.49 -7.73
C LYS A 852 2.05 4.75 -8.62
N THR A 853 2.51 4.06 -9.66
CA THR A 853 1.62 3.31 -10.57
C THR A 853 2.28 1.97 -10.94
N PRO A 854 1.65 0.84 -10.62
CA PRO A 854 1.98 -0.45 -11.21
C PRO A 854 1.84 -0.37 -12.74
N LEU A 855 2.82 -0.89 -13.47
CA LEU A 855 2.76 -1.10 -14.92
C LEU A 855 2.26 -2.51 -15.25
N GLY A 856 2.48 -3.46 -14.34
CA GLY A 856 2.03 -4.83 -14.44
C GLY A 856 3.03 -5.82 -13.87
N TRP A 857 2.56 -7.05 -13.66
CA TRP A 857 3.38 -8.20 -13.34
C TRP A 857 4.06 -8.73 -14.59
N VAL A 858 5.35 -9.09 -14.46
CA VAL A 858 6.12 -9.81 -15.48
C VAL A 858 6.91 -10.91 -14.80
N LYS A 859 7.33 -11.95 -15.52
CA LYS A 859 8.09 -13.04 -14.91
C LYS A 859 9.45 -12.53 -14.40
N ALA A 860 9.90 -13.03 -13.25
CA ALA A 860 11.11 -12.58 -12.58
C ALA A 860 12.40 -12.98 -13.33
N ASP A 861 12.36 -14.03 -14.15
CA ASP A 861 13.42 -14.44 -15.07
C ASP A 861 13.47 -13.59 -16.35
N GLU A 862 12.40 -12.87 -16.69
CA GLU A 862 12.35 -11.90 -17.79
C GLU A 862 12.91 -10.51 -17.40
N VAL A 863 13.39 -10.35 -16.17
CA VAL A 863 13.91 -9.08 -15.64
C VAL A 863 15.26 -9.28 -14.96
N PHE A 864 16.28 -8.50 -15.35
CA PHE A 864 17.53 -8.45 -14.60
C PHE A 864 17.31 -7.62 -13.33
N THR A 865 17.42 -8.21 -12.14
CA THR A 865 17.11 -7.51 -10.88
C THR A 865 18.35 -7.18 -10.04
N GLN A 866 18.30 -6.06 -9.32
CA GLN A 866 19.26 -5.67 -8.29
C GLN A 866 18.54 -5.25 -7.00
N SER A 867 19.21 -5.33 -5.85
CA SER A 867 18.73 -4.72 -4.60
C SER A 867 18.76 -3.20 -4.70
N MET A 868 17.79 -2.51 -4.08
CA MET A 868 17.74 -1.05 -4.04
C MET A 868 17.66 -0.56 -2.58
N GLY A 869 18.67 0.18 -2.14
CA GLY A 869 18.70 0.80 -0.81
C GLY A 869 17.82 2.04 -0.72
N ALA A 870 17.66 2.57 0.50
CA ALA A 870 16.99 3.85 0.72
C ALA A 870 17.74 5.03 0.05
N THR A 871 16.99 6.03 -0.41
CA THR A 871 17.56 7.27 -0.93
C THR A 871 18.02 8.17 0.23
N LYS A 872 19.24 8.70 0.16
CA LYS A 872 19.83 9.57 1.20
C LYS A 872 20.19 10.95 0.64
N PRO A 873 19.98 12.06 1.36
CA PRO A 873 20.43 13.37 0.91
C PRO A 873 21.96 13.42 0.78
N VAL A 874 22.46 14.29 -0.09
CA VAL A 874 23.89 14.57 -0.31
C VAL A 874 24.05 16.07 -0.57
N LYS A 875 25.15 16.67 -0.12
CA LYS A 875 25.60 18.01 -0.55
C LYS A 875 27.09 17.91 -0.87
N ALA A 876 27.43 17.56 -2.10
CA ALA A 876 28.83 17.35 -2.51
C ALA A 876 29.03 17.54 -4.03
N SER A 877 30.20 18.08 -4.40
CA SER A 877 30.60 18.32 -5.78
C SER A 877 31.67 17.33 -6.23
N TYR A 878 31.58 16.90 -7.48
CA TYR A 878 32.43 15.88 -8.09
C TYR A 878 32.85 16.30 -9.50
N THR A 879 33.97 15.76 -9.98
CA THR A 879 34.36 15.83 -11.40
C THR A 879 33.88 14.58 -12.12
N VAL A 880 33.18 14.73 -13.25
CA VAL A 880 32.73 13.63 -14.11
C VAL A 880 33.91 13.05 -14.88
N ASN A 881 34.17 11.76 -14.71
CA ASN A 881 35.31 11.07 -15.30
C ASN A 881 35.19 11.00 -16.84
N GLY A 882 36.32 10.93 -17.54
CA GLY A 882 36.35 10.87 -19.02
C GLY A 882 35.68 9.62 -19.63
N LYS A 883 35.58 8.54 -18.84
CA LYS A 883 35.05 7.22 -19.24
C LYS A 883 33.58 6.99 -18.82
N THR A 884 32.83 8.04 -18.48
CA THR A 884 31.45 7.89 -18.00
C THR A 884 30.51 7.29 -19.06
N SER A 885 29.53 6.52 -18.57
CA SER A 885 28.44 5.92 -19.34
C SER A 885 27.33 6.92 -19.71
N GLY A 886 27.16 7.97 -18.89
CA GLY A 886 26.21 9.07 -19.10
C GLY A 886 25.43 9.48 -17.85
N LEU A 887 24.45 10.37 -18.05
CA LEU A 887 23.46 10.81 -17.07
C LEU A 887 22.11 10.13 -17.37
N TYR A 888 21.39 9.65 -16.35
CA TYR A 888 20.19 8.80 -16.51
C TYR A 888 18.96 9.29 -15.73
N SER A 889 17.76 9.02 -16.22
CA SER A 889 16.49 9.41 -15.55
C SER A 889 16.12 8.55 -14.33
N ILE A 890 16.71 7.37 -14.21
CA ILE A 890 16.58 6.42 -13.10
C ILE A 890 17.99 5.90 -12.73
N PRO A 891 18.30 5.59 -11.45
CA PRO A 891 19.55 4.90 -11.13
C PRO A 891 19.59 3.55 -11.87
N TRP A 892 20.78 3.12 -12.32
CA TRP A 892 20.94 1.93 -13.15
C TRP A 892 20.07 1.93 -14.43
N GLY A 893 19.81 3.12 -15.00
CA GLY A 893 19.06 3.30 -16.24
C GLY A 893 19.76 2.74 -17.48
N THR A 894 18.98 2.46 -18.52
CA THR A 894 19.48 1.94 -19.81
C THR A 894 19.81 3.07 -20.79
N ALA A 895 20.35 2.74 -21.97
CA ALA A 895 20.53 3.72 -23.05
C ALA A 895 19.20 4.41 -23.44
N LYS A 896 18.07 3.70 -23.37
CA LYS A 896 16.70 4.24 -23.58
C LYS A 896 16.21 5.17 -22.44
N GLN A 897 17.03 5.39 -21.42
CA GLN A 897 16.77 6.25 -20.25
C GLN A 897 17.93 7.22 -19.98
N ARG A 898 18.89 7.31 -20.91
CA ARG A 898 20.04 8.21 -20.82
C ARG A 898 19.66 9.61 -21.30
N ILE A 899 19.82 10.59 -20.42
CA ILE A 899 19.58 12.02 -20.62
C ILE A 899 20.76 12.67 -21.36
N ASP A 900 21.98 12.19 -21.12
CA ASP A 900 23.19 12.66 -21.80
C ASP A 900 24.27 11.57 -21.80
N THR A 901 25.17 11.56 -22.80
CA THR A 901 26.39 10.73 -22.81
C THR A 901 27.50 11.31 -21.93
N LEU A 902 27.46 12.61 -21.62
CA LEU A 902 28.48 13.35 -20.87
C LEU A 902 29.90 13.27 -21.48
N LYS A 903 30.00 13.03 -22.80
CA LYS A 903 31.27 13.04 -23.53
C LYS A 903 31.74 14.47 -23.80
N GLN A 904 30.89 15.28 -24.43
CA GLN A 904 31.11 16.72 -24.65
C GLN A 904 30.56 17.50 -23.45
N LEU A 905 31.45 18.15 -22.69
CA LEU A 905 31.11 18.86 -21.45
C LEU A 905 31.87 20.19 -21.38
N ALA A 906 31.14 21.31 -21.29
CA ALA A 906 31.74 22.63 -21.06
C ALA A 906 32.33 22.76 -19.63
N SER A 907 31.65 22.18 -18.64
CA SER A 907 32.21 21.89 -17.32
C SER A 907 32.01 20.41 -16.97
N ARG A 908 32.99 19.80 -16.31
CA ARG A 908 32.88 18.42 -15.80
C ARG A 908 32.34 18.37 -14.36
N THR A 909 31.93 19.49 -13.76
CA THR A 909 31.43 19.50 -12.37
C THR A 909 30.00 18.96 -12.27
N PHE A 910 29.83 17.94 -11.41
CA PHE A 910 28.54 17.35 -11.03
C PHE A 910 28.23 17.64 -9.56
N ASN A 911 27.13 18.31 -9.29
CA ASN A 911 26.68 18.69 -7.95
C ASN A 911 25.59 17.72 -7.47
N ALA A 912 25.94 16.82 -6.55
CA ALA A 912 25.05 15.79 -6.02
C ALA A 912 24.13 16.33 -4.91
N THR A 913 22.83 16.01 -5.01
CA THR A 913 21.78 16.39 -4.04
C THR A 913 21.22 15.19 -3.26
N LYS A 914 21.38 13.96 -3.78
CA LYS A 914 20.99 12.71 -3.10
C LYS A 914 21.71 11.49 -3.69
N SER A 915 21.66 10.35 -3.00
CA SER A 915 22.29 9.09 -3.38
C SER A 915 21.36 7.89 -3.16
N VAL A 916 21.64 6.77 -3.84
CA VAL A 916 20.99 5.47 -3.64
C VAL A 916 21.99 4.34 -3.94
N ALA A 917 21.94 3.25 -3.18
CA ALA A 917 22.73 2.05 -3.46
C ALA A 917 21.93 1.07 -4.34
N ILE A 918 22.53 0.58 -5.42
CA ILE A 918 21.97 -0.43 -6.32
C ILE A 918 22.94 -1.61 -6.40
N GLY A 919 22.57 -2.76 -5.83
CA GLY A 919 23.49 -3.89 -5.70
C GLY A 919 24.74 -3.50 -4.89
N LYS A 920 25.91 -3.56 -5.53
CA LYS A 920 27.22 -3.13 -4.97
C LYS A 920 27.56 -1.66 -5.27
N ASP A 921 26.88 -1.03 -6.23
CA ASP A 921 27.21 0.28 -6.77
C ASP A 921 26.39 1.39 -6.09
N THR A 922 26.94 2.62 -6.04
CA THR A 922 26.22 3.79 -5.52
C THR A 922 25.93 4.75 -6.66
N PHE A 923 24.67 5.12 -6.87
CA PHE A 923 24.27 6.14 -7.83
C PHE A 923 23.99 7.46 -7.11
N LEU A 924 24.52 8.56 -7.63
CA LEU A 924 24.24 9.91 -7.16
C LEU A 924 23.28 10.60 -8.11
N TYR A 925 22.30 11.33 -7.59
CA TYR A 925 21.45 12.25 -8.36
C TYR A 925 21.93 13.68 -8.11
N GLY A 926 22.00 14.46 -9.17
CA GLY A 926 22.57 15.79 -9.13
C GLY A 926 22.37 16.57 -10.43
N ASN A 927 23.13 17.64 -10.59
CA ASN A 927 23.18 18.46 -11.80
C ASN A 927 24.59 18.48 -12.40
N VAL A 928 24.70 18.33 -13.72
CA VAL A 928 25.91 18.63 -14.50
C VAL A 928 25.48 19.35 -15.78
N ASN A 929 26.15 20.46 -16.12
CA ASN A 929 25.81 21.34 -17.26
C ASN A 929 24.30 21.57 -17.43
N ARG A 930 23.63 21.93 -16.32
CA ARG A 930 22.19 22.22 -16.19
C ARG A 930 21.26 21.01 -16.35
N LYS A 931 21.73 19.86 -16.84
CA LYS A 931 20.95 18.61 -16.89
C LYS A 931 20.95 17.93 -15.52
N THR A 932 19.79 17.42 -15.08
CA THR A 932 19.67 16.66 -13.82
C THR A 932 19.39 15.19 -14.08
N GLY A 933 19.92 14.32 -13.21
CA GLY A 933 19.77 12.88 -13.35
C GLY A 933 20.72 12.11 -12.45
N TRP A 934 20.72 10.79 -12.61
CA TRP A 934 21.54 9.83 -11.89
C TRP A 934 22.82 9.49 -12.67
N ILE A 935 23.92 9.37 -11.96
CA ILE A 935 25.22 8.89 -12.46
C ILE A 935 25.81 7.89 -11.46
N ASN A 936 26.61 6.92 -11.91
CA ASN A 936 27.32 6.02 -10.98
C ASN A 936 28.42 6.84 -10.26
N LYS A 937 28.59 6.65 -8.95
CA LYS A 937 29.68 7.27 -8.17
C LYS A 937 31.06 6.86 -8.70
N ASN A 938 31.19 5.70 -9.34
CA ASN A 938 32.44 5.25 -9.95
C ASN A 938 32.78 6.03 -11.24
N ASP A 939 31.79 6.67 -11.88
CA ASP A 939 31.97 7.59 -13.01
C ASP A 939 32.36 9.02 -12.53
N LEU A 940 32.60 9.21 -11.23
CA LEU A 940 32.92 10.48 -10.59
C LEU A 940 34.25 10.42 -9.81
N THR A 941 34.96 11.54 -9.76
CA THR A 941 36.08 11.79 -8.83
C THR A 941 35.66 12.87 -7.83
N ALA A 942 35.96 12.71 -6.54
CA ALA A 942 35.63 13.71 -5.52
C ALA A 942 36.56 14.94 -5.64
N VAL A 943 35.98 16.14 -5.60
CA VAL A 943 36.76 17.38 -5.53
C VAL A 943 37.26 17.56 -4.09
N LYS A 944 38.58 17.45 -3.87
CA LYS A 944 39.18 17.82 -2.58
C LYS A 944 39.16 19.34 -2.43
N SER A 945 38.65 19.83 -1.31
CA SER A 945 38.73 21.24 -0.94
C SER A 945 40.16 21.62 -0.57
N VAL A 946 40.79 22.48 -1.36
CA VAL A 946 42.05 23.15 -1.01
C VAL A 946 41.71 24.61 -0.64
N PRO A 947 42.10 25.10 0.56
CA PRO A 947 41.91 26.50 0.90
C PRO A 947 42.98 27.35 0.20
N VAL A 948 42.58 28.25 -0.69
CA VAL A 948 43.48 29.18 -1.39
C VAL A 948 42.94 30.60 -1.28
N LYS A 949 43.83 31.56 -0.99
CA LYS A 949 43.50 32.99 -0.90
C LYS A 949 43.21 33.62 -2.27
N THR A 950 42.59 34.79 -2.23
CA THR A 950 42.13 35.60 -3.36
C THR A 950 43.21 35.95 -4.38
N THR A 951 42.98 35.69 -5.68
CA THR A 951 43.30 36.58 -6.83
C THR A 951 42.75 36.03 -8.15
N VAL A 952 42.96 36.78 -9.26
CA VAL A 952 42.71 36.44 -10.68
C VAL A 952 41.27 36.61 -11.20
N THR A 953 41.01 37.84 -11.65
CA THR A 953 40.62 38.23 -13.03
C THR A 953 39.80 37.26 -13.91
N ARG A 954 38.70 37.78 -14.49
CA ARG A 954 37.75 37.09 -15.39
C ARG A 954 38.06 37.30 -16.88
N PRO A 955 38.20 36.24 -17.69
CA PRO A 955 37.71 36.20 -19.08
C PRO A 955 36.28 35.62 -19.16
N ALA A 956 35.51 36.01 -20.18
CA ALA A 956 34.07 35.72 -20.25
C ALA A 956 33.72 34.50 -21.14
N THR A 957 32.59 33.84 -20.83
CA THR A 957 31.96 32.82 -21.68
C THR A 957 30.51 33.22 -22.00
N LYS A 958 30.09 33.02 -23.25
CA LYS A 958 28.89 33.64 -23.85
C LYS A 958 27.55 33.05 -23.35
N PRO A 959 26.42 33.78 -23.48
CA PRO A 959 25.09 33.28 -23.11
C PRO A 959 24.64 32.05 -23.91
N VAL A 960 23.70 31.30 -23.34
CA VAL A 960 22.94 30.26 -24.05
C VAL A 960 21.68 30.89 -24.64
N ALA A 961 21.32 30.51 -25.87
CA ALA A 961 20.19 31.09 -26.61
C ALA A 961 18.86 31.03 -25.85
N SER A 962 18.04 32.07 -26.01
CA SER A 962 16.74 32.21 -25.34
C SER A 962 15.69 31.29 -25.96
N GLN A 963 14.79 30.74 -25.15
CA GLN A 963 13.68 29.92 -25.61
C GLN A 963 12.35 30.69 -25.52
N THR A 964 11.65 30.80 -26.65
CA THR A 964 10.28 31.30 -26.74
C THR A 964 9.31 30.31 -26.08
N LEU A 965 8.25 30.80 -25.45
CA LEU A 965 7.25 29.97 -24.77
C LEU A 965 5.90 30.04 -25.49
N ASN A 966 5.38 28.87 -25.92
CA ASN A 966 4.15 28.79 -26.73
C ASN A 966 2.85 28.94 -25.93
N HIS A 967 2.91 29.18 -24.61
CA HIS A 967 1.76 29.45 -23.76
C HIS A 967 2.07 30.55 -22.74
N SER A 968 1.09 31.43 -22.52
CA SER A 968 1.13 32.70 -21.79
C SER A 968 1.20 32.54 -20.26
N ASN A 969 2.30 31.95 -19.80
CA ASN A 969 2.67 31.84 -18.39
C ASN A 969 3.01 33.21 -17.79
N HIS A 970 2.00 34.04 -17.56
CA HIS A 970 2.12 35.34 -16.89
C HIS A 970 2.21 35.17 -15.37
N TYR A 971 3.08 35.96 -14.72
CA TYR A 971 3.33 35.89 -13.29
C TYR A 971 3.23 37.29 -12.66
N PHE A 972 2.89 37.39 -11.39
CA PHE A 972 2.96 38.65 -10.65
C PHE A 972 4.37 38.91 -10.13
N VAL A 973 4.80 40.17 -10.10
CA VAL A 973 5.99 40.54 -9.34
C VAL A 973 5.73 40.36 -7.84
N PHE A 974 6.70 39.79 -7.12
CA PHE A 974 6.61 39.56 -5.67
C PHE A 974 7.79 40.11 -4.87
N ASN A 975 8.99 40.17 -5.43
CA ASN A 975 10.10 40.81 -4.74
C ASN A 975 10.04 42.34 -4.92
N ASN A 976 9.42 43.04 -3.96
CA ASN A 976 9.33 44.50 -3.93
C ASN A 976 10.72 45.18 -3.85
N ASN A 977 11.70 44.51 -3.23
CA ASN A 977 13.09 44.98 -3.15
C ASN A 977 13.91 44.63 -4.41
N GLY A 978 13.37 43.77 -5.28
CA GLY A 978 14.07 43.18 -6.41
C GLY A 978 14.28 44.14 -7.59
N TYR A 979 14.87 43.59 -8.66
CA TYR A 979 15.34 44.35 -9.82
C TYR A 979 15.04 43.62 -11.13
N TYR A 980 14.85 44.39 -12.20
CA TYR A 980 14.82 43.89 -13.58
C TYR A 980 16.02 44.41 -14.37
N TYR A 981 16.38 43.70 -15.43
CA TYR A 981 17.68 43.82 -16.11
C TYR A 981 17.51 43.86 -17.63
N ALA A 982 18.45 44.48 -18.35
CA ALA A 982 18.39 44.54 -19.81
C ALA A 982 18.61 43.16 -20.45
N HIS A 983 19.52 42.36 -19.89
CA HIS A 983 19.81 40.98 -20.28
C HIS A 983 19.82 40.04 -19.06
N ALA A 984 19.56 38.75 -19.31
CA ALA A 984 19.61 37.73 -18.27
C ALA A 984 21.04 37.59 -17.72
N GLY A 985 21.21 37.82 -16.41
CA GLY A 985 22.51 37.71 -15.73
C GLY A 985 23.39 38.96 -15.77
N ASP A 986 22.87 40.11 -16.22
CA ASP A 986 23.55 41.39 -16.06
C ASP A 986 23.82 41.72 -14.57
N LYS A 987 24.91 42.45 -14.31
CA LYS A 987 25.27 42.91 -12.96
C LYS A 987 24.60 44.23 -12.57
N VAL A 988 24.23 45.05 -13.55
CA VAL A 988 23.59 46.36 -13.36
C VAL A 988 22.10 46.19 -13.64
N ALA A 989 21.26 46.67 -12.72
CA ALA A 989 19.82 46.67 -12.91
C ALA A 989 19.40 47.71 -13.95
N ALA A 990 18.44 47.37 -14.81
CA ALA A 990 17.73 48.33 -15.66
C ALA A 990 16.65 49.10 -14.89
N GLY A 991 16.17 48.56 -13.77
CA GLY A 991 15.31 49.26 -12.83
C GLY A 991 14.87 48.41 -11.64
N ARG A 992 14.13 49.02 -10.71
CA ARG A 992 13.57 48.37 -9.50
C ARG A 992 12.24 47.71 -9.81
N LEU A 993 11.95 46.61 -9.13
CA LEU A 993 10.65 45.90 -9.22
C LEU A 993 9.58 46.50 -8.31
N SER A 994 9.94 47.37 -7.36
CA SER A 994 9.02 48.15 -6.52
C SER A 994 7.90 48.82 -7.30
N ASN A 995 8.24 49.37 -8.47
CA ASN A 995 7.32 50.13 -9.33
C ASN A 995 6.30 49.22 -10.06
N TYR A 996 6.45 47.90 -9.92
CA TYR A 996 5.62 46.87 -10.53
C TYR A 996 5.18 45.81 -9.51
N TYR A 997 5.36 46.03 -8.21
CA TYR A 997 5.03 45.04 -7.18
C TYR A 997 3.54 44.70 -7.22
N GLU A 998 3.23 43.40 -7.23
CA GLU A 998 1.90 42.82 -7.47
C GLU A 998 1.29 43.02 -8.87
N ASP A 999 1.91 43.80 -9.78
CA ASP A 999 1.50 43.88 -11.18
C ASP A 999 1.91 42.63 -11.98
N LEU A 1000 1.20 42.39 -13.08
CA LEU A 1000 1.38 41.21 -13.93
C LEU A 1000 2.51 41.41 -14.95
N PHE A 1001 3.57 40.61 -14.82
CA PHE A 1001 4.67 40.48 -15.77
C PHE A 1001 4.33 39.45 -16.85
N LYS A 1002 4.18 39.92 -18.10
CA LYS A 1002 3.82 39.07 -19.25
C LYS A 1002 5.07 38.43 -19.86
N VAL A 1003 5.38 37.21 -19.44
CA VAL A 1003 6.53 36.44 -19.96
C VAL A 1003 6.32 36.04 -21.41
N SER A 1004 7.38 36.19 -22.22
CA SER A 1004 7.45 35.76 -23.62
C SER A 1004 8.61 34.79 -23.91
N LYS A 1005 9.73 34.91 -23.17
CA LYS A 1005 10.90 34.03 -23.31
C LYS A 1005 11.45 33.63 -21.95
N SER A 1006 12.19 32.53 -21.89
CA SER A 1006 13.00 32.16 -20.73
C SER A 1006 14.45 31.90 -21.12
N SER A 1007 15.34 32.09 -20.15
CA SER A 1007 16.76 31.75 -20.25
C SER A 1007 17.28 31.36 -18.87
N VAL A 1008 18.33 30.53 -18.83
CA VAL A 1008 19.04 30.21 -17.59
C VAL A 1008 20.44 30.81 -17.70
N VAL A 1009 20.82 31.66 -16.75
CA VAL A 1009 22.15 32.29 -16.70
C VAL A 1009 22.70 32.14 -15.30
N ASN A 1010 23.92 31.61 -15.20
CA ASN A 1010 24.60 31.25 -13.96
C ASN A 1010 23.80 30.31 -13.03
N GLY A 1011 22.87 29.53 -13.58
CA GLY A 1011 22.01 28.61 -12.83
C GLY A 1011 20.72 29.24 -12.28
N ILE A 1012 20.60 30.57 -12.35
CA ILE A 1012 19.36 31.30 -12.08
C ILE A 1012 18.47 31.21 -13.33
N THR A 1013 17.18 30.91 -13.14
CA THR A 1013 16.17 31.03 -14.20
C THR A 1013 15.74 32.48 -14.32
N TRP A 1014 15.74 33.01 -15.54
CA TRP A 1014 15.32 34.34 -15.90
C TRP A 1014 14.18 34.28 -16.90
N TYR A 1015 13.21 35.18 -16.75
CA TYR A 1015 12.09 35.35 -17.66
C TYR A 1015 12.17 36.72 -18.32
N TYR A 1016 12.06 36.75 -19.64
CA TYR A 1016 11.91 37.99 -20.41
C TYR A 1016 10.44 38.24 -20.67
N GLY A 1017 10.01 39.47 -20.45
CA GLY A 1017 8.61 39.84 -20.56
C GLY A 1017 8.41 41.34 -20.56
N SER A 1018 7.14 41.75 -20.67
CA SER A 1018 6.72 43.15 -20.53
C SER A 1018 6.00 43.38 -19.20
N PHE A 1019 6.31 44.50 -18.56
CA PHE A 1019 5.50 45.08 -17.49
C PHE A 1019 4.25 45.76 -18.07
N LYS A 1020 3.39 46.24 -17.17
CA LYS A 1020 2.10 46.88 -17.47
C LYS A 1020 2.23 48.22 -18.24
N ASP A 1021 3.33 48.94 -18.02
CA ASP A 1021 3.66 50.18 -18.73
C ASP A 1021 4.35 49.94 -20.09
N GLY A 1022 4.38 48.69 -20.57
CA GLY A 1022 5.00 48.30 -21.83
C GLY A 1022 6.53 48.14 -21.78
N LYS A 1023 7.21 48.55 -20.69
CA LYS A 1023 8.66 48.33 -20.55
C LYS A 1023 8.97 46.84 -20.52
N LYS A 1024 10.11 46.47 -21.10
CA LYS A 1024 10.55 45.07 -21.25
C LYS A 1024 11.87 44.83 -20.53
N GLY A 1025 12.06 43.64 -19.99
CA GLY A 1025 13.30 43.28 -19.30
C GLY A 1025 13.32 41.83 -18.85
N TRP A 1026 14.44 41.43 -18.26
CA TRP A 1026 14.62 40.14 -17.61
C TRP A 1026 14.43 40.25 -16.10
N VAL A 1027 13.61 39.35 -15.56
CA VAL A 1027 13.34 39.22 -14.12
C VAL A 1027 13.73 37.81 -13.67
N LYS A 1028 14.25 37.64 -12.45
CA LYS A 1028 14.59 36.30 -11.94
C LYS A 1028 13.31 35.56 -11.58
N ALA A 1029 13.30 34.24 -11.72
CA ALA A 1029 12.17 33.41 -11.34
C ALA A 1029 11.77 33.60 -9.85
N ALA A 1030 12.74 33.78 -8.96
CA ALA A 1030 12.49 34.02 -7.54
C ALA A 1030 11.70 35.32 -7.27
N ASP A 1031 11.89 36.35 -8.12
CA ASP A 1031 11.26 37.66 -7.94
C ASP A 1031 9.76 37.68 -8.38
N LEU A 1032 9.23 36.56 -8.90
CA LEU A 1032 7.90 36.41 -9.51
C LEU A 1032 7.04 35.33 -8.80
N ARG A 1033 5.71 35.42 -8.82
CA ARG A 1033 4.76 34.41 -8.28
C ARG A 1033 3.61 34.10 -9.23
N SER A 1034 3.12 32.87 -9.25
CA SER A 1034 1.97 32.44 -10.08
C SER A 1034 0.60 32.86 -9.55
N GLN A 1035 0.49 33.20 -8.27
CA GLN A 1035 -0.76 33.56 -7.62
C GLN A 1035 -0.59 34.79 -6.73
N LEU A 1036 -1.44 35.79 -6.94
CA LEU A 1036 -1.61 36.95 -6.07
C LEU A 1036 -2.61 36.59 -4.96
N ILE A 1037 -2.10 36.36 -3.76
CA ILE A 1037 -2.88 36.05 -2.56
C ILE A 1037 -2.80 37.25 -1.63
N LYS A 1038 -3.95 37.81 -1.23
CA LYS A 1038 -4.06 38.86 -0.22
C LYS A 1038 -4.83 38.33 0.99
N TYR A 1039 -4.40 38.73 2.20
CA TYR A 1039 -5.00 38.30 3.46
C TYR A 1039 -5.75 39.46 4.13
N TYR A 1040 -6.95 39.18 4.66
CA TYR A 1040 -7.84 40.19 5.23
C TYR A 1040 -8.32 39.75 6.62
N GLY A 1041 -7.97 40.52 7.65
CA GLY A 1041 -8.33 40.21 9.03
C GLY A 1041 -9.79 40.54 9.35
N SER A 1042 -10.55 39.54 9.80
CA SER A 1042 -11.87 39.75 10.44
C SER A 1042 -11.69 40.25 11.87
N SER A 1043 -12.53 41.22 12.27
CA SER A 1043 -12.64 41.69 13.66
C SER A 1043 -13.14 40.61 14.63
N TYR A 1044 -13.78 39.56 14.12
CA TYR A 1044 -14.33 38.44 14.90
C TYR A 1044 -13.35 37.28 15.00
N THR A 1045 -13.38 36.59 16.13
CA THR A 1045 -12.85 35.22 16.22
C THR A 1045 -13.78 34.24 15.51
N LEU A 1046 -13.26 33.08 15.07
CA LEU A 1046 -14.07 32.05 14.40
C LEU A 1046 -15.28 31.62 15.24
N ASP A 1047 -15.09 31.45 16.55
CA ASP A 1047 -16.17 31.04 17.46
C ASP A 1047 -17.26 32.11 17.63
N GLN A 1048 -16.91 33.41 17.65
CA GLN A 1048 -17.91 34.50 17.62
C GLN A 1048 -18.68 34.53 16.30
N ALA A 1049 -17.99 34.33 15.18
CA ALA A 1049 -18.62 34.30 13.86
C ALA A 1049 -19.57 33.10 13.72
N VAL A 1050 -19.18 31.91 14.20
CA VAL A 1050 -20.03 30.70 14.23
C VAL A 1050 -21.24 30.86 15.15
N ASN A 1051 -21.06 31.44 16.34
CA ASN A 1051 -22.18 31.70 17.25
C ASN A 1051 -23.21 32.66 16.61
N LYS A 1052 -22.76 33.66 15.82
CA LYS A 1052 -23.65 34.50 15.00
C LYS A 1052 -24.41 33.71 13.92
N GLN A 1053 -23.78 32.75 13.24
CA GLN A 1053 -24.49 31.89 12.27
C GLN A 1053 -25.60 31.07 12.94
N GLN A 1054 -25.29 30.45 14.08
CA GLN A 1054 -26.21 29.55 14.79
C GLN A 1054 -27.39 30.28 15.45
N ALA A 1055 -27.30 31.61 15.61
CA ALA A 1055 -28.37 32.47 16.10
C ALA A 1055 -29.32 33.00 14.98
N LEU A 1056 -29.15 32.57 13.73
CA LEU A 1056 -30.05 32.96 12.63
C LEU A 1056 -31.43 32.27 12.75
N THR A 1057 -32.49 33.03 12.45
CA THR A 1057 -33.85 32.49 12.30
C THR A 1057 -33.92 31.38 11.23
N TYR A 1058 -33.20 31.57 10.13
CA TYR A 1058 -32.94 30.53 9.13
C TYR A 1058 -31.51 30.02 9.35
N LYS A 1059 -31.37 29.00 10.21
CA LYS A 1059 -30.06 28.45 10.58
C LYS A 1059 -29.32 27.88 9.37
N PRO A 1060 -27.98 27.80 9.41
CA PRO A 1060 -27.19 27.12 8.39
C PRO A 1060 -27.70 25.68 8.20
N GLN A 1061 -27.83 25.26 6.94
CA GLN A 1061 -28.37 23.96 6.56
C GLN A 1061 -27.27 23.03 6.03
N VAL A 1062 -27.48 21.73 6.14
CA VAL A 1062 -26.62 20.69 5.56
C VAL A 1062 -27.48 19.58 4.97
N GLN A 1063 -27.04 19.02 3.85
CA GLN A 1063 -27.73 17.92 3.17
C GLN A 1063 -27.06 16.59 3.51
N ARG A 1064 -27.42 15.99 4.65
CA ARG A 1064 -26.90 14.68 5.09
C ARG A 1064 -27.47 13.51 4.28
N ILE A 1065 -28.64 13.71 3.66
CA ILE A 1065 -29.29 12.79 2.72
C ILE A 1065 -29.65 13.61 1.47
N PRO A 1066 -29.30 13.18 0.24
CA PRO A 1066 -29.63 13.91 -0.98
C PRO A 1066 -31.11 14.34 -1.05
N GLY A 1067 -31.35 15.60 -1.43
CA GLY A 1067 -32.69 16.20 -1.47
C GLY A 1067 -33.30 16.61 -0.11
N ARG A 1068 -32.74 16.20 1.04
CA ARG A 1068 -33.24 16.57 2.38
C ARG A 1068 -32.29 17.52 3.12
N TRP A 1069 -32.74 18.76 3.29
CA TRP A 1069 -32.06 19.76 4.12
C TRP A 1069 -32.38 19.57 5.61
N GLN A 1070 -31.39 19.82 6.46
CA GLN A 1070 -31.49 19.75 7.92
C GLN A 1070 -30.60 20.84 8.53
N ASP A 1071 -30.92 21.29 9.76
CA ASP A 1071 -30.06 22.18 10.53
C ASP A 1071 -28.64 21.60 10.67
N ALA A 1072 -27.64 22.41 10.32
CA ALA A 1072 -26.24 22.11 10.55
C ALA A 1072 -25.88 22.41 12.01
N THR A 1073 -25.17 21.49 12.64
CA THR A 1073 -24.63 21.69 13.99
C THR A 1073 -23.63 22.84 14.03
N ARG A 1074 -23.36 23.32 15.24
CA ARG A 1074 -22.30 24.30 15.51
C ARG A 1074 -20.95 23.88 14.91
N GLU A 1075 -20.58 22.61 15.04
CA GLU A 1075 -19.26 22.14 14.61
C GLU A 1075 -19.17 21.82 13.11
N GLU A 1076 -20.25 21.37 12.48
CA GLU A 1076 -20.33 21.34 11.00
C GLU A 1076 -20.18 22.76 10.43
N THR A 1077 -20.87 23.74 11.02
CA THR A 1077 -20.76 25.17 10.67
C THR A 1077 -19.33 25.69 10.87
N ARG A 1078 -18.73 25.42 12.04
CA ARG A 1078 -17.35 25.82 12.37
C ARG A 1078 -16.32 25.21 11.42
N ARG A 1079 -16.47 23.92 11.08
CA ARG A 1079 -15.64 23.18 10.11
C ARG A 1079 -15.76 23.74 8.69
N ALA A 1080 -16.93 24.26 8.32
CA ALA A 1080 -17.18 24.91 7.04
C ALA A 1080 -16.74 26.40 6.98
N MET A 1081 -16.52 27.03 8.14
CA MET A 1081 -15.97 28.40 8.28
C MET A 1081 -14.46 28.46 8.57
N ASP A 1082 -13.79 27.33 8.79
CA ASP A 1082 -12.35 27.29 9.11
C ASP A 1082 -11.48 27.70 7.90
N THR A 1083 -11.17 28.99 7.79
CA THR A 1083 -10.40 29.53 6.66
C THR A 1083 -8.94 29.07 6.64
N GLN A 1084 -8.34 28.74 7.79
CA GLN A 1084 -7.00 28.17 7.85
C GLN A 1084 -6.94 26.74 7.29
N ARG A 1085 -8.02 25.97 7.45
CA ARG A 1085 -8.18 24.66 6.80
C ARG A 1085 -8.47 24.82 5.30
N ILE A 1086 -9.42 25.69 4.94
CA ILE A 1086 -9.85 25.90 3.55
C ILE A 1086 -8.67 26.38 2.67
N ALA A 1087 -7.83 27.30 3.17
CA ALA A 1087 -6.69 27.83 2.42
C ALA A 1087 -5.53 26.84 2.23
N LYS A 1088 -5.54 25.67 2.90
CA LYS A 1088 -4.54 24.60 2.77
C LYS A 1088 -4.97 23.49 1.81
N ASP A 1089 -6.24 23.43 1.43
CA ASP A 1089 -6.76 22.45 0.47
C ASP A 1089 -6.69 23.02 -0.97
N PRO A 1090 -6.02 22.34 -1.93
CA PRO A 1090 -5.85 22.85 -3.30
C PRO A 1090 -7.13 23.03 -4.12
N ALA A 1091 -8.29 22.55 -3.65
CA ALA A 1091 -9.59 22.78 -4.26
C ALA A 1091 -10.46 23.74 -3.42
N SER A 1092 -10.54 23.56 -2.10
CA SER A 1092 -11.30 24.48 -1.24
C SER A 1092 -10.69 25.89 -1.20
N MET A 1093 -9.39 26.07 -1.48
CA MET A 1093 -8.77 27.40 -1.62
C MET A 1093 -9.46 28.26 -2.70
N TYR A 1094 -10.09 27.67 -3.71
CA TYR A 1094 -10.89 28.41 -4.71
C TYR A 1094 -12.15 29.06 -4.12
N GLN A 1095 -12.52 28.77 -2.85
CA GLN A 1095 -13.52 29.56 -2.13
C GLN A 1095 -13.07 31.02 -1.95
N PHE A 1096 -11.76 31.28 -1.94
CA PHE A 1096 -11.15 32.61 -1.85
C PHE A 1096 -10.80 33.21 -3.23
N LEU A 1097 -11.11 32.53 -4.34
CA LEU A 1097 -10.84 33.09 -5.67
C LEU A 1097 -11.61 34.41 -5.83
N LYS A 1098 -10.91 35.43 -6.31
CA LYS A 1098 -11.43 36.79 -6.47
C LYS A 1098 -12.38 36.86 -7.66
N LEU A 1099 -13.68 36.76 -7.40
CA LEU A 1099 -14.73 36.73 -8.42
C LEU A 1099 -14.94 38.09 -9.10
N ASN A 1100 -14.56 39.19 -8.45
CA ASN A 1100 -14.62 40.55 -9.03
C ASN A 1100 -13.38 40.91 -9.89
N GLN A 1101 -12.69 39.90 -10.43
CA GLN A 1101 -11.47 40.08 -11.23
C GLN A 1101 -11.42 39.12 -12.43
N TYR A 1102 -11.38 39.69 -13.64
CA TYR A 1102 -11.05 38.98 -14.87
C TYR A 1102 -9.60 38.49 -14.83
N GLN A 1103 -9.37 37.24 -15.24
CA GLN A 1103 -8.06 36.59 -15.15
C GLN A 1103 -7.20 36.74 -16.42
N GLY A 1104 -7.81 36.84 -17.60
CA GLY A 1104 -7.07 36.90 -18.87
C GLY A 1104 -6.96 35.56 -19.58
N LEU A 1105 -7.96 34.68 -19.47
CA LEU A 1105 -8.04 33.44 -20.24
C LEU A 1105 -8.50 33.69 -21.68
N GLU A 1106 -8.08 32.82 -22.61
CA GLU A 1106 -8.43 32.94 -24.03
C GLU A 1106 -9.76 32.24 -24.37
N ALA A 1107 -10.47 32.78 -25.36
CA ALA A 1107 -11.79 32.27 -25.75
C ALA A 1107 -11.75 30.78 -26.14
N SER A 1108 -10.69 30.38 -26.85
CA SER A 1108 -10.42 28.99 -27.25
C SER A 1108 -10.14 28.05 -26.07
N ASP A 1109 -9.78 28.56 -24.89
CA ASP A 1109 -9.70 27.76 -23.66
C ASP A 1109 -11.09 27.64 -23.02
N LEU A 1110 -11.85 28.73 -22.96
CA LEU A 1110 -13.22 28.74 -22.46
C LEU A 1110 -14.13 27.80 -23.28
N ASP A 1111 -13.97 27.74 -24.60
CA ASP A 1111 -14.73 26.85 -25.48
C ASP A 1111 -14.48 25.35 -25.22
N LYS A 1112 -13.33 24.97 -24.63
CA LYS A 1112 -13.08 23.58 -24.21
C LYS A 1112 -14.05 23.14 -23.10
N LEU A 1113 -14.47 24.07 -22.23
CA LEU A 1113 -15.44 23.84 -21.15
C LEU A 1113 -16.88 23.83 -21.66
N LEU A 1114 -17.13 24.59 -22.73
CA LEU A 1114 -18.45 24.79 -23.34
C LEU A 1114 -18.75 23.75 -24.44
N LYS A 1115 -17.77 22.95 -24.87
CA LYS A 1115 -17.95 21.90 -25.87
C LYS A 1115 -19.06 20.93 -25.46
N GLY A 1116 -20.10 20.83 -26.30
CA GLY A 1116 -21.28 19.98 -26.04
C GLY A 1116 -22.25 20.51 -24.98
N LYS A 1117 -22.12 21.78 -24.55
CA LYS A 1117 -23.00 22.41 -23.54
C LYS A 1117 -24.19 23.13 -24.18
N GLY A 1118 -24.95 22.40 -25.00
CA GLY A 1118 -26.12 22.92 -25.71
C GLY A 1118 -25.82 24.23 -26.44
N ILE A 1119 -26.66 25.25 -26.24
CA ILE A 1119 -26.51 26.57 -26.88
C ILE A 1119 -25.30 27.39 -26.40
N LEU A 1120 -24.62 26.98 -25.32
CA LEU A 1120 -23.40 27.63 -24.84
C LEU A 1120 -22.14 27.18 -25.60
N ASN A 1121 -22.23 26.13 -26.43
CA ASN A 1121 -21.13 25.64 -27.24
C ASN A 1121 -20.64 26.73 -28.24
N GLY A 1122 -19.33 26.97 -28.29
CA GLY A 1122 -18.74 28.04 -29.12
C GLY A 1122 -18.93 29.47 -28.59
N GLN A 1123 -19.45 29.66 -27.37
CA GLN A 1123 -19.69 30.98 -26.77
C GLN A 1123 -18.51 31.52 -25.93
N GLY A 1124 -17.33 30.90 -26.00
CA GLY A 1124 -16.15 31.29 -25.21
C GLY A 1124 -15.78 32.77 -25.37
N GLN A 1125 -15.91 33.31 -26.59
CA GLN A 1125 -15.68 34.74 -26.85
C GLN A 1125 -16.71 35.65 -26.15
N ALA A 1126 -17.98 35.25 -26.07
CA ALA A 1126 -19.01 36.01 -25.34
C ALA A 1126 -18.78 35.98 -23.82
N PHE A 1127 -18.30 34.86 -23.27
CA PHE A 1127 -17.87 34.80 -21.87
C PHE A 1127 -16.62 35.63 -21.60
N LYS A 1128 -15.64 35.65 -22.51
CA LYS A 1128 -14.45 36.51 -22.42
C LYS A 1128 -14.84 38.00 -22.43
N GLU A 1129 -15.72 38.41 -23.35
CA GLU A 1129 -16.27 39.76 -23.42
C GLU A 1129 -17.00 40.16 -22.13
N ALA A 1130 -17.91 39.30 -21.63
CA ALA A 1130 -18.67 39.54 -20.41
C ALA A 1130 -17.76 39.68 -19.18
N ALA A 1131 -16.74 38.83 -19.08
CA ALA A 1131 -15.76 38.83 -18.00
C ALA A 1131 -14.91 40.12 -18.01
N ILE A 1132 -14.45 40.57 -19.18
CA ILE A 1132 -13.75 41.85 -19.37
C ILE A 1132 -14.65 43.02 -19.00
N THR A 1133 -15.81 43.13 -19.65
CA THR A 1133 -16.71 44.30 -19.60
C THR A 1133 -17.20 44.60 -18.19
N HIS A 1134 -17.42 43.56 -17.38
CA HIS A 1134 -17.91 43.71 -16.02
C HIS A 1134 -16.85 43.42 -14.95
N ASN A 1135 -15.59 43.16 -15.33
CA ASN A 1135 -14.49 42.69 -14.48
C ASN A 1135 -14.96 41.59 -13.50
N ILE A 1136 -15.27 40.41 -14.04
CA ILE A 1136 -15.71 39.21 -13.32
C ILE A 1136 -14.80 38.05 -13.73
N ASN A 1137 -14.57 37.09 -12.84
CA ASN A 1137 -13.85 35.87 -13.18
C ASN A 1137 -14.64 35.03 -14.21
N GLU A 1138 -14.02 34.76 -15.35
CA GLU A 1138 -14.59 34.06 -16.50
C GLU A 1138 -15.01 32.61 -16.20
N ILE A 1139 -14.24 31.89 -15.37
CA ILE A 1139 -14.58 30.52 -14.94
C ILE A 1139 -15.77 30.51 -13.98
N TYR A 1140 -15.94 31.56 -13.16
CA TYR A 1140 -17.15 31.72 -12.35
C TYR A 1140 -18.39 31.95 -13.23
N LEU A 1141 -18.31 32.83 -14.23
CA LEU A 1141 -19.43 33.08 -15.16
C LEU A 1141 -19.84 31.80 -15.91
N ILE A 1142 -18.89 31.02 -16.43
CA ILE A 1142 -19.18 29.73 -17.07
C ILE A 1142 -19.78 28.74 -16.07
N SER A 1143 -19.23 28.64 -14.86
CA SER A 1143 -19.74 27.76 -13.80
C SER A 1143 -21.16 28.09 -13.37
N HIS A 1144 -21.52 29.38 -13.39
CA HIS A 1144 -22.85 29.90 -13.07
C HIS A 1144 -23.82 29.62 -14.23
N ALA A 1145 -23.48 30.03 -15.46
CA ALA A 1145 -24.31 29.78 -16.63
C ALA A 1145 -24.60 28.28 -16.85
N LEU A 1146 -23.60 27.40 -16.69
CA LEU A 1146 -23.80 25.95 -16.80
C LEU A 1146 -24.72 25.37 -15.73
N LEU A 1147 -24.86 26.03 -14.57
CA LEU A 1147 -25.83 25.64 -13.53
C LEU A 1147 -27.24 26.08 -13.94
N GLU A 1148 -27.47 27.38 -14.14
CA GLU A 1148 -28.79 27.98 -14.38
C GLU A 1148 -29.42 27.54 -15.71
N THR A 1149 -28.60 27.15 -16.69
CA THR A 1149 -29.08 26.66 -18.01
C THR A 1149 -29.15 25.14 -18.12
N GLY A 1150 -28.78 24.39 -17.07
CA GLY A 1150 -28.70 22.93 -17.13
C GLY A 1150 -27.76 22.42 -18.24
N ASN A 1151 -26.51 22.93 -18.29
CA ASN A 1151 -25.57 22.73 -19.40
C ASN A 1151 -26.08 23.25 -20.77
N GLY A 1152 -26.75 24.42 -20.80
CA GLY A 1152 -27.19 25.07 -22.05
C GLY A 1152 -28.44 24.46 -22.70
N THR A 1153 -29.24 23.70 -21.94
CA THR A 1153 -30.40 22.95 -22.46
C THR A 1153 -31.76 23.48 -21.98
N SER A 1154 -31.80 24.39 -20.99
CA SER A 1154 -33.07 24.93 -20.49
C SER A 1154 -33.83 25.76 -21.53
N GLN A 1155 -35.16 25.86 -21.38
CA GLN A 1155 -36.02 26.63 -22.27
C GLN A 1155 -35.64 28.12 -22.31
N LEU A 1156 -35.32 28.70 -21.13
CA LEU A 1156 -34.81 30.08 -21.02
C LEU A 1156 -33.47 30.29 -21.74
N ALA A 1157 -32.60 29.28 -21.75
CA ALA A 1157 -31.35 29.32 -22.50
C ALA A 1157 -31.58 29.20 -24.02
N ASN A 1158 -32.53 28.38 -24.48
CA ASN A 1158 -32.75 28.10 -25.91
C ASN A 1158 -33.68 29.11 -26.62
N GLY A 1159 -34.23 30.06 -25.85
CA GLY A 1159 -34.74 31.33 -26.36
C GLY A 1159 -36.23 31.32 -26.74
N GLY A 1160 -36.88 32.44 -26.44
CA GLY A 1160 -38.30 32.68 -26.64
C GLY A 1160 -38.70 34.09 -26.22
N TYR A 1161 -39.99 34.39 -26.20
CA TYR A 1161 -40.51 35.69 -25.79
C TYR A 1161 -41.92 35.59 -25.23
N VAL A 1162 -42.40 36.65 -24.58
CA VAL A 1162 -43.80 36.81 -24.17
C VAL A 1162 -44.51 37.74 -25.14
N ASN A 1163 -45.59 37.26 -25.76
CA ASN A 1163 -46.38 38.00 -26.74
C ASN A 1163 -47.34 39.02 -26.09
N SER A 1164 -48.04 39.81 -26.91
CA SER A 1164 -49.04 40.79 -26.44
C SER A 1164 -50.24 40.18 -25.70
N ARG A 1165 -50.45 38.85 -25.81
CA ARG A 1165 -51.46 38.07 -25.06
C ARG A 1165 -50.90 37.46 -23.76
N ASN A 1166 -49.70 37.87 -23.32
CA ASN A 1166 -49.01 37.37 -22.13
C ASN A 1166 -48.65 35.85 -22.19
N GLN A 1167 -48.61 35.27 -23.39
CA GLN A 1167 -48.25 33.86 -23.63
C GLN A 1167 -46.76 33.72 -23.97
N VAL A 1168 -46.13 32.62 -23.55
CA VAL A 1168 -44.75 32.29 -23.91
C VAL A 1168 -44.72 31.66 -25.30
N VAL A 1169 -43.83 32.14 -26.17
CA VAL A 1169 -43.61 31.65 -27.53
C VAL A 1169 -42.12 31.30 -27.72
N THR A 1170 -41.83 30.09 -28.18
CA THR A 1170 -40.46 29.57 -28.38
C THR A 1170 -40.15 29.15 -29.82
N ASN A 1171 -41.15 29.14 -30.70
CA ASN A 1171 -41.08 28.47 -32.01
C ASN A 1171 -40.92 29.45 -33.19
N GLU A 1172 -40.99 30.75 -32.92
CA GLU A 1172 -40.74 31.81 -33.91
C GLU A 1172 -39.25 32.17 -34.01
N SER A 1173 -38.88 32.89 -35.07
CA SER A 1173 -37.53 33.40 -35.30
C SER A 1173 -37.12 34.50 -34.29
N LYS A 1174 -38.10 35.29 -33.81
CA LYS A 1174 -37.87 36.31 -32.78
C LYS A 1174 -37.72 35.65 -31.40
N LYS A 1175 -36.52 35.69 -30.83
CA LYS A 1175 -36.19 35.08 -29.54
C LYS A 1175 -35.39 36.02 -28.65
N TYR A 1176 -35.60 35.90 -27.34
CA TYR A 1176 -34.76 36.49 -26.31
C TYR A 1176 -34.25 35.38 -25.39
N TYR A 1177 -33.03 35.54 -24.91
CA TYR A 1177 -32.22 34.49 -24.30
C TYR A 1177 -31.87 34.86 -22.86
N ASN A 1178 -31.80 33.89 -21.94
CA ASN A 1178 -31.48 34.13 -20.53
C ASN A 1178 -30.58 33.02 -19.97
N MET A 1179 -29.29 33.32 -19.84
CA MET A 1179 -28.24 32.33 -19.52
C MET A 1179 -27.93 32.21 -18.02
N PHE A 1180 -28.64 32.94 -17.16
CA PHE A 1180 -28.38 32.98 -15.70
C PHE A 1180 -29.67 33.03 -14.86
N GLY A 1181 -30.83 32.63 -15.42
CA GLY A 1181 -32.11 32.59 -14.69
C GLY A 1181 -32.64 33.96 -14.21
N ILE A 1182 -32.13 35.07 -14.74
CA ILE A 1182 -32.37 36.41 -14.17
C ILE A 1182 -33.84 36.80 -14.36
N GLY A 1183 -34.53 37.09 -13.26
CA GLY A 1183 -35.97 37.43 -13.27
C GLY A 1183 -36.93 36.22 -13.32
N ALA A 1184 -36.42 34.99 -13.22
CA ALA A 1184 -37.23 33.79 -13.18
C ALA A 1184 -37.77 33.51 -11.75
N PHE A 1185 -39.00 33.94 -11.46
CA PHE A 1185 -39.63 33.77 -10.14
C PHE A 1185 -40.45 32.47 -10.05
N ASP A 1186 -40.37 31.79 -8.90
CA ASP A 1186 -40.79 30.38 -8.67
C ASP A 1186 -42.12 29.94 -9.34
N HIS A 1187 -43.18 30.74 -9.22
CA HIS A 1187 -44.53 30.39 -9.68
C HIS A 1187 -44.74 30.55 -11.20
N ASP A 1188 -43.82 31.24 -11.89
CA ASP A 1188 -43.92 31.55 -13.33
C ASP A 1188 -42.54 31.88 -13.92
N ALA A 1189 -41.60 30.97 -13.69
CA ALA A 1189 -40.17 31.19 -13.91
C ALA A 1189 -39.83 31.49 -15.39
N VAL A 1190 -40.43 30.74 -16.32
CA VAL A 1190 -40.15 30.87 -17.76
C VAL A 1190 -40.72 32.17 -18.34
N ARG A 1191 -41.97 32.53 -18.03
CA ARG A 1191 -42.60 33.75 -18.57
C ARG A 1191 -41.90 35.01 -18.04
N ASN A 1192 -41.57 35.04 -16.74
CA ASN A 1192 -40.89 36.21 -16.16
C ASN A 1192 -39.42 36.30 -16.59
N GLY A 1193 -38.71 35.16 -16.70
CA GLY A 1193 -37.35 35.13 -17.26
C GLY A 1193 -37.28 35.63 -18.71
N PHE A 1194 -38.29 35.34 -19.54
CA PHE A 1194 -38.40 35.90 -20.89
C PHE A 1194 -38.80 37.39 -20.91
N LYS A 1195 -39.73 37.83 -20.06
CA LYS A 1195 -40.04 39.28 -19.90
C LYS A 1195 -38.79 40.08 -19.53
N THR A 1196 -37.95 39.55 -18.63
CA THR A 1196 -36.68 40.17 -18.25
C THR A 1196 -35.65 40.17 -19.39
N ALA A 1197 -35.57 39.09 -20.18
CA ALA A 1197 -34.73 39.05 -21.37
C ALA A 1197 -35.20 40.05 -22.46
N GLN A 1198 -36.52 40.22 -22.62
CA GLN A 1198 -37.12 41.21 -23.53
C GLN A 1198 -36.80 42.65 -23.10
N SER A 1199 -37.04 42.99 -21.83
CA SER A 1199 -36.82 44.36 -21.33
C SER A 1199 -35.34 44.78 -21.29
N ASN A 1200 -34.41 43.82 -21.25
CA ASN A 1200 -32.98 44.06 -21.34
C ASN A 1200 -32.42 43.88 -22.77
N GLY A 1201 -33.27 43.65 -23.78
CA GLY A 1201 -32.84 43.54 -25.18
C GLY A 1201 -31.94 42.34 -25.50
N TRP A 1202 -32.08 41.24 -24.75
CA TRP A 1202 -31.25 40.03 -24.90
C TRP A 1202 -31.69 39.14 -26.08
N ASP A 1203 -31.83 39.74 -27.27
CA ASP A 1203 -32.25 39.08 -28.52
C ASP A 1203 -31.25 38.08 -29.11
N THR A 1204 -30.10 37.88 -28.46
CA THR A 1204 -29.03 36.99 -28.89
C THR A 1204 -28.33 36.38 -27.67
N VAL A 1205 -27.78 35.17 -27.85
CA VAL A 1205 -27.00 34.45 -26.84
C VAL A 1205 -25.89 35.34 -26.27
N ARG A 1206 -25.10 35.99 -27.13
CA ARG A 1206 -24.06 36.96 -26.73
C ARG A 1206 -24.60 38.07 -25.82
N LYS A 1207 -25.68 38.78 -26.19
CA LYS A 1207 -26.26 39.85 -25.37
C LYS A 1207 -26.74 39.32 -24.02
N SER A 1208 -27.30 38.11 -23.96
CA SER A 1208 -27.73 37.49 -22.70
C SER A 1208 -26.56 37.09 -21.78
N ILE A 1209 -25.41 36.71 -22.34
CA ILE A 1209 -24.19 36.40 -21.57
C ILE A 1209 -23.57 37.69 -21.00
N VAL A 1210 -23.39 38.73 -21.83
CA VAL A 1210 -22.82 40.02 -21.40
C VAL A 1210 -23.77 40.76 -20.44
N GLY A 1211 -25.03 40.96 -20.84
CA GLY A 1211 -26.03 41.64 -20.03
C GLY A 1211 -26.38 40.90 -18.73
N GLY A 1212 -26.33 39.57 -18.73
CA GLY A 1212 -26.49 38.78 -17.51
C GLY A 1212 -25.32 38.90 -16.54
N ALA A 1213 -24.08 38.95 -17.06
CA ALA A 1213 -22.89 39.22 -16.24
C ALA A 1213 -22.94 40.61 -15.58
N LYS A 1214 -23.48 41.63 -16.25
CA LYS A 1214 -23.74 42.96 -15.64
C LYS A 1214 -24.59 42.83 -14.36
N PHE A 1215 -25.71 42.12 -14.44
CA PHE A 1215 -26.61 41.92 -13.30
C PHE A 1215 -25.93 41.17 -12.15
N ILE A 1216 -25.14 40.13 -12.46
CA ILE A 1216 -24.35 39.38 -11.47
C ILE A 1216 -23.32 40.29 -10.77
N LYS A 1217 -22.68 41.21 -11.52
CA LYS A 1217 -21.76 42.20 -10.94
C LYS A 1217 -22.47 43.12 -9.97
N GLU A 1218 -23.58 43.72 -10.40
CA GLU A 1218 -24.31 44.75 -9.66
C GLU A 1218 -25.03 44.23 -8.40
N LYS A 1219 -25.48 42.97 -8.39
CA LYS A 1219 -26.32 42.43 -7.29
C LYS A 1219 -25.57 41.55 -6.27
N TYR A 1220 -24.43 40.95 -6.64
CA TYR A 1220 -23.74 40.00 -5.77
C TYR A 1220 -22.26 40.29 -5.59
N ILE A 1221 -21.54 40.60 -6.68
CA ILE A 1221 -20.08 40.69 -6.68
C ILE A 1221 -19.57 42.10 -6.29
N GLY A 1222 -20.37 43.15 -6.54
CA GLY A 1222 -20.01 44.54 -6.25
C GLY A 1222 -20.04 44.92 -4.76
N SER A 1223 -20.90 44.26 -3.97
CA SER A 1223 -21.19 44.62 -2.55
C SER A 1223 -20.14 44.11 -1.54
N GLY A 1224 -18.85 44.06 -1.93
CA GLY A 1224 -17.75 43.60 -1.07
C GLY A 1224 -17.66 42.07 -0.89
N GLN A 1225 -18.68 41.30 -1.25
CA GLN A 1225 -18.67 39.83 -1.19
C GLN A 1225 -18.08 39.20 -2.45
N ASN A 1226 -16.84 39.57 -2.77
CA ASN A 1226 -16.17 39.22 -4.02
C ASN A 1226 -15.49 37.84 -4.05
N THR A 1227 -15.77 36.95 -3.10
CA THR A 1227 -15.30 35.55 -3.09
C THR A 1227 -16.43 34.63 -2.65
N LEU A 1228 -16.43 33.35 -3.05
CA LEU A 1228 -17.45 32.39 -2.63
C LEU A 1228 -17.52 32.28 -1.09
N TYR A 1229 -16.37 32.37 -0.41
CA TYR A 1229 -16.30 32.41 1.04
C TYR A 1229 -17.04 33.63 1.62
N ARG A 1230 -16.80 34.83 1.06
CA ARG A 1230 -17.49 36.07 1.49
C ARG A 1230 -18.99 36.02 1.18
N MET A 1231 -19.39 35.52 0.01
CA MET A 1231 -20.79 35.32 -0.38
C MET A 1231 -21.55 34.38 0.57
N ARG A 1232 -20.91 33.29 1.01
CA ARG A 1232 -21.54 32.36 1.95
C ARG A 1232 -21.54 32.87 3.38
N TRP A 1233 -20.39 33.31 3.91
CA TRP A 1233 -20.20 33.48 5.36
C TRP A 1233 -20.20 34.92 5.84
N ASN A 1234 -19.81 35.85 4.97
CA ASN A 1234 -19.56 37.27 5.26
C ASN A 1234 -18.65 37.48 6.51
N PRO A 1235 -17.35 37.17 6.45
CA PRO A 1235 -16.45 37.27 7.60
C PRO A 1235 -16.28 38.69 8.17
N HIS A 1236 -16.60 39.73 7.38
CA HIS A 1236 -16.61 41.13 7.85
C HIS A 1236 -17.86 41.43 8.68
N ASN A 1237 -19.02 40.91 8.28
CA ASN A 1237 -20.28 41.00 9.01
C ASN A 1237 -20.96 39.62 9.12
N PRO A 1238 -20.50 38.74 10.04
CA PRO A 1238 -20.96 37.35 10.09
C PRO A 1238 -22.47 37.24 10.31
N ALA A 1239 -23.08 36.32 9.57
CA ALA A 1239 -24.52 36.09 9.49
C ALA A 1239 -25.34 37.19 8.77
N VAL A 1240 -24.70 38.16 8.09
CA VAL A 1240 -25.38 39.21 7.31
C VAL A 1240 -25.24 38.97 5.80
N HIS A 1241 -26.33 39.16 5.05
CA HIS A 1241 -26.37 39.16 3.57
C HIS A 1241 -25.73 37.93 2.92
N GLN A 1242 -26.23 36.73 3.22
CA GLN A 1242 -25.66 35.46 2.75
C GLN A 1242 -26.36 34.94 1.50
N TYR A 1243 -25.58 34.40 0.55
CA TYR A 1243 -26.10 33.88 -0.72
C TYR A 1243 -26.83 32.54 -0.60
N ALA A 1244 -26.51 31.72 0.41
CA ALA A 1244 -27.09 30.40 0.60
C ALA A 1244 -27.10 29.99 2.08
N THR A 1245 -28.06 29.15 2.46
CA THR A 1245 -28.12 28.51 3.80
C THR A 1245 -27.23 27.27 3.91
N ASP A 1246 -27.00 26.55 2.82
CA ASP A 1246 -26.13 25.37 2.75
C ASP A 1246 -24.69 25.69 3.17
N ILE A 1247 -24.18 25.05 4.23
CA ILE A 1247 -22.79 25.22 4.70
C ILE A 1247 -21.75 24.76 3.68
N THR A 1248 -22.10 23.87 2.76
CA THR A 1248 -21.20 23.30 1.75
C THR A 1248 -21.19 24.06 0.43
N TRP A 1249 -22.08 25.03 0.24
CA TRP A 1249 -22.31 25.75 -1.02
C TRP A 1249 -21.01 26.34 -1.62
N ALA A 1250 -20.21 27.02 -0.79
CA ALA A 1250 -18.97 27.64 -1.25
C ALA A 1250 -17.95 26.57 -1.70
N ASP A 1251 -17.87 25.46 -0.97
CA ASP A 1251 -16.91 24.38 -1.21
C ASP A 1251 -17.25 23.58 -2.48
N HIS A 1252 -18.54 23.31 -2.71
CA HIS A 1252 -19.03 22.69 -3.94
C HIS A 1252 -18.75 23.55 -5.18
N ASN A 1253 -19.00 24.86 -5.10
CA ASN A 1253 -18.68 25.79 -6.19
C ASN A 1253 -17.17 25.93 -6.42
N ALA A 1254 -16.37 26.03 -5.36
CA ALA A 1254 -14.91 26.09 -5.46
C ALA A 1254 -14.32 24.85 -6.13
N LYS A 1255 -14.78 23.64 -5.75
CA LYS A 1255 -14.36 22.37 -6.37
C LYS A 1255 -14.76 22.28 -7.84
N ARG A 1256 -15.96 22.76 -8.21
CA ARG A 1256 -16.40 22.85 -9.62
C ARG A 1256 -15.50 23.79 -10.42
N MET A 1257 -15.25 25.01 -9.92
CA MET A 1257 -14.39 25.99 -10.60
C MET A 1257 -12.95 25.48 -10.75
N LYS A 1258 -12.39 24.85 -9.71
CA LYS A 1258 -11.05 24.26 -9.76
C LYS A 1258 -10.94 23.16 -10.83
N ASN A 1259 -11.97 22.32 -10.99
CA ASN A 1259 -12.03 21.31 -12.05
C ASN A 1259 -12.06 21.95 -13.45
N PHE A 1260 -12.74 23.09 -13.63
CA PHE A 1260 -12.68 23.83 -14.90
C PHE A 1260 -11.31 24.43 -15.20
N TYR A 1261 -10.59 24.95 -14.19
CA TYR A 1261 -9.18 25.35 -14.35
C TYR A 1261 -8.29 24.16 -14.75
N ASP A 1262 -8.44 23.00 -14.08
CA ASP A 1262 -7.71 21.77 -14.43
C ASP A 1262 -7.95 21.33 -15.89
N GLN A 1263 -9.21 21.39 -16.37
CA GLN A 1263 -9.61 20.91 -17.70
C GLN A 1263 -8.98 21.69 -18.86
N ILE A 1264 -8.73 23.00 -18.67
CA ILE A 1264 -8.06 23.84 -19.68
C ILE A 1264 -6.54 23.91 -19.49
N GLY A 1265 -6.02 23.41 -18.36
CA GLY A 1265 -4.59 23.40 -18.03
C GLY A 1265 -4.09 24.65 -17.30
N GLU A 1266 -4.99 25.50 -16.80
CA GLU A 1266 -4.67 26.77 -16.13
C GLU A 1266 -4.84 26.67 -14.59
N VAL A 1267 -4.53 27.76 -13.90
CA VAL A 1267 -4.74 27.90 -12.45
C VAL A 1267 -5.39 29.24 -12.14
N GLY A 1268 -6.18 29.32 -11.06
CA GLY A 1268 -6.65 30.60 -10.52
C GLY A 1268 -5.48 31.49 -10.12
N LYS A 1269 -5.54 32.79 -10.45
CA LYS A 1269 -4.43 33.76 -10.27
C LYS A 1269 -4.64 34.76 -9.14
N TYR A 1270 -5.89 35.08 -8.76
CA TYR A 1270 -6.22 36.12 -7.78
C TYR A 1270 -7.04 35.58 -6.60
N PHE A 1271 -6.59 35.78 -5.36
CA PHE A 1271 -7.27 35.29 -4.15
C PHE A 1271 -7.31 36.34 -3.04
N ASP A 1272 -8.48 36.53 -2.43
CA ASP A 1272 -8.69 37.32 -1.21
C ASP A 1272 -9.07 36.36 -0.07
N VAL A 1273 -8.13 36.04 0.83
CA VAL A 1273 -8.30 35.08 1.92
C VAL A 1273 -8.63 35.82 3.22
N ASP A 1274 -9.84 35.59 3.75
CA ASP A 1274 -10.24 36.14 5.04
C ASP A 1274 -9.69 35.30 6.21
N THR A 1275 -9.15 35.94 7.25
CA THR A 1275 -8.61 35.28 8.44
C THR A 1275 -9.34 35.77 9.69
N TYR A 1276 -9.87 34.84 10.47
CA TYR A 1276 -10.48 35.20 11.77
C TYR A 1276 -9.41 35.56 12.80
N LYS A 1277 -9.74 36.49 13.69
CA LYS A 1277 -8.89 36.88 14.82
C LYS A 1277 -8.56 35.66 15.69
N THR A 1278 -7.29 35.47 15.99
CA THR A 1278 -6.83 34.54 17.04
C THR A 1278 -7.18 35.13 18.42
N LYS A 1279 -7.53 34.25 19.36
CA LYS A 1279 -7.61 34.63 20.78
C LYS A 1279 -6.21 34.92 21.32
#